data_AF-A0A2M7YRC4-F1
#
_entry.id   AF-A0A2M7YRC4-F1
#
_cell.length_a   1.000
_cell.length_b   1.000
_cell.length_c   1.000
_cell.angle_alpha   90.00
_cell.angle_beta   90.00
_cell.angle_gamma   90.00
#
_symmetry.space_group_name_H-M   'P 1'
#
loop_
_entity.id
_entity.type
_entity.pdbx_description
1 polymer ?
#
loop_
_entity_poly.entity_id
_entity_poly.type
_entity_poly.pdbx_seq_one_letter_code
_entity_poly.pdbx_strand_id
1 'polypeptide(L)'
;MSDSDRSPVTSGAGLINGSAVLTGTAPQGLRYSVLVRADGTGFSRCDRDGRPLALTAWNPGNPPNRQGLVFFLRDRDSGEFWALGADPRHRTASWHPGHFIAGDERRGIVATLDTRILPGLIVENRRLTLTNRSSTVRRLDITSLAEIVLNDPAAHEAHPVFSKLFLQTRYLRDQRTLLVRRRPRGADESPRVLFHALLGAPSTEPTFETDRARFFGRGRPWSAPAALTPAAELSGSIGNILDPVVSLRCPFDLDPGQTLTLDFLLGIADDETAAAGLVEHCGSKLEILRAMSGDTVTDLAAPLPEVEYTQHLGAVLMGGDRRFVVPRSPAAGDPRARLGALGLDPDLPLVTVLQDRENRWEKVAAIKHALGLDFQMVVAAPGAAATPGARILADAAPQELVQALVACSGLVVEGSWPEASLLRDQAAVAVAIQGPEAPIAVDQGNPAVAAPDPEREFANGLGGFTALDHAYAMTIACDDQGHLRLPPQPWINVLANDNFGCLVSETGAGCTWFGNSREHRLTPWFNDPVFDPHADALYLRDDDDGAYFSCLPGPTPAGGRYTMAHGFGYSHCRRRPDAADLETGTLLTVAADDPVRITTVTVTNHSSRPRNLSLFAYQQLVMGATPHGHGRFVATTPGFDGQGLLAQNPTAGPFRDAVAFAAVAQDDHVLAVHSSGDRRSFLGAACDPARPAALATPELDPSLGGGLDPCFALQALIRVPAGETVAVTFLLGEGGDRDHAKSLYRHYTRPGSGSQAAALVREFWRNGLQGLQISTPSRPLDLMVNGWLGYQTLACRIRARSAFYQSGGAFGFRDQLQDSLSLMPLWPELTRNQILLHASHQFIEGDVLHWWHPPHDGGIRTRFVDDLLWLPFALVDYVRQTGDAALLDESAPYLTGTELEPGQDEVFVHPQPSGQSASVYEHCCLALDRSLGTGGHGLPLFGTGDWNDGMNRVGREGRGESVWMGFFLVTIIDGFVPLCEKRGDHDRAARYRAHRGHLTTALNDVGWDGSWYRRGYYDDGAPLGSSANSECRIDALAQAWSVLSGVAPADRAEQAMAALQEHLIDREHGLIRLLAPPFVDSPHDPGYIKGYVAGVRENGGQYTHAALWVIRALAEMGRRNEAADLLDMINPIRHTQTPEDVKLYELEPYVMAADVYGADPHIGRGGWSWYTGSSGWMLRVAYESILGLRPEGDTLVVKPCVPDSWPGYSLTWRIPGPDETRYTITVDNPTGCSEAVVAVALDGSALDPVNGSARLPLASDGRHHVVAITLGAARGPVP
;
A
#
# COMPACT_ATOMS: atom_id res chain seq x y z
N MET A 1 17.62 9.48 68.70
CA MET A 1 16.17 9.30 68.86
C MET A 1 15.68 8.57 67.63
N SER A 2 15.25 7.33 67.86
CA SER A 2 14.49 6.38 67.03
C SER A 2 14.39 6.58 65.51
N ASP A 3 15.12 5.73 64.80
CA ASP A 3 14.67 5.06 63.56
C ASP A 3 13.43 4.20 63.86
N SER A 4 12.27 4.58 63.31
CA SER A 4 11.14 3.67 63.01
C SER A 4 9.98 4.47 62.40
N ASP A 5 9.83 4.42 61.07
CA ASP A 5 8.57 4.42 60.30
C ASP A 5 8.80 4.96 58.88
N ARG A 6 9.33 4.10 58.01
CA ARG A 6 9.09 4.16 56.57
C ARG A 6 8.67 2.78 56.10
N SER A 7 7.45 2.42 56.50
CA SER A 7 6.70 1.34 55.86
C SER A 7 6.32 1.82 54.45
N PRO A 8 6.71 1.13 53.36
CA PRO A 8 6.08 1.38 52.08
C PRO A 8 4.61 0.97 52.24
N VAL A 9 3.70 1.91 51.97
CA VAL A 9 2.27 1.61 51.94
C VAL A 9 2.03 0.63 50.78
N THR A 10 2.04 -0.66 51.08
CA THR A 10 1.47 -1.72 50.25
C THR A 10 -0.04 -1.65 50.38
N SER A 11 -0.67 -0.65 49.75
CA SER A 11 -2.11 -0.61 49.52
C SER A 11 -2.40 -1.29 48.19
N GLY A 12 -2.93 -2.52 48.25
CA GLY A 12 -3.48 -3.27 47.11
C GLY A 12 -2.45 -3.72 46.08
N ALA A 13 -2.24 -5.02 45.93
CA ALA A 13 -1.47 -5.58 44.81
C ALA A 13 -2.18 -5.28 43.48
N GLY A 14 -1.87 -4.14 42.85
CA GLY A 14 -2.35 -3.75 41.53
C GLY A 14 -1.67 -4.58 40.43
N LEU A 15 -2.37 -4.80 39.32
CA LEU A 15 -1.85 -5.56 38.20
C LEU A 15 -0.90 -4.68 37.37
N ILE A 16 0.35 -5.12 37.20
CA ILE A 16 1.34 -4.41 36.36
C ILE A 16 0.97 -4.52 34.86
N ASN A 17 0.18 -5.52 34.45
CA ASN A 17 -0.03 -5.89 33.05
C ASN A 17 -1.52 -6.06 32.64
N GLY A 18 -2.44 -5.45 33.39
CA GLY A 18 -3.89 -5.58 33.18
C GLY A 18 -4.40 -5.02 31.85
N SER A 19 -5.48 -5.59 31.31
CA SER A 19 -6.10 -5.17 30.03
C SER A 19 -7.59 -5.46 29.98
N ALA A 20 -8.43 -4.44 29.74
CA ALA A 20 -9.89 -4.37 29.85
C ALA A 20 -10.65 -4.33 28.54
N VAL A 21 -11.81 -4.98 28.53
CA VAL A 21 -12.86 -4.80 27.54
C VAL A 21 -14.09 -4.20 28.21
N LEU A 22 -14.37 -2.94 27.89
CA LEU A 22 -15.58 -2.25 28.30
C LEU A 22 -16.56 -2.23 27.13
N THR A 23 -17.85 -2.44 27.43
CA THR A 23 -18.90 -2.37 26.41
C THR A 23 -20.09 -1.59 26.92
N GLY A 24 -20.70 -0.78 26.07
CA GLY A 24 -21.93 -0.05 26.34
C GLY A 24 -22.89 -0.16 25.16
N THR A 25 -24.18 -0.16 25.45
CA THR A 25 -25.25 -0.15 24.43
C THR A 25 -26.02 1.16 24.50
N ALA A 26 -26.36 1.68 23.34
CA ALA A 26 -27.23 2.84 23.19
C ALA A 26 -28.59 2.43 22.61
N PRO A 27 -29.62 3.30 22.70
CA PRO A 27 -30.87 3.10 21.96
C PRO A 27 -30.57 2.86 20.47
N GLN A 28 -31.39 2.07 19.77
CA GLN A 28 -31.24 1.65 18.36
C GLN A 28 -30.23 0.50 18.09
N GLY A 29 -29.76 -0.21 19.12
CA GLY A 29 -28.96 -1.42 18.92
C GLY A 29 -27.48 -1.18 18.58
N LEU A 30 -27.01 0.06 18.70
CA LEU A 30 -25.59 0.40 18.60
C LEU A 30 -24.83 -0.07 19.85
N ARG A 31 -23.63 -0.59 19.62
CA ARG A 31 -22.76 -1.06 20.67
C ARG A 31 -21.39 -0.43 20.59
N TYR A 32 -20.97 0.24 21.65
CA TYR A 32 -19.62 0.77 21.78
C TYR A 32 -18.76 -0.22 22.57
N SER A 33 -17.54 -0.49 22.09
CA SER A 33 -16.58 -1.40 22.71
C SER A 33 -15.20 -0.76 22.80
N VAL A 34 -14.57 -0.90 23.95
CA VAL A 34 -13.23 -0.35 24.24
C VAL A 34 -12.35 -1.47 24.77
N LEU A 35 -11.23 -1.72 24.10
CA LEU A 35 -10.09 -2.40 24.71
C LEU A 35 -9.14 -1.35 25.28
N VAL A 36 -8.73 -1.48 26.52
CA VAL A 36 -7.68 -0.63 27.13
C VAL A 36 -6.71 -1.47 27.94
N ARG A 37 -5.42 -1.24 27.77
CA ARG A 37 -4.34 -1.87 28.52
C ARG A 37 -3.78 -0.93 29.58
N ALA A 38 -3.02 -1.47 30.54
CA ALA A 38 -2.37 -0.70 31.60
C ALA A 38 -1.38 0.36 31.09
N ASP A 39 -0.91 0.24 29.84
CA ASP A 39 -0.13 1.27 29.13
C ASP A 39 -0.98 2.27 28.34
N GLY A 40 -2.30 2.26 28.53
CA GLY A 40 -3.25 3.12 27.82
C GLY A 40 -3.57 2.68 26.39
N THR A 41 -2.87 1.69 25.84
CA THR A 41 -3.09 1.24 24.45
C THR A 41 -4.34 0.38 24.31
N GLY A 42 -4.85 0.22 23.10
CA GLY A 42 -6.01 -0.63 22.80
C GLY A 42 -6.80 -0.12 21.60
N PHE A 43 -8.12 -0.32 21.61
CA PHE A 43 -8.99 0.12 20.52
C PHE A 43 -10.31 0.68 21.02
N SER A 44 -10.92 1.52 20.19
CA SER A 44 -12.31 1.95 20.32
C SER A 44 -13.07 1.54 19.05
N ARG A 45 -14.23 0.91 19.21
CA ARG A 45 -15.03 0.34 18.12
C ARG A 45 -16.51 0.56 18.37
N CYS A 46 -17.27 0.77 17.31
CA CYS A 46 -18.73 0.81 17.35
C CYS A 46 -19.30 -0.27 16.44
N ASP A 47 -20.16 -1.15 16.96
CA ASP A 47 -20.81 -2.21 16.18
C ASP A 47 -22.28 -1.83 15.93
N ARG A 48 -22.75 -2.02 14.69
CA ARG A 48 -24.16 -1.83 14.30
C ARG A 48 -24.65 -3.05 13.55
N ASP A 49 -25.74 -3.65 14.01
CA ASP A 49 -26.36 -4.81 13.35
C ASP A 49 -25.36 -5.95 13.06
N GLY A 50 -24.39 -6.15 13.97
CA GLY A 50 -23.33 -7.14 13.85
C GLY A 50 -22.13 -6.74 12.97
N ARG A 51 -22.16 -5.55 12.33
CA ARG A 51 -21.05 -5.05 11.52
C ARG A 51 -20.12 -4.15 12.35
N PRO A 52 -18.82 -4.44 12.42
CA PRO A 52 -17.87 -3.63 13.17
C PRO A 52 -17.48 -2.35 12.42
N LEU A 53 -17.37 -1.23 13.15
CA LEU A 53 -16.78 0.02 12.69
C LEU A 53 -15.63 0.38 13.63
N ALA A 54 -14.39 0.22 13.16
CA ALA A 54 -13.21 0.66 13.91
C ALA A 54 -13.18 2.19 13.96
N LEU A 55 -13.07 2.75 15.17
CA LEU A 55 -12.88 4.19 15.36
C LEU A 55 -11.40 4.53 15.38
N THR A 56 -10.63 3.77 16.14
CA THR A 56 -9.16 3.90 16.24
C THR A 56 -8.45 2.72 15.62
N ALA A 57 -7.22 2.94 15.14
CA ALA A 57 -6.37 1.86 14.66
C ALA A 57 -6.00 0.89 15.80
N TRP A 58 -5.93 -0.41 15.48
CA TRP A 58 -5.42 -1.44 16.37
C TRP A 58 -5.06 -2.70 15.58
N ASN A 59 -3.78 -3.07 15.61
CA ASN A 59 -3.29 -4.32 15.05
C ASN A 59 -2.57 -5.12 16.14
N PRO A 60 -3.18 -6.14 16.76
CA PRO A 60 -2.54 -6.90 17.82
C PRO A 60 -1.34 -7.73 17.35
N GLY A 61 -1.22 -8.01 16.05
CA GLY A 61 -0.16 -8.81 15.44
C GLY A 61 1.10 -8.04 15.01
N ASN A 62 1.08 -6.69 15.03
CA ASN A 62 2.17 -5.84 14.53
C ASN A 62 2.79 -4.90 15.58
N PRO A 63 3.56 -5.42 16.55
CA PRO A 63 4.10 -4.58 17.62
C PRO A 63 5.35 -3.79 17.19
N PRO A 64 5.70 -2.73 17.92
CA PRO A 64 5.15 -2.35 19.23
C PRO A 64 3.72 -1.81 19.12
N ASN A 65 2.73 -2.54 19.69
CA ASN A 65 1.30 -2.22 19.59
C ASN A 65 0.99 -1.01 20.46
N ARG A 66 1.26 0.19 19.94
CA ARG A 66 1.12 1.45 20.65
C ARG A 66 0.03 2.34 20.04
N GLN A 67 -1.08 1.69 19.70
CA GLN A 67 -2.27 2.29 19.08
C GLN A 67 -3.42 2.36 20.10
N GLY A 68 -4.48 3.08 19.75
CA GLY A 68 -5.60 3.42 20.64
C GLY A 68 -5.57 4.89 21.06
N LEU A 69 -6.29 5.21 22.14
CA LEU A 69 -6.28 6.55 22.74
C LEU A 69 -5.23 6.63 23.86
N VAL A 70 -4.07 7.18 23.53
CA VAL A 70 -2.90 7.27 24.42
C VAL A 70 -2.65 8.70 24.88
N PHE A 71 -1.91 8.85 25.98
CA PHE A 71 -1.65 10.14 26.62
C PHE A 71 -0.17 10.31 26.95
N PHE A 72 0.37 11.49 26.64
CA PHE A 72 1.75 11.87 26.93
C PHE A 72 1.78 13.05 27.90
N LEU A 73 2.58 12.95 28.96
CA LEU A 73 2.94 14.09 29.79
C LEU A 73 4.31 14.61 29.38
N ARG A 74 4.45 15.92 29.21
CA ARG A 74 5.72 16.61 29.03
C ARG A 74 5.92 17.65 30.12
N ASP A 75 7.10 17.68 30.69
CA ASP A 75 7.54 18.75 31.58
C ASP A 75 8.20 19.85 30.74
N ARG A 76 7.60 21.05 30.78
CA ARG A 76 7.99 22.17 29.91
C ARG A 76 9.28 22.86 30.35
N ASP A 77 9.69 22.69 31.61
CA ASP A 77 10.91 23.29 32.12
C ASP A 77 12.13 22.41 31.79
N SER A 78 11.99 21.09 31.85
CA SER A 78 13.06 20.13 31.51
C SER A 78 13.05 19.67 30.04
N GLY A 79 11.89 19.75 29.37
CA GLY A 79 11.69 19.20 28.02
C GLY A 79 11.46 17.69 27.98
N GLU A 80 11.51 17.00 29.12
CA GLU A 80 11.32 15.55 29.19
C GLU A 80 9.84 15.18 29.07
N PHE A 81 9.53 14.10 28.35
CA PHE A 81 8.17 13.57 28.24
C PHE A 81 8.12 12.05 28.44
N TRP A 82 6.93 11.54 28.74
CA TRP A 82 6.66 10.10 28.78
C TRP A 82 5.19 9.81 28.44
N ALA A 83 4.95 8.65 27.83
CA ALA A 83 3.60 8.11 27.69
C ALA A 83 3.14 7.52 29.04
N LEU A 84 1.91 7.85 29.43
CA LEU A 84 1.28 7.33 30.65
C LEU A 84 1.17 5.81 30.58
N GLY A 85 1.64 5.13 31.63
CA GLY A 85 1.59 3.67 31.76
C GLY A 85 2.60 2.92 30.88
N ALA A 86 3.41 3.60 30.06
CA ALA A 86 4.33 2.91 29.15
C ALA A 86 5.49 2.17 29.84
N ASP A 87 5.91 2.61 31.04
CA ASP A 87 6.93 1.93 31.83
C ASP A 87 6.27 1.07 32.91
N PRO A 88 6.45 -0.26 32.86
CA PRO A 88 5.85 -1.17 33.83
C PRO A 88 6.32 -0.91 35.27
N ARG A 89 7.48 -0.29 35.49
CA ARG A 89 8.02 -0.02 36.84
C ARG A 89 7.24 1.05 37.60
N HIS A 90 6.48 1.88 36.89
CA HIS A 90 5.81 3.04 37.45
C HIS A 90 4.29 2.93 37.43
N ARG A 91 3.75 1.85 36.85
CA ARG A 91 2.31 1.74 36.59
C ARG A 91 1.59 0.78 37.52
N THR A 92 0.30 1.04 37.69
CA THR A 92 -0.65 0.14 38.35
C THR A 92 -1.91 0.04 37.49
N ALA A 93 -2.65 -1.06 37.63
CA ALA A 93 -3.97 -1.17 37.02
C ALA A 93 -4.95 -1.87 37.97
N SER A 94 -6.20 -1.40 37.97
CA SER A 94 -7.31 -1.99 38.70
C SER A 94 -8.60 -1.95 37.90
N TRP A 95 -9.54 -2.78 38.35
CA TRP A 95 -10.76 -3.12 37.66
C TRP A 95 -11.93 -2.93 38.58
N HIS A 96 -12.98 -2.29 38.09
CA HIS A 96 -14.25 -2.34 38.76
C HIS A 96 -15.39 -2.42 37.74
N PRO A 97 -16.60 -2.83 38.17
CA PRO A 97 -17.75 -2.91 37.28
C PRO A 97 -17.97 -1.59 36.51
N GLY A 98 -17.79 -1.64 35.19
CA GLY A 98 -18.03 -0.50 34.29
C GLY A 98 -16.87 0.48 34.11
N HIS A 99 -15.73 0.33 34.80
CA HIS A 99 -14.55 1.17 34.55
C HIS A 99 -13.20 0.46 34.81
N PHE A 100 -12.17 0.92 34.09
CA PHE A 100 -10.79 0.46 34.23
C PHE A 100 -9.91 1.62 34.67
N ILE A 101 -9.11 1.42 35.70
CA ILE A 101 -8.24 2.47 36.25
C ILE A 101 -6.78 2.06 36.03
N ALA A 102 -6.00 2.92 35.37
CA ALA A 102 -4.55 2.80 35.26
C ALA A 102 -3.86 3.94 36.01
N GLY A 103 -2.87 3.64 36.85
CA GLY A 103 -2.03 4.62 37.53
C GLY A 103 -0.63 4.67 36.91
N ASP A 104 0.02 5.84 36.95
CA ASP A 104 1.44 6.03 36.65
C ASP A 104 2.02 7.06 37.63
N GLU A 105 3.07 6.71 38.38
CA GLU A 105 3.79 7.64 39.26
C GLU A 105 5.22 7.82 38.80
N ARG A 106 5.52 8.99 38.23
CA ARG A 106 6.86 9.36 37.76
C ARG A 106 7.20 10.79 38.09
N ARG A 107 8.46 11.00 38.48
CA ARG A 107 9.04 12.33 38.71
C ARG A 107 8.22 13.17 39.69
N GLY A 108 7.61 12.56 40.70
CA GLY A 108 6.75 13.26 41.67
C GLY A 108 5.39 13.70 41.13
N ILE A 109 4.96 13.21 39.96
CA ILE A 109 3.60 13.36 39.44
C ILE A 109 2.90 12.01 39.53
N VAL A 110 1.72 12.00 40.14
CA VAL A 110 0.81 10.85 40.13
C VAL A 110 -0.27 11.10 39.10
N ALA A 111 -0.36 10.22 38.10
CA ALA A 111 -1.39 10.22 37.10
C ALA A 111 -2.32 9.03 37.29
N THR A 112 -3.63 9.26 37.29
CA THR A 112 -4.65 8.22 37.34
C THR A 112 -5.59 8.39 36.15
N LEU A 113 -5.67 7.38 35.29
CA LEU A 113 -6.53 7.31 34.12
C LEU A 113 -7.70 6.38 34.38
N ASP A 114 -8.89 6.93 34.59
CA ASP A 114 -10.15 6.19 34.73
C ASP A 114 -10.88 6.16 33.38
N THR A 115 -10.96 4.97 32.78
CA THR A 115 -11.61 4.70 31.50
C THR A 115 -12.99 4.11 31.74
N ARG A 116 -14.02 4.70 31.12
CA ARG A 116 -15.41 4.24 31.20
C ARG A 116 -16.17 4.51 29.91
N ILE A 117 -17.25 3.76 29.66
CA ILE A 117 -18.24 4.10 28.64
C ILE A 117 -19.41 4.79 29.33
N LEU A 118 -19.82 5.97 28.85
CA LEU A 118 -20.89 6.73 29.49
C LEU A 118 -22.25 6.01 29.30
N PRO A 119 -23.01 5.75 30.39
CA PRO A 119 -24.23 4.94 30.30
C PRO A 119 -25.24 5.47 29.27
N GLY A 120 -25.75 4.61 28.40
CA GLY A 120 -26.74 4.97 27.37
C GLY A 120 -26.21 5.86 26.25
N LEU A 121 -24.90 6.11 26.18
CA LEU A 121 -24.23 6.89 25.14
C LEU A 121 -23.18 6.02 24.44
N ILE A 122 -22.88 6.34 23.18
CA ILE A 122 -21.79 5.75 22.38
C ILE A 122 -20.50 6.56 22.51
N VAL A 123 -20.12 6.85 23.76
CA VAL A 123 -19.01 7.75 24.11
C VAL A 123 -18.16 7.12 25.20
N GLU A 124 -16.87 6.95 24.95
CA GLU A 124 -15.90 6.66 26.01
C GLU A 124 -15.41 7.96 26.65
N ASN A 125 -15.17 7.89 27.96
CA ASN A 125 -14.52 8.92 28.74
C ASN A 125 -13.23 8.36 29.33
N ARG A 126 -12.13 9.09 29.09
CA ARG A 126 -10.83 8.93 29.73
C ARG A 126 -10.62 10.09 30.70
N ARG A 127 -10.96 9.87 31.98
CA ARG A 127 -10.72 10.84 33.03
C ARG A 127 -9.30 10.72 33.54
N LEU A 128 -8.51 11.77 33.35
CA LEU A 128 -7.14 11.88 33.84
C LEU A 128 -7.09 12.78 35.07
N THR A 129 -6.65 12.23 36.19
CA THR A 129 -6.36 12.95 37.44
C THR A 129 -4.86 13.04 37.64
N LEU A 130 -4.32 14.24 37.77
CA LEU A 130 -2.90 14.51 37.95
C LEU A 130 -2.66 15.20 39.30
N THR A 131 -1.80 14.63 40.14
CA THR A 131 -1.43 15.22 41.43
C THR A 131 0.07 15.48 41.48
N ASN A 132 0.47 16.71 41.81
CA ASN A 132 1.87 17.05 42.04
C ASN A 132 2.28 16.71 43.48
N ARG A 133 3.07 15.65 43.66
CA ARG A 133 3.68 15.25 44.93
C ARG A 133 5.08 15.81 45.15
N SER A 134 5.62 16.57 44.20
CA SER A 134 6.90 17.25 44.37
C SER A 134 6.75 18.52 45.21
N SER A 135 7.87 19.04 45.71
CA SER A 135 7.92 20.27 46.50
C SER A 135 7.99 21.54 45.65
N THR A 136 7.98 21.43 44.32
CA THR A 136 8.10 22.55 43.38
C THR A 136 6.87 22.65 42.49
N VAL A 137 6.58 23.85 41.97
CA VAL A 137 5.60 24.02 40.90
C VAL A 137 6.06 23.21 39.68
N ARG A 138 5.13 22.53 39.02
CA ARG A 138 5.41 21.73 37.82
C ARG A 138 4.63 22.28 36.64
N ARG A 139 5.36 22.75 35.62
CA ARG A 139 4.78 23.24 34.37
C ARG A 139 4.72 22.11 33.37
N LEU A 140 3.54 21.56 33.16
CA LEU A 140 3.35 20.39 32.33
C LEU A 140 2.50 20.72 31.11
N ASP A 141 2.53 19.85 30.11
CA ASP A 141 1.44 19.69 29.16
C ASP A 141 1.03 18.22 29.06
N ILE A 142 -0.25 18.01 28.79
CA ILE A 142 -0.83 16.71 28.43
C ILE A 142 -1.15 16.74 26.95
N THR A 143 -0.72 15.71 26.23
CA THR A 143 -1.04 15.52 24.81
C THR A 143 -1.76 14.18 24.64
N SER A 144 -3.00 14.19 24.15
CA SER A 144 -3.70 12.97 23.73
C SER A 144 -3.29 12.57 22.31
N LEU A 145 -3.47 11.31 21.94
CA LEU A 145 -3.29 10.84 20.56
C LEU A 145 -4.21 9.65 20.31
N ALA A 146 -4.96 9.69 19.21
CA ALA A 146 -5.58 8.53 18.61
C ALA A 146 -5.45 8.56 17.08
N GLU A 147 -4.99 7.44 16.50
CA GLU A 147 -4.97 7.22 15.05
C GLU A 147 -6.35 6.79 14.58
N ILE A 148 -6.90 7.46 13.55
CA ILE A 148 -8.32 7.29 13.17
C ILE A 148 -8.48 6.35 11.96
N VAL A 149 -9.46 5.45 12.06
CA VAL A 149 -9.86 4.53 10.98
C VAL A 149 -11.22 4.93 10.41
N LEU A 150 -12.24 4.99 11.27
CA LEU A 150 -13.64 5.29 10.92
C LEU A 150 -14.15 4.49 9.71
N ASN A 151 -13.87 3.18 9.69
CA ASN A 151 -14.21 2.26 8.59
C ASN A 151 -14.32 0.80 9.09
N ASP A 152 -14.76 -0.10 8.22
CA ASP A 152 -14.67 -1.54 8.46
C ASP A 152 -13.20 -1.95 8.71
N PRO A 153 -12.90 -2.72 9.78
CA PRO A 153 -11.54 -3.11 10.13
C PRO A 153 -10.83 -3.93 9.05
N ALA A 154 -11.54 -4.84 8.38
CA ALA A 154 -10.95 -5.71 7.37
C ALA A 154 -10.65 -4.91 6.08
N ALA A 155 -11.56 -4.02 5.68
CA ALA A 155 -11.31 -3.09 4.58
C ALA A 155 -10.12 -2.16 4.87
N HIS A 156 -9.98 -1.71 6.12
CA HIS A 156 -8.84 -0.91 6.55
C HIS A 156 -7.53 -1.71 6.51
N GLU A 157 -7.48 -2.93 7.08
CA GLU A 157 -6.29 -3.79 7.07
C GLU A 157 -5.88 -4.17 5.65
N ALA A 158 -6.84 -4.40 4.76
CA ALA A 158 -6.58 -4.74 3.37
C ALA A 158 -5.93 -3.59 2.58
N HIS A 159 -6.22 -2.32 2.94
CA HIS A 159 -5.64 -1.14 2.28
C HIS A 159 -5.67 0.15 3.16
N PRO A 160 -4.76 0.28 4.13
CA PRO A 160 -4.77 1.37 5.12
C PRO A 160 -4.74 2.80 4.55
N VAL A 161 -3.87 3.10 3.58
CA VAL A 161 -3.76 4.45 3.00
C VAL A 161 -5.02 4.84 2.24
N PHE A 162 -5.53 3.96 1.36
CA PHE A 162 -6.76 4.23 0.61
C PHE A 162 -7.96 4.45 1.54
N SER A 163 -8.09 3.64 2.59
CA SER A 163 -9.17 3.76 3.57
C SER A 163 -9.26 5.16 4.20
N LYS A 164 -8.14 5.89 4.30
CA LYS A 164 -8.04 7.20 4.96
C LYS A 164 -8.33 8.39 4.02
N LEU A 165 -8.29 8.22 2.69
CA LEU A 165 -8.50 9.29 1.69
C LEU A 165 -9.90 9.94 1.70
N PHE A 166 -10.82 9.39 2.49
CA PHE A 166 -12.21 9.83 2.61
C PHE A 166 -12.46 10.64 3.89
N LEU A 167 -11.43 10.90 4.70
CA LEU A 167 -11.56 11.55 6.00
C LEU A 167 -11.28 13.05 5.92
N GLN A 168 -12.07 13.83 6.63
CA GLN A 168 -11.89 15.28 6.79
C GLN A 168 -11.98 15.67 8.25
N THR A 169 -11.18 16.65 8.65
CA THR A 169 -11.07 17.08 10.05
C THR A 169 -11.58 18.51 10.24
N ARG A 170 -12.10 18.81 11.43
CA ARG A 170 -12.54 20.16 11.84
C ARG A 170 -12.30 20.36 13.34
N TYR A 171 -12.09 21.60 13.77
CA TYR A 171 -12.00 21.96 15.18
C TYR A 171 -13.13 22.92 15.59
N LEU A 172 -13.91 22.54 16.60
CA LEU A 172 -14.91 23.38 17.25
C LEU A 172 -14.26 24.07 18.46
N ARG A 173 -13.83 25.32 18.28
CA ARG A 173 -13.08 26.06 19.31
C ARG A 173 -13.86 26.22 20.62
N ASP A 174 -15.13 26.59 20.55
CA ASP A 174 -15.96 26.83 21.75
C ASP A 174 -16.18 25.57 22.60
N GLN A 175 -16.07 24.39 22.00
CA GLN A 175 -16.24 23.09 22.66
C GLN A 175 -14.92 22.34 22.89
N ARG A 176 -13.79 22.86 22.36
CA ARG A 176 -12.47 22.21 22.37
C ARG A 176 -12.55 20.78 21.81
N THR A 177 -13.21 20.66 20.66
CA THR A 177 -13.56 19.37 20.06
C THR A 177 -12.97 19.26 18.66
N LEU A 178 -12.18 18.21 18.42
CA LEU A 178 -11.83 17.75 17.08
C LEU A 178 -12.93 16.86 16.54
N LEU A 179 -13.32 17.08 15.29
CA LEU A 179 -14.25 16.26 14.54
C LEU A 179 -13.51 15.60 13.38
N VAL A 180 -13.83 14.33 13.11
CA VAL A 180 -13.40 13.62 11.91
C VAL A 180 -14.64 13.04 11.23
N ARG A 181 -14.89 13.46 9.99
CA ARG A 181 -16.00 12.95 9.18
C ARG A 181 -15.47 12.09 8.04
N ARG A 182 -16.15 10.98 7.76
CA ARG A 182 -15.95 10.23 6.52
C ARG A 182 -16.92 10.73 5.45
N ARG A 183 -16.40 11.17 4.31
CA ARG A 183 -17.20 11.53 3.14
C ARG A 183 -17.91 10.28 2.61
N PRO A 184 -19.24 10.30 2.45
CA PRO A 184 -19.96 9.15 1.94
C PRO A 184 -19.58 8.90 0.47
N ARG A 185 -19.45 7.63 0.10
CA ARG A 185 -19.20 7.20 -1.30
C ARG A 185 -20.50 7.02 -2.08
N GLY A 186 -21.64 7.09 -1.40
CA GLY A 186 -22.95 6.99 -2.01
C GLY A 186 -24.08 7.44 -1.09
N ALA A 187 -25.26 7.72 -1.67
CA ALA A 187 -26.45 8.17 -0.94
C ALA A 187 -26.96 7.20 0.14
N ASP A 188 -26.60 5.92 0.05
CA ASP A 188 -26.93 4.86 0.99
C ASP A 188 -25.97 4.78 2.20
N GLU A 189 -24.80 5.43 2.13
CA GLU A 189 -23.87 5.56 3.25
C GLU A 189 -24.29 6.75 4.13
N SER A 190 -24.67 6.49 5.38
CA SER A 190 -24.90 7.56 6.35
C SER A 190 -23.57 8.21 6.73
N PRO A 191 -23.44 9.55 6.64
CA PRO A 191 -22.26 10.22 7.16
C PRO A 191 -22.13 9.89 8.65
N ARG A 192 -20.88 9.76 9.11
CA ARG A 192 -20.57 9.58 10.52
C ARG A 192 -19.46 10.52 10.91
N VAL A 193 -19.60 11.09 12.10
CA VAL A 193 -18.65 12.04 12.67
C VAL A 193 -18.12 11.46 13.96
N LEU A 194 -16.84 11.13 13.97
CA LEU A 194 -16.09 10.88 15.19
C LEU A 194 -15.77 12.23 15.84
N PHE A 195 -15.84 12.30 17.17
CA PHE A 195 -15.39 13.47 17.92
C PHE A 195 -14.41 13.09 19.02
N HIS A 196 -13.42 13.96 19.25
CA HIS A 196 -12.52 13.92 20.39
C HIS A 196 -12.54 15.27 21.10
N ALA A 197 -13.03 15.30 22.33
CA ALA A 197 -13.25 16.53 23.08
C ALA A 197 -12.50 16.54 24.42
N LEU A 198 -12.07 17.72 24.85
CA LEU A 198 -11.49 17.94 26.17
C LEU A 198 -12.43 18.77 27.04
N LEU A 199 -12.95 18.15 28.10
CA LEU A 199 -13.80 18.80 29.11
C LEU A 199 -13.03 19.03 30.42
N GLY A 200 -13.35 20.11 31.12
CA GLY A 200 -12.67 20.54 32.34
C GLY A 200 -12.04 21.93 32.19
N ALA A 201 -11.35 22.37 33.25
CA ALA A 201 -10.80 23.73 33.35
C ALA A 201 -9.27 23.75 33.24
N PRO A 202 -8.69 23.61 32.04
CA PRO A 202 -7.35 24.11 31.82
C PRO A 202 -7.35 25.64 31.79
N SER A 203 -6.27 26.23 32.29
CA SER A 203 -6.04 27.68 32.30
C SER A 203 -5.76 28.28 30.92
N THR A 204 -5.61 27.44 29.88
CA THR A 204 -5.20 27.81 28.53
C THR A 204 -6.00 27.07 27.46
N GLU A 205 -6.10 27.66 26.26
CA GLU A 205 -6.76 27.03 25.11
C GLU A 205 -5.91 25.88 24.57
N PRO A 206 -6.49 24.68 24.32
CA PRO A 206 -5.75 23.57 23.75
C PRO A 206 -5.25 23.86 22.33
N THR A 207 -4.07 23.34 22.03
CA THR A 207 -3.56 23.22 20.65
C THR A 207 -3.82 21.80 20.15
N PHE A 208 -3.72 21.56 18.84
CA PHE A 208 -4.08 20.26 18.29
C PHE A 208 -3.29 19.89 17.04
N GLU A 209 -3.19 18.59 16.79
CA GLU A 209 -2.63 18.01 15.57
C GLU A 209 -3.63 17.01 14.99
N THR A 210 -3.72 17.00 13.67
CA THR A 210 -4.58 16.09 12.93
C THR A 210 -3.84 15.26 11.89
N ASP A 211 -2.57 15.55 11.59
CA ASP A 211 -1.75 14.81 10.64
C ASP A 211 -0.77 13.88 11.36
N ARG A 212 -0.87 12.57 11.08
CA ARG A 212 -0.03 11.53 11.71
C ARG A 212 1.44 11.68 11.35
N ALA A 213 1.75 12.03 10.10
CA ALA A 213 3.12 12.19 9.63
C ALA A 213 3.79 13.38 10.31
N ARG A 214 3.05 14.47 10.54
CA ARG A 214 3.53 15.63 11.34
C ARG A 214 3.68 15.29 12.82
N PHE A 215 2.77 14.51 13.39
CA PHE A 215 2.82 14.15 14.80
C PHE A 215 4.08 13.32 15.13
N PHE A 216 4.32 12.24 14.38
CA PHE A 216 5.44 11.35 14.63
C PHE A 216 6.74 11.84 13.99
N GLY A 217 6.69 12.34 12.76
CA GLY A 217 7.85 12.60 11.92
C GLY A 217 8.48 11.31 11.39
N ARG A 218 8.67 11.23 10.06
CA ARG A 218 9.31 10.07 9.42
C ARG A 218 10.76 9.90 9.92
N GLY A 219 11.19 8.64 10.07
CA GLY A 219 12.52 8.27 10.59
C GLY A 219 12.65 8.30 12.11
N ARG A 220 11.58 8.69 12.83
CA ARG A 220 11.54 8.70 14.30
C ARG A 220 10.79 7.48 14.83
N PRO A 221 11.26 6.86 15.93
CA PRO A 221 10.50 5.81 16.58
C PRO A 221 9.26 6.40 17.26
N TRP A 222 8.23 5.59 17.48
CA TRP A 222 7.05 5.98 18.25
C TRP A 222 7.40 6.59 19.62
N SER A 223 8.50 6.14 20.25
CA SER A 223 8.95 6.66 21.55
C SER A 223 9.54 8.07 21.51
N ALA A 224 9.81 8.63 20.34
CA ALA A 224 10.41 9.95 20.16
C ALA A 224 9.68 10.79 19.08
N PRO A 225 8.34 10.97 19.19
CA PRO A 225 7.57 11.66 18.17
C PRO A 225 7.99 13.13 18.05
N ALA A 226 8.05 13.64 16.83
CA ALA A 226 8.45 15.01 16.52
C ALA A 226 7.63 16.05 17.30
N ALA A 227 6.32 15.82 17.43
CA ALA A 227 5.41 16.71 18.13
C ALA A 227 5.77 16.90 19.62
N LEU A 228 6.41 15.93 20.29
CA LEU A 228 6.70 16.01 21.73
C LEU A 228 8.08 16.59 22.06
N THR A 229 8.87 16.95 21.04
CA THR A 229 10.17 17.62 21.27
C THR A 229 9.97 18.98 21.97
N PRO A 230 10.94 19.48 22.77
CA PRO A 230 10.75 20.69 23.58
C PRO A 230 10.31 21.93 22.79
N ALA A 231 10.81 22.09 21.56
CA ALA A 231 10.51 23.22 20.70
C ALA A 231 9.28 23.03 19.79
N ALA A 232 8.63 21.86 19.80
CA ALA A 232 7.56 21.57 18.86
C ALA A 232 6.23 22.24 19.24
N GLU A 233 5.67 22.96 18.27
CA GLU A 233 4.28 23.40 18.24
C GLU A 233 3.45 22.43 17.39
N LEU A 234 2.19 22.20 17.78
CA LEU A 234 1.27 21.42 16.94
C LEU A 234 0.78 22.29 15.79
N SER A 235 0.63 21.71 14.60
CA SER A 235 0.43 22.52 13.39
C SER A 235 -0.95 23.16 13.28
N GLY A 236 -1.95 22.66 14.02
CA GLY A 236 -3.32 23.15 13.95
C GLY A 236 -3.99 22.90 12.59
N SER A 237 -3.44 22.01 11.75
CA SER A 237 -4.03 21.70 10.45
C SER A 237 -5.41 21.05 10.59
N ILE A 238 -6.33 21.42 9.70
CA ILE A 238 -7.67 20.85 9.57
C ILE A 238 -8.07 20.77 8.08
N GLY A 239 -9.19 20.12 7.78
CA GLY A 239 -9.74 20.02 6.43
C GLY A 239 -9.36 18.68 5.78
N ASN A 240 -8.74 18.73 4.61
CA ASN A 240 -8.33 17.55 3.86
C ASN A 240 -7.02 17.00 4.47
N ILE A 241 -7.09 15.93 5.25
CA ILE A 241 -5.92 15.28 5.86
C ILE A 241 -5.83 13.84 5.39
N LEU A 242 -4.68 13.46 4.82
CA LEU A 242 -4.52 12.17 4.14
C LEU A 242 -4.18 11.01 5.09
N ASP A 243 -3.61 11.31 6.26
CA ASP A 243 -3.28 10.33 7.30
C ASP A 243 -3.69 10.86 8.69
N PRO A 244 -4.99 10.77 9.06
CA PRO A 244 -5.51 11.52 10.19
C PRO A 244 -5.23 10.90 11.56
N VAL A 245 -4.87 11.77 12.51
CA VAL A 245 -4.94 11.55 13.96
C VAL A 245 -5.92 12.54 14.59
N VAL A 246 -6.29 12.30 15.84
CA VAL A 246 -6.82 13.34 16.72
C VAL A 246 -5.91 13.48 17.92
N SER A 247 -5.36 14.67 18.12
CA SER A 247 -4.47 14.97 19.23
C SER A 247 -4.79 16.34 19.81
N LEU A 248 -5.07 16.40 21.11
CA LEU A 248 -5.26 17.64 21.86
C LEU A 248 -4.10 17.81 22.83
N ARG A 249 -3.41 18.95 22.79
CA ARG A 249 -2.39 19.36 23.75
C ARG A 249 -2.87 20.49 24.62
N CYS A 250 -2.74 20.31 25.92
CA CYS A 250 -3.17 21.28 26.90
C CYS A 250 -2.06 21.57 27.93
N PRO A 251 -1.53 22.80 27.99
CA PRO A 251 -0.55 23.20 29.00
C PRO A 251 -1.24 23.67 30.30
N PHE A 252 -0.63 23.32 31.44
CA PHE A 252 -1.09 23.71 32.76
C PHE A 252 0.08 23.77 33.76
N ASP A 253 -0.16 24.44 34.87
CA ASP A 253 0.79 24.54 35.99
C ASP A 253 0.16 23.82 37.20
N LEU A 254 0.95 23.01 37.91
CA LEU A 254 0.54 22.33 39.14
C LEU A 254 1.41 22.78 40.31
N ASP A 255 0.81 23.47 41.27
CA ASP A 255 1.44 23.79 42.55
C ASP A 255 1.72 22.51 43.38
N PRO A 256 2.67 22.53 44.32
CA PRO A 256 2.90 21.42 45.24
C PRO A 256 1.60 20.98 45.94
N GLY A 257 1.27 19.70 45.85
CA GLY A 257 0.04 19.11 46.40
C GLY A 257 -1.23 19.35 45.58
N GLN A 258 -1.19 20.18 44.53
CA GLN A 258 -2.35 20.46 43.70
C GLN A 258 -2.74 19.23 42.88
N THR A 259 -4.06 19.06 42.69
CA THR A 259 -4.63 18.05 41.81
C THR A 259 -5.44 18.70 40.69
N LEU A 260 -5.27 18.23 39.47
CA LEU A 260 -6.03 18.61 38.27
C LEU A 260 -6.78 17.41 37.72
N THR A 261 -8.02 17.60 37.29
CA THR A 261 -8.84 16.57 36.65
C THR A 261 -9.29 17.04 35.27
N LEU A 262 -9.03 16.21 34.25
CA LEU A 262 -9.39 16.44 32.86
C LEU A 262 -10.21 15.25 32.35
N ASP A 263 -11.26 15.49 31.58
CA ASP A 263 -12.07 14.43 30.96
C ASP A 263 -11.89 14.50 29.43
N PHE A 264 -11.30 13.46 28.84
CA PHE A 264 -11.18 13.32 27.40
C PHE A 264 -12.27 12.40 26.88
N LEU A 265 -13.07 12.89 25.94
CA LEU A 265 -14.14 12.12 25.32
C LEU A 265 -13.70 11.62 23.94
N LEU A 266 -14.10 10.40 23.60
CA LEU A 266 -14.07 9.90 22.23
C LEU A 266 -15.41 9.25 21.92
N GLY A 267 -16.05 9.68 20.85
CA GLY A 267 -17.39 9.21 20.51
C GLY A 267 -17.68 9.33 19.02
N ILE A 268 -18.87 8.87 18.64
CA ILE A 268 -19.36 8.95 17.26
C ILE A 268 -20.79 9.48 17.26
N ALA A 269 -21.13 10.22 16.21
CA ALA A 269 -22.45 10.78 15.95
C ALA A 269 -22.79 10.68 14.46
N ASP A 270 -24.05 10.94 14.11
CA ASP A 270 -24.52 10.91 12.72
C ASP A 270 -24.06 12.15 11.93
N ASP A 271 -23.92 13.31 12.59
CA ASP A 271 -23.44 14.55 11.97
C ASP A 271 -22.71 15.47 12.97
N GLU A 272 -22.19 16.60 12.47
CA GLU A 272 -21.45 17.58 13.29
C GLU A 272 -22.33 18.21 14.39
N THR A 273 -23.62 18.40 14.14
CA THR A 273 -24.56 19.00 15.10
C THR A 273 -24.87 18.01 16.22
N ALA A 274 -25.11 16.75 15.87
CA ALA A 274 -25.31 15.67 16.82
C ALA A 274 -24.04 15.43 17.66
N ALA A 275 -22.85 15.50 17.07
CA ALA A 275 -21.58 15.43 17.80
C ALA A 275 -21.46 16.56 18.82
N ALA A 276 -21.72 17.80 18.41
CA ALA A 276 -21.68 18.96 19.29
C ALA A 276 -22.68 18.85 20.46
N GLY A 277 -23.92 18.39 20.18
CA GLY A 277 -24.94 18.15 21.20
C GLY A 277 -24.58 17.01 22.16
N LEU A 278 -23.94 15.95 21.68
CA LEU A 278 -23.44 14.87 22.53
C LEU A 278 -22.33 15.34 23.47
N VAL A 279 -21.41 16.20 23.02
CA VAL A 279 -20.35 16.77 23.87
C VAL A 279 -20.94 17.60 25.01
N GLU A 280 -21.91 18.47 24.71
CA GLU A 280 -22.61 19.27 25.71
C GLU A 280 -23.36 18.38 26.73
N HIS A 281 -24.11 17.39 26.23
CA HIS A 281 -24.82 16.43 27.09
C HIS A 281 -23.87 15.63 28.00
N CYS A 282 -22.69 15.24 27.48
CA CYS A 282 -21.66 14.58 28.27
C CYS A 282 -21.13 15.50 29.37
N GLY A 283 -20.94 16.80 29.10
CA GLY A 283 -20.57 17.80 30.09
C GLY A 283 -21.51 17.80 31.30
N SER A 284 -22.82 17.98 31.06
CA SER A 284 -23.82 17.95 32.12
C SER A 284 -23.87 16.61 32.87
N LYS A 285 -23.73 15.49 32.14
CA LYS A 285 -23.75 14.15 32.75
C LYS A 285 -22.53 13.89 33.63
N LEU A 286 -21.36 14.37 33.22
CA LEU A 286 -20.14 14.26 34.01
C LEU A 286 -20.20 15.12 35.27
N GLU A 287 -20.83 16.29 35.22
CA GLU A 287 -21.10 17.12 36.40
C GLU A 287 -22.01 16.39 37.40
N ILE A 288 -23.09 15.75 36.92
CA ILE A 288 -23.96 14.92 37.76
C ILE A 288 -23.18 13.75 38.36
N LEU A 289 -22.41 13.03 37.56
CA LEU A 289 -21.58 11.93 38.04
C LEU A 289 -20.58 12.40 39.10
N ARG A 290 -19.94 13.57 38.91
CA ARG A 290 -19.03 14.19 39.89
C ARG A 290 -19.76 14.51 41.20
N ALA A 291 -20.96 15.09 41.12
CA ALA A 291 -21.78 15.44 42.29
C ALA A 291 -22.29 14.21 43.05
N MET A 292 -22.56 13.10 42.36
CA MET A 292 -22.95 11.82 42.98
C MET A 292 -21.78 11.11 43.65
N SER A 293 -20.55 11.33 43.18
CA SER A 293 -19.33 10.67 43.67
C SER A 293 -18.61 11.42 44.82
N GLY A 294 -19.33 12.25 45.59
CA GLY A 294 -18.76 12.89 46.79
C GLY A 294 -18.22 11.84 47.77
N ASP A 295 -16.90 11.82 47.96
CA ASP A 295 -16.16 11.05 48.96
C ASP A 295 -16.68 9.64 49.29
N THR A 296 -16.48 8.67 48.39
CA THR A 296 -16.14 7.24 48.67
C THR A 296 -16.43 6.36 47.45
N VAL A 297 -15.39 5.72 46.90
CA VAL A 297 -15.56 4.56 46.02
C VAL A 297 -15.68 3.34 46.93
N THR A 298 -16.90 3.00 47.35
CA THR A 298 -17.18 1.71 48.01
C THR A 298 -18.43 1.05 47.43
N ASP A 299 -18.25 -0.26 47.18
CA ASP A 299 -19.25 -1.32 47.13
C ASP A 299 -20.28 -1.36 46.00
N LEU A 300 -19.85 -1.94 44.87
CA LEU A 300 -20.61 -2.99 44.19
C LEU A 300 -19.67 -4.16 43.89
N ALA A 301 -19.44 -4.98 44.91
CA ALA A 301 -18.60 -6.18 44.83
C ALA A 301 -19.36 -7.34 44.17
N ALA A 302 -19.11 -7.58 42.88
CA ALA A 302 -19.02 -8.95 42.41
C ALA A 302 -17.68 -9.53 42.91
N PRO A 303 -17.57 -10.84 43.21
CA PRO A 303 -16.31 -11.41 43.67
C PRO A 303 -15.16 -11.07 42.71
N LEU A 304 -14.15 -10.38 43.24
CA LEU A 304 -12.96 -9.85 42.53
C LEU A 304 -12.30 -10.83 41.53
N PRO A 305 -12.23 -12.16 41.79
CA PRO A 305 -11.64 -13.08 40.82
C PRO A 305 -12.43 -13.15 39.50
N GLU A 306 -13.76 -13.30 39.52
CA GLU A 306 -14.54 -13.57 38.30
C GLU A 306 -14.57 -12.41 37.30
N VAL A 307 -14.55 -11.17 37.79
CA VAL A 307 -14.44 -9.97 36.95
C VAL A 307 -13.04 -9.87 36.33
N GLU A 308 -11.99 -10.14 37.10
CA GLU A 308 -10.59 -10.15 36.63
C GLU A 308 -10.40 -11.16 35.49
N TYR A 309 -10.93 -12.39 35.62
CA TYR A 309 -10.90 -13.39 34.55
C TYR A 309 -11.73 -13.00 33.34
N THR A 310 -12.96 -12.55 33.53
CA THR A 310 -13.88 -12.18 32.44
C THR A 310 -13.23 -11.17 31.52
N GLN A 311 -12.64 -10.15 32.13
CA GLN A 311 -12.02 -9.05 31.43
C GLN A 311 -10.70 -9.45 30.75
N HIS A 312 -9.90 -10.30 31.42
CA HIS A 312 -8.68 -10.84 30.83
C HIS A 312 -8.97 -11.73 29.62
N LEU A 313 -9.97 -12.61 29.73
CA LEU A 313 -10.42 -13.46 28.63
C LEU A 313 -10.93 -12.60 27.46
N GLY A 314 -11.69 -11.55 27.78
CA GLY A 314 -12.12 -10.55 26.81
C GLY A 314 -10.94 -9.92 26.07
N ALA A 315 -9.86 -9.55 26.77
CA ALA A 315 -8.68 -8.95 26.16
C ALA A 315 -7.86 -9.94 25.30
N VAL A 316 -7.80 -11.21 25.67
CA VAL A 316 -7.20 -12.26 24.82
C VAL A 316 -8.02 -12.45 23.55
N LEU A 317 -9.35 -12.56 23.68
CA LEU A 317 -10.27 -12.83 22.58
C LEU A 317 -10.46 -11.64 21.63
N MET A 318 -10.51 -10.41 22.16
CA MET A 318 -10.71 -9.18 21.37
C MET A 318 -9.40 -8.52 20.95
N GLY A 319 -8.39 -8.59 21.81
CA GLY A 319 -7.14 -7.83 21.68
C GLY A 319 -5.94 -8.69 21.32
N GLY A 320 -6.13 -9.99 21.07
CA GLY A 320 -5.07 -10.91 20.66
C GLY A 320 -3.90 -10.94 21.64
N ASP A 321 -4.13 -10.77 22.94
CA ASP A 321 -3.06 -10.82 23.94
C ASP A 321 -2.48 -12.24 24.05
N ARG A 322 -1.42 -12.49 23.26
CA ARG A 322 -0.81 -13.82 23.15
C ARG A 322 0.04 -14.18 24.37
N ARG A 323 0.20 -13.30 25.37
CA ARG A 323 1.12 -13.53 26.51
C ARG A 323 0.83 -14.83 27.27
N PHE A 324 -0.42 -15.30 27.24
CA PHE A 324 -0.94 -16.49 27.93
C PHE A 324 -1.15 -17.70 27.01
N VAL A 325 -0.73 -17.61 25.75
CA VAL A 325 -0.76 -18.73 24.81
C VAL A 325 0.43 -19.64 25.08
N VAL A 326 0.17 -20.86 25.53
CA VAL A 326 1.19 -21.91 25.69
C VAL A 326 1.58 -22.41 24.28
N PRO A 327 2.89 -22.59 23.99
CA PRO A 327 3.35 -23.21 22.74
C PRO A 327 2.68 -24.57 22.53
N ARG A 328 2.15 -24.81 21.33
CA ARG A 328 1.36 -26.00 21.02
C ARG A 328 2.13 -26.97 20.13
N SER A 329 1.86 -28.26 20.29
CA SER A 329 2.36 -29.26 19.35
C SER A 329 1.68 -29.09 17.98
N PRO A 330 2.42 -29.26 16.87
CA PRO A 330 1.86 -29.19 15.52
C PRO A 330 0.69 -30.18 15.36
N ALA A 331 -0.41 -29.73 14.75
CA ALA A 331 -1.47 -30.63 14.28
C ALA A 331 -1.20 -31.06 12.83
N ALA A 332 -1.46 -32.33 12.50
CA ALA A 332 -1.37 -32.83 11.13
C ALA A 332 -2.69 -32.63 10.37
N GLY A 333 -2.67 -32.15 9.12
CA GLY A 333 -3.81 -32.03 8.20
C GLY A 333 -4.44 -30.63 8.10
N ASP A 334 -5.37 -30.42 7.16
CA ASP A 334 -6.04 -29.12 6.92
C ASP A 334 -6.96 -28.75 8.10
N PRO A 335 -6.63 -27.68 8.86
CA PRO A 335 -7.42 -27.24 9.99
C PRO A 335 -8.76 -26.63 9.56
N ARG A 336 -8.86 -25.95 8.42
CA ARG A 336 -10.12 -25.36 7.90
C ARG A 336 -11.13 -26.43 7.52
N ALA A 337 -10.73 -27.45 6.74
CA ALA A 337 -11.61 -28.56 6.38
C ALA A 337 -12.14 -29.30 7.62
N ARG A 338 -11.31 -29.43 8.67
CA ARG A 338 -11.73 -30.05 9.94
C ARG A 338 -12.72 -29.20 10.71
N LEU A 339 -12.55 -27.87 10.73
CA LEU A 339 -13.55 -26.96 11.29
C LEU A 339 -14.87 -27.02 10.50
N GLY A 340 -14.80 -26.96 9.17
CA GLY A 340 -15.95 -27.05 8.29
C GLY A 340 -16.72 -28.37 8.43
N ALA A 341 -16.01 -29.51 8.57
CA ALA A 341 -16.63 -30.81 8.82
C ALA A 341 -17.39 -30.88 10.16
N LEU A 342 -17.01 -30.04 11.12
CA LEU A 342 -17.73 -29.86 12.38
C LEU A 342 -18.83 -28.80 12.30
N GLY A 343 -19.02 -28.15 11.13
CA GLY A 343 -19.92 -27.02 10.93
C GLY A 343 -19.46 -25.75 11.66
N LEU A 344 -18.16 -25.61 11.91
CA LEU A 344 -17.56 -24.43 12.52
C LEU A 344 -17.05 -23.49 11.42
N ASP A 345 -17.33 -22.22 11.57
CA ASP A 345 -16.84 -21.14 10.72
C ASP A 345 -15.32 -20.93 10.93
N PRO A 346 -14.47 -21.15 9.94
CA PRO A 346 -13.03 -21.00 10.12
C PRO A 346 -12.56 -19.55 10.31
N ASP A 347 -13.41 -18.55 10.06
CA ASP A 347 -13.08 -17.13 10.16
C ASP A 347 -13.41 -16.54 11.53
N LEU A 348 -14.35 -17.14 12.26
CA LEU A 348 -14.64 -16.77 13.64
C LEU A 348 -13.55 -17.30 14.60
N PRO A 349 -13.15 -16.51 15.64
CA PRO A 349 -12.28 -17.02 16.70
C PRO A 349 -12.86 -18.30 17.30
N LEU A 350 -12.02 -19.32 17.45
CA LEU A 350 -12.41 -20.58 18.07
C LEU A 350 -11.90 -20.62 19.52
N VAL A 351 -12.80 -20.97 20.44
CA VAL A 351 -12.47 -21.34 21.81
C VAL A 351 -12.69 -22.84 21.97
N THR A 352 -11.69 -23.57 22.45
CA THR A 352 -11.81 -25.01 22.70
C THR A 352 -11.69 -25.28 24.18
N VAL A 353 -12.69 -25.93 24.76
CA VAL A 353 -12.72 -26.34 26.17
C VAL A 353 -12.47 -27.84 26.25
N LEU A 354 -11.37 -28.24 26.88
CA LEU A 354 -10.93 -29.63 27.05
C LEU A 354 -11.13 -30.08 28.49
N GLN A 355 -11.46 -31.36 28.68
CA GLN A 355 -11.51 -32.00 30.00
C GLN A 355 -12.34 -31.21 31.04
N ASP A 356 -13.54 -30.77 30.64
CA ASP A 356 -14.37 -29.85 31.42
C ASP A 356 -15.03 -30.53 32.64
N ARG A 357 -14.30 -30.62 33.75
CA ARG A 357 -14.79 -31.20 35.02
C ARG A 357 -15.58 -30.21 35.90
N GLU A 358 -15.64 -28.92 35.53
CA GLU A 358 -16.17 -27.83 36.38
C GLU A 358 -17.15 -26.90 35.64
N ASN A 359 -17.78 -27.34 34.55
CA ASN A 359 -18.68 -26.55 33.70
C ASN A 359 -18.07 -25.21 33.23
N ARG A 360 -16.79 -25.22 32.85
CA ARG A 360 -16.04 -24.04 32.38
C ARG A 360 -16.64 -23.44 31.13
N TRP A 361 -17.24 -24.27 30.27
CA TRP A 361 -17.95 -23.77 29.10
C TRP A 361 -19.06 -22.77 29.49
N GLU A 362 -19.74 -22.93 30.63
CA GLU A 362 -20.78 -22.01 31.09
C GLU A 362 -20.20 -20.63 31.39
N LYS A 363 -19.01 -20.60 32.00
CA LYS A 363 -18.30 -19.34 32.27
C LYS A 363 -17.83 -18.67 30.99
N VAL A 364 -17.26 -19.43 30.05
CA VAL A 364 -16.85 -18.89 28.74
C VAL A 364 -18.07 -18.37 27.95
N ALA A 365 -19.20 -19.08 27.97
CA ALA A 365 -20.45 -18.63 27.36
C ALA A 365 -21.03 -17.38 28.06
N ALA A 366 -20.97 -17.32 29.39
CA ALA A 366 -21.38 -16.14 30.16
C ALA A 366 -20.50 -14.94 29.81
N ILE A 367 -19.19 -15.13 29.62
CA ILE A 367 -18.26 -14.09 29.14
C ILE A 367 -18.60 -13.68 27.72
N LYS A 368 -18.87 -14.64 26.82
CA LYS A 368 -19.35 -14.37 25.45
C LYS A 368 -20.56 -13.46 25.48
N HIS A 369 -21.54 -13.75 26.33
CA HIS A 369 -22.76 -12.96 26.44
C HIS A 369 -22.52 -11.60 27.11
N ALA A 370 -21.81 -11.57 28.24
CA ALA A 370 -21.55 -10.36 29.02
C ALA A 370 -20.70 -9.34 28.25
N LEU A 371 -19.69 -9.82 27.53
CA LEU A 371 -18.85 -9.02 26.66
C LEU A 371 -19.32 -9.08 25.21
N GLY A 372 -20.51 -9.65 24.94
CA GLY A 372 -21.13 -9.85 23.61
C GLY A 372 -20.14 -10.22 22.49
N LEU A 373 -19.15 -11.04 22.79
CA LEU A 373 -18.11 -11.42 21.85
C LEU A 373 -18.67 -12.36 20.81
N ASP A 374 -18.17 -12.28 19.58
CA ASP A 374 -18.49 -13.25 18.56
C ASP A 374 -17.33 -14.22 18.36
N PHE A 375 -17.44 -15.39 18.97
CA PHE A 375 -16.52 -16.50 18.83
C PHE A 375 -17.29 -17.82 18.87
N GLN A 376 -16.76 -18.83 18.23
CA GLN A 376 -17.31 -20.18 18.30
C GLN A 376 -16.66 -20.96 19.43
N MET A 377 -17.43 -21.84 20.05
CA MET A 377 -16.94 -22.66 21.16
C MET A 377 -17.11 -24.13 20.83
N VAL A 378 -16.07 -24.91 21.07
CA VAL A 378 -16.10 -26.37 21.04
C VAL A 378 -15.78 -26.91 22.43
N VAL A 379 -16.62 -27.81 22.93
CA VAL A 379 -16.40 -28.50 24.20
C VAL A 379 -16.08 -29.96 23.89
N ALA A 380 -14.84 -30.37 24.17
CA ALA A 380 -14.38 -31.76 24.04
C ALA A 380 -14.16 -32.34 25.45
N ALA A 381 -15.26 -32.77 26.07
CA ALA A 381 -15.27 -33.30 27.44
C ALA A 381 -16.25 -34.48 27.57
N PRO A 382 -15.85 -35.61 28.19
CA PRO A 382 -16.75 -36.73 28.40
C PRO A 382 -17.96 -36.36 29.27
N GLY A 383 -19.19 -36.62 28.80
CA GLY A 383 -20.44 -36.39 29.52
C GLY A 383 -20.98 -34.96 29.49
N ALA A 384 -20.49 -34.08 28.60
CA ALA A 384 -20.97 -32.70 28.50
C ALA A 384 -22.43 -32.64 27.98
N ALA A 385 -23.31 -31.94 28.71
CA ALA A 385 -24.71 -31.71 28.33
C ALA A 385 -24.83 -30.64 27.22
N ALA A 386 -25.84 -30.77 26.34
CA ALA A 386 -26.08 -29.85 25.22
C ALA A 386 -26.02 -28.36 25.64
N THR A 387 -25.03 -27.64 25.08
CA THR A 387 -24.73 -26.25 25.41
C THR A 387 -25.28 -25.31 24.34
N PRO A 388 -26.12 -24.32 24.69
CA PRO A 388 -26.51 -23.26 23.76
C PRO A 388 -25.30 -22.47 23.25
N GLY A 389 -25.10 -22.44 21.93
CA GLY A 389 -24.01 -21.67 21.31
C GLY A 389 -22.62 -22.32 21.33
N ALA A 390 -22.50 -23.59 21.75
CA ALA A 390 -21.26 -24.37 21.64
C ALA A 390 -21.50 -25.72 20.97
N ARG A 391 -20.51 -26.20 20.21
CA ARG A 391 -20.53 -27.55 19.66
C ARG A 391 -19.86 -28.52 20.63
N ILE A 392 -20.55 -29.60 20.97
CA ILE A 392 -20.03 -30.64 21.86
C ILE A 392 -19.48 -31.78 21.02
N LEU A 393 -18.23 -32.16 21.28
CA LEU A 393 -17.65 -33.41 20.77
C LEU A 393 -17.91 -34.53 21.78
N ALA A 394 -18.51 -35.63 21.32
CA ALA A 394 -18.82 -36.81 22.14
C ALA A 394 -17.56 -37.44 22.78
N ASP A 395 -17.76 -38.23 23.84
CA ASP A 395 -16.77 -38.88 24.71
C ASP A 395 -15.63 -39.68 24.02
N ALA A 396 -15.69 -39.86 22.70
CA ALA A 396 -14.73 -40.61 21.89
C ALA A 396 -14.21 -39.85 20.65
N ALA A 397 -14.14 -38.52 20.67
CA ALA A 397 -13.52 -37.76 19.58
C ALA A 397 -12.07 -38.23 19.33
N PRO A 398 -11.67 -38.54 18.07
CA PRO A 398 -10.31 -38.95 17.77
C PRO A 398 -9.30 -37.91 18.26
N GLN A 399 -8.20 -38.37 18.87
CA GLN A 399 -7.17 -37.50 19.44
C GLN A 399 -6.60 -36.50 18.41
N GLU A 400 -6.54 -36.92 17.14
CA GLU A 400 -6.16 -36.11 15.99
C GLU A 400 -7.11 -34.92 15.72
N LEU A 401 -8.42 -35.11 15.95
CA LEU A 401 -9.42 -34.05 15.82
C LEU A 401 -9.29 -33.03 16.94
N VAL A 402 -9.07 -33.50 18.17
CA VAL A 402 -8.84 -32.63 19.33
C VAL A 402 -7.58 -31.79 19.14
N GLN A 403 -6.49 -32.39 18.66
CA GLN A 403 -5.25 -31.67 18.32
C GLN A 403 -5.47 -30.62 17.23
N ALA A 404 -6.27 -30.92 16.21
CA ALA A 404 -6.59 -29.96 15.15
C ALA A 404 -7.39 -28.77 15.67
N LEU A 405 -8.40 -29.02 16.49
CA LEU A 405 -9.19 -27.97 17.12
C LEU A 405 -8.31 -27.06 17.98
N VAL A 406 -7.47 -27.67 18.82
CA VAL A 406 -6.47 -26.98 19.65
C VAL A 406 -5.50 -26.15 18.80
N ALA A 407 -5.07 -26.62 17.63
CA ALA A 407 -4.23 -25.82 16.74
C ALA A 407 -4.97 -24.61 16.14
N CYS A 408 -6.28 -24.74 15.88
CA CYS A 408 -7.13 -23.66 15.38
C CYS A 408 -7.60 -22.66 16.43
N SER A 409 -7.62 -23.02 17.71
CA SER A 409 -8.25 -22.17 18.73
C SER A 409 -7.45 -20.90 18.98
N GLY A 410 -8.12 -19.75 18.98
CA GLY A 410 -7.56 -18.53 19.58
C GLY A 410 -7.34 -18.69 21.09
N LEU A 411 -8.12 -19.58 21.74
CA LEU A 411 -8.04 -19.88 23.16
C LEU A 411 -8.37 -21.35 23.42
N VAL A 412 -7.55 -22.03 24.22
CA VAL A 412 -7.83 -23.38 24.73
C VAL A 412 -7.95 -23.31 26.24
N VAL A 413 -9.02 -23.89 26.79
CA VAL A 413 -9.29 -23.96 28.22
C VAL A 413 -9.18 -25.42 28.65
N GLU A 414 -8.20 -25.78 29.48
CA GLU A 414 -7.96 -27.15 29.96
C GLU A 414 -7.59 -27.14 31.46
N GLY A 415 -7.81 -28.25 32.18
CA GLY A 415 -7.22 -28.45 33.52
C GLY A 415 -8.09 -28.01 34.71
N SER A 416 -7.61 -27.11 35.56
CA SER A 416 -8.35 -26.36 36.61
C SER A 416 -8.30 -24.87 36.27
N TRP A 417 -9.32 -24.08 36.62
CA TRP A 417 -9.19 -22.62 36.50
C TRP A 417 -7.96 -22.17 37.31
N PRO A 418 -7.02 -21.38 36.77
CA PRO A 418 -5.87 -20.90 37.54
C PRO A 418 -6.38 -20.12 38.75
N GLU A 419 -5.75 -20.20 39.92
CA GLU A 419 -6.05 -19.27 41.01
C GLU A 419 -5.68 -17.83 40.62
N ALA A 420 -6.37 -16.82 41.14
CA ALA A 420 -6.18 -15.43 40.71
C ALA A 420 -4.76 -14.92 41.00
N SER A 421 -4.08 -15.55 41.97
CA SER A 421 -2.66 -15.40 42.29
C SER A 421 -1.74 -15.84 41.13
N LEU A 422 -2.04 -16.95 40.44
CA LEU A 422 -1.22 -17.48 39.34
C LEU A 422 -1.25 -16.58 38.09
N LEU A 423 -2.37 -15.89 37.82
CA LEU A 423 -2.44 -14.89 36.76
C LEU A 423 -1.57 -13.66 37.07
N ARG A 424 -1.48 -13.27 38.34
CA ARG A 424 -0.61 -12.18 38.80
C ARG A 424 0.87 -12.56 38.68
N ASP A 425 1.22 -13.80 39.01
CA ASP A 425 2.59 -14.30 38.91
C ASP A 425 3.03 -14.55 37.46
N GLN A 426 2.18 -15.08 36.57
CA GLN A 426 2.51 -15.19 35.14
C GLN A 426 2.66 -13.82 34.47
N ALA A 427 1.83 -12.86 34.87
CA ALA A 427 1.97 -11.46 34.46
C ALA A 427 3.25 -10.81 35.00
N ALA A 428 3.77 -11.25 36.15
CA ALA A 428 5.04 -10.82 36.74
C ALA A 428 6.27 -11.56 36.14
N VAL A 429 6.14 -12.84 35.76
CA VAL A 429 7.20 -13.59 35.05
C VAL A 429 7.41 -13.05 33.64
N ALA A 430 6.36 -12.56 32.98
CA ALA A 430 6.48 -11.82 31.73
C ALA A 430 7.26 -10.49 31.86
N VAL A 431 7.45 -9.96 33.08
CA VAL A 431 8.26 -8.76 33.38
C VAL A 431 9.75 -9.09 33.46
N ALA A 432 10.13 -10.36 33.66
CA ALA A 432 11.52 -10.74 33.91
C ALA A 432 12.41 -10.80 32.65
N ILE A 433 11.85 -10.68 31.44
CA ILE A 433 12.62 -10.60 30.20
C ILE A 433 12.71 -9.13 29.78
N GLN A 434 13.51 -8.37 30.51
CA GLN A 434 14.08 -7.14 29.96
C GLN A 434 15.00 -7.57 28.81
N GLY A 435 14.57 -7.31 27.57
CA GLY A 435 15.51 -7.35 26.45
C GLY A 435 16.65 -6.37 26.74
N PRO A 436 17.89 -6.71 26.37
CA PRO A 436 19.02 -5.80 26.60
C PRO A 436 18.73 -4.44 25.96
N GLU A 437 19.13 -3.36 26.64
CA GLU A 437 19.29 -2.06 25.97
C GLU A 437 20.25 -2.28 24.81
N ALA A 438 19.84 -1.89 23.59
CA ALA A 438 20.68 -2.05 22.40
C ALA A 438 22.04 -1.37 22.65
N PRO A 439 23.16 -2.11 22.66
CA PRO A 439 24.45 -1.52 22.93
C PRO A 439 25.07 -1.12 21.60
N ILE A 440 24.80 0.10 21.12
CA ILE A 440 25.82 0.97 20.52
C ILE A 440 25.39 2.41 20.85
N ALA A 441 26.00 3.00 21.88
CA ALA A 441 26.08 4.45 21.93
C ALA A 441 26.82 4.90 20.67
N VAL A 442 26.22 5.79 19.88
CA VAL A 442 26.89 6.45 18.75
C VAL A 442 28.15 7.11 19.31
N ASP A 443 29.32 6.50 19.10
CA ASP A 443 30.58 7.11 19.51
C ASP A 443 30.75 8.38 18.69
N GLN A 444 30.74 9.52 19.39
CA GLN A 444 30.89 10.85 18.79
C GLN A 444 32.36 11.12 18.47
N GLY A 445 32.91 10.35 17.54
CA GLY A 445 34.19 10.64 16.91
C GLY A 445 34.02 11.78 15.90
N ASN A 446 34.72 12.89 16.15
CA ASN A 446 34.87 14.07 15.29
C ASN A 446 34.83 13.70 13.77
N PRO A 447 34.02 14.38 12.93
CA PRO A 447 33.83 13.98 11.52
C PRO A 447 35.17 13.99 10.79
N ALA A 448 35.72 12.81 10.52
CA ALA A 448 36.73 12.66 9.49
C ALA A 448 36.06 13.05 8.17
N VAL A 449 36.66 13.98 7.45
CA VAL A 449 36.20 14.43 6.13
C VAL A 449 36.19 13.21 5.21
N ALA A 450 35.03 12.61 5.06
CA ALA A 450 34.81 11.52 4.15
C ALA A 450 35.12 11.98 2.72
N ALA A 451 35.68 11.08 1.90
CA ALA A 451 35.81 11.33 0.48
C ALA A 451 34.45 11.75 -0.10
N PRO A 452 34.42 12.77 -0.99
CA PRO A 452 33.17 13.20 -1.60
C PRO A 452 32.52 12.02 -2.32
N ASP A 453 31.20 11.90 -2.18
CA ASP A 453 30.45 10.94 -2.97
C ASP A 453 30.67 11.25 -4.46
N PRO A 454 30.78 10.22 -5.32
CA PRO A 454 30.91 10.46 -6.75
C PRO A 454 29.75 11.34 -7.23
N GLU A 455 30.05 12.28 -8.14
CA GLU A 455 29.06 13.21 -8.68
C GLU A 455 27.89 12.43 -9.28
N ARG A 456 26.66 12.77 -8.86
CA ARG A 456 25.41 12.12 -9.29
C ARG A 456 24.60 13.10 -10.13
N GLU A 457 24.01 12.61 -11.21
CA GLU A 457 23.11 13.43 -12.03
C GLU A 457 21.80 13.72 -11.26
N PHE A 458 21.30 14.95 -11.33
CA PHE A 458 20.08 15.40 -10.63
C PHE A 458 20.10 15.16 -9.12
N ALA A 459 21.22 15.51 -8.47
CA ALA A 459 21.32 15.43 -7.02
C ALA A 459 20.35 16.43 -6.35
N ASN A 460 19.42 15.92 -5.54
CA ASN A 460 18.33 16.72 -4.94
C ASN A 460 18.45 16.92 -3.42
N GLY A 461 19.63 16.65 -2.87
CA GLY A 461 19.91 16.70 -1.43
C GLY A 461 19.69 15.37 -0.70
N LEU A 462 18.92 14.42 -1.26
CA LEU A 462 18.75 13.07 -0.70
C LEU A 462 19.43 11.98 -1.55
N GLY A 463 19.47 12.15 -2.87
CA GLY A 463 20.08 11.18 -3.78
C GLY A 463 20.25 11.75 -5.18
N GLY A 464 20.65 10.89 -6.12
CA GLY A 464 20.78 11.22 -7.54
C GLY A 464 21.08 9.97 -8.38
N PHE A 465 21.02 10.11 -9.70
CA PHE A 465 21.28 9.02 -10.64
C PHE A 465 22.77 8.74 -10.81
N THR A 466 23.13 7.46 -10.84
CA THR A 466 24.49 7.00 -11.11
C THR A 466 24.79 7.03 -12.61
N ALA A 467 26.00 7.43 -12.98
CA ALA A 467 26.42 7.50 -14.38
C ALA A 467 26.59 6.12 -15.04
N LEU A 468 26.95 5.08 -14.27
CA LEU A 468 27.32 3.77 -14.81
C LEU A 468 26.11 2.92 -15.21
N ASP A 469 25.07 2.90 -14.38
CA ASP A 469 23.94 1.98 -14.50
C ASP A 469 22.58 2.65 -14.30
N HIS A 470 22.56 3.99 -14.20
CA HIS A 470 21.35 4.81 -14.06
C HIS A 470 20.46 4.42 -12.87
N ALA A 471 21.03 3.71 -11.89
CA ALA A 471 20.41 3.46 -10.60
C ALA A 471 20.23 4.78 -9.85
N TYR A 472 19.17 4.90 -9.07
CA TYR A 472 18.97 6.04 -8.20
C TYR A 472 19.56 5.73 -6.83
N ALA A 473 20.61 6.45 -6.44
CA ALA A 473 21.34 6.24 -5.19
C ALA A 473 21.00 7.31 -4.16
N MET A 474 20.41 6.89 -3.05
CA MET A 474 20.09 7.70 -1.89
C MET A 474 21.21 7.63 -0.85
N THR A 475 21.50 8.75 -0.22
CA THR A 475 22.42 8.83 0.91
C THR A 475 21.62 8.98 2.20
N ILE A 476 21.71 7.99 3.07
CA ILE A 476 20.98 7.94 4.35
C ILE A 476 21.98 7.97 5.50
N ALA A 477 21.74 8.84 6.46
CA ALA A 477 22.56 9.00 7.65
C ALA A 477 21.68 9.29 8.88
N CYS A 478 22.21 9.00 10.06
CA CYS A 478 21.58 9.42 11.30
C CYS A 478 21.77 10.92 11.55
N ASP A 479 20.79 11.56 12.18
CA ASP A 479 20.94 12.87 12.82
C ASP A 479 21.69 12.75 14.16
N ASP A 480 21.92 13.90 14.82
CA ASP A 480 22.63 13.97 16.11
C ASP A 480 21.90 13.22 17.24
N GLN A 481 20.63 12.86 17.04
CA GLN A 481 19.79 12.11 17.96
C GLN A 481 19.73 10.62 17.61
N GLY A 482 20.43 10.18 16.56
CA GLY A 482 20.44 8.79 16.08
C GLY A 482 19.28 8.43 15.14
N HIS A 483 18.41 9.37 14.75
CA HIS A 483 17.29 9.11 13.84
C HIS A 483 17.72 9.16 12.38
N LEU A 484 17.20 8.26 11.55
CA LEU A 484 17.50 8.27 10.12
C LEU A 484 16.92 9.52 9.44
N ARG A 485 17.73 10.21 8.65
CA ARG A 485 17.27 11.22 7.70
C ARG A 485 16.78 10.51 6.45
N LEU A 486 15.46 10.35 6.35
CA LEU A 486 14.77 9.64 5.27
C LEU A 486 14.09 10.61 4.30
N PRO A 487 13.79 10.18 3.07
CA PRO A 487 12.86 10.89 2.19
C PRO A 487 11.48 11.06 2.83
N PRO A 488 10.65 12.01 2.38
CA PRO A 488 9.34 12.30 3.00
C PRO A 488 8.35 11.14 2.98
N GLN A 489 8.48 10.25 2.00
CA GLN A 489 7.70 9.00 1.83
C GLN A 489 8.67 7.82 1.66
N PRO A 490 8.22 6.57 1.84
CA PRO A 490 9.00 5.40 1.45
C PRO A 490 9.32 5.45 -0.04
N TRP A 491 10.60 5.49 -0.37
CA TRP A 491 11.08 5.41 -1.74
C TRP A 491 11.48 3.97 -2.00
N ILE A 492 10.71 3.29 -2.85
CA ILE A 492 10.83 1.84 -3.02
C ILE A 492 11.46 1.43 -4.35
N ASN A 493 11.77 0.13 -4.45
CA ASN A 493 11.90 -0.60 -5.69
C ASN A 493 10.96 -1.82 -5.72
N VAL A 494 10.50 -2.18 -6.92
CA VAL A 494 9.68 -3.37 -7.17
C VAL A 494 10.52 -4.39 -7.93
N LEU A 495 10.81 -5.53 -7.31
CA LEU A 495 11.61 -6.61 -7.90
C LEU A 495 10.68 -7.78 -8.20
N ALA A 496 10.47 -8.14 -9.46
CA ALA A 496 9.53 -9.20 -9.81
C ALA A 496 9.87 -9.92 -11.12
N ASN A 497 9.52 -11.20 -11.15
CA ASN A 497 9.31 -12.00 -12.35
C ASN A 497 7.82 -12.33 -12.50
N ASP A 498 7.45 -13.23 -13.41
CA ASP A 498 6.05 -13.49 -13.75
C ASP A 498 5.24 -14.10 -12.60
N ASN A 499 5.90 -14.83 -11.68
CA ASN A 499 5.24 -15.61 -10.62
C ASN A 499 5.71 -15.26 -9.20
N PHE A 500 6.60 -14.29 -9.01
CA PHE A 500 7.16 -13.96 -7.70
C PHE A 500 7.70 -12.54 -7.67
N GLY A 501 7.64 -11.90 -6.51
CA GLY A 501 8.27 -10.59 -6.36
C GLY A 501 8.37 -10.11 -4.92
N CYS A 502 9.08 -9.00 -4.75
CA CYS A 502 9.14 -8.27 -3.51
C CYS A 502 9.24 -6.75 -3.69
N LEU A 503 8.76 -6.01 -2.69
CA LEU A 503 9.04 -4.59 -2.50
C LEU A 503 10.25 -4.43 -1.58
N VAL A 504 11.07 -3.40 -1.82
CA VAL A 504 12.16 -2.99 -0.91
C VAL A 504 12.20 -1.47 -0.84
N SER A 505 11.96 -0.89 0.34
CA SER A 505 12.08 0.55 0.60
C SER A 505 13.52 0.98 0.86
N GLU A 506 13.74 2.29 1.02
CA GLU A 506 15.05 2.84 1.30
C GLU A 506 15.61 2.43 2.68
N THR A 507 14.73 2.04 3.61
CA THR A 507 15.11 1.49 4.92
C THR A 507 15.43 -0.01 4.85
N GLY A 508 15.03 -0.68 3.77
CA GLY A 508 15.09 -2.12 3.63
C GLY A 508 13.82 -2.87 4.04
N ALA A 509 12.76 -2.16 4.45
CA ALA A 509 11.46 -2.76 4.70
C ALA A 509 10.86 -3.29 3.39
N GLY A 510 10.07 -4.35 3.47
CA GLY A 510 9.60 -5.04 2.27
C GLY A 510 8.44 -5.99 2.47
N CYS A 511 7.86 -6.40 1.36
CA CYS A 511 6.79 -7.38 1.25
C CYS A 511 7.14 -8.34 0.12
N THR A 512 7.05 -9.66 0.34
CA THR A 512 7.35 -10.70 -0.66
C THR A 512 6.10 -11.55 -0.93
N TRP A 513 5.88 -11.99 -2.16
CA TRP A 513 4.73 -12.81 -2.57
C TRP A 513 5.09 -13.86 -3.62
N PHE A 514 4.20 -14.85 -3.76
CA PHE A 514 4.27 -15.89 -4.79
C PHE A 514 2.92 -15.99 -5.52
N GLY A 515 2.95 -15.98 -6.84
CA GLY A 515 1.82 -16.02 -7.77
C GLY A 515 0.97 -14.74 -7.79
N ASN A 516 0.54 -14.28 -6.61
CA ASN A 516 -0.38 -13.16 -6.47
C ASN A 516 0.00 -12.27 -5.27
N SER A 517 0.31 -11.01 -5.55
CA SER A 517 0.79 -10.03 -4.57
C SER A 517 -0.25 -9.55 -3.56
N ARG A 518 -1.54 -9.88 -3.76
CA ARG A 518 -2.62 -9.59 -2.84
C ARG A 518 -3.10 -10.83 -2.11
N GLU A 519 -3.40 -11.90 -2.85
CA GLU A 519 -4.06 -13.09 -2.32
C GLU A 519 -3.07 -14.05 -1.64
N HIS A 520 -1.78 -14.01 -1.99
CA HIS A 520 -0.78 -14.94 -1.44
C HIS A 520 0.59 -14.27 -1.18
N ARG A 521 0.62 -13.49 -0.10
CA ARG A 521 1.84 -12.85 0.39
C ARG A 521 2.59 -13.81 1.31
N LEU A 522 3.91 -13.91 1.13
CA LEU A 522 4.79 -14.60 2.06
C LEU A 522 5.04 -13.76 3.30
N THR A 523 5.30 -12.46 3.13
CA THR A 523 5.49 -11.49 4.22
C THR A 523 4.44 -10.37 4.15
N PRO A 524 4.07 -9.73 5.28
CA PRO A 524 3.04 -8.69 5.34
C PRO A 524 3.29 -7.47 4.42
N TRP A 525 2.21 -6.90 3.91
CA TRP A 525 2.18 -5.57 3.28
C TRP A 525 1.50 -4.59 4.24
N PHE A 526 2.27 -3.78 4.97
CA PHE A 526 1.72 -2.89 6.00
C PHE A 526 1.10 -1.61 5.47
N ASN A 527 1.57 -1.10 4.32
CA ASN A 527 1.10 0.15 3.72
C ASN A 527 1.05 1.32 4.73
N ASP A 528 2.13 1.49 5.51
CA ASP A 528 2.29 2.60 6.48
C ASP A 528 3.45 3.53 6.05
N PRO A 529 3.14 4.71 5.47
CA PRO A 529 4.15 5.64 4.96
C PRO A 529 4.92 6.43 6.03
N VAL A 530 4.57 6.32 7.32
CA VAL A 530 5.24 7.07 8.39
C VAL A 530 6.32 6.21 9.02
N PHE A 531 5.97 4.97 9.38
CA PHE A 531 6.88 4.08 10.10
C PHE A 531 7.61 3.08 9.20
N ASP A 532 7.07 2.78 8.01
CA ASP A 532 7.63 1.77 7.10
C ASP A 532 8.04 0.46 7.82
N PRO A 533 7.08 -0.25 8.46
CA PRO A 533 7.41 -1.30 9.42
C PRO A 533 8.12 -2.51 8.80
N HIS A 534 9.11 -3.04 9.52
CA HIS A 534 9.88 -4.21 9.09
C HIS A 534 9.21 -5.52 9.54
N ALA A 535 8.66 -6.26 8.59
CA ALA A 535 8.36 -7.69 8.75
C ALA A 535 9.49 -8.60 8.23
N ASP A 536 10.52 -7.99 7.65
CA ASP A 536 11.70 -8.64 7.11
C ASP A 536 12.93 -7.81 7.49
N ALA A 537 13.96 -8.48 8.02
CA ALA A 537 15.16 -7.80 8.49
C ALA A 537 16.39 -8.70 8.43
N LEU A 538 17.54 -8.04 8.24
CA LEU A 538 18.87 -8.64 8.27
C LEU A 538 19.71 -7.96 9.34
N TYR A 539 20.30 -8.75 10.23
CA TYR A 539 21.14 -8.23 11.32
C TYR A 539 22.52 -8.86 11.28
N LEU A 540 23.52 -8.08 11.68
CA LEU A 540 24.88 -8.54 11.95
C LEU A 540 25.17 -8.31 13.42
N ARG A 541 25.62 -9.35 14.11
CA ARG A 541 26.14 -9.29 15.49
C ARG A 541 27.61 -9.64 15.50
N ASP A 542 28.41 -8.87 16.23
CA ASP A 542 29.76 -9.28 16.63
C ASP A 542 29.66 -10.19 17.86
N ASP A 543 30.07 -11.45 17.72
CA ASP A 543 29.94 -12.45 18.79
C ASP A 543 30.98 -12.25 19.90
N ASP A 544 32.01 -11.42 19.68
CA ASP A 544 33.02 -11.14 20.69
C ASP A 544 32.50 -10.17 21.78
N ASP A 545 31.61 -9.24 21.44
CA ASP A 545 31.06 -8.22 22.38
C ASP A 545 29.53 -8.16 22.44
N GLY A 546 28.81 -8.84 21.54
CA GLY A 546 27.36 -8.91 21.49
C GLY A 546 26.69 -7.70 20.83
N ALA A 547 27.45 -6.71 20.33
CA ALA A 547 26.91 -5.57 19.62
C ALA A 547 26.31 -6.00 18.28
N TYR A 548 25.15 -5.44 17.92
CA TYR A 548 24.47 -5.78 16.67
C TYR A 548 23.82 -4.57 16.00
N PHE A 549 23.61 -4.69 14.70
CA PHE A 549 22.94 -3.69 13.88
C PHE A 549 22.34 -4.31 12.61
N SER A 550 21.50 -3.55 11.91
CA SER A 550 20.90 -3.97 10.64
C SER A 550 21.85 -3.83 9.45
N CYS A 551 21.86 -4.83 8.57
CA CYS A 551 22.66 -4.82 7.33
C CYS A 551 22.11 -3.83 6.26
N LEU A 552 20.89 -3.36 6.47
CA LEU A 552 20.19 -2.27 5.77
C LEU A 552 19.94 -1.13 6.78
N PRO A 553 19.48 0.06 6.36
CA PRO A 553 19.32 1.18 7.30
C PRO A 553 18.38 0.89 8.47
N GLY A 554 17.33 0.09 8.30
CA GLY A 554 16.45 -0.35 9.39
C GLY A 554 16.42 -1.88 9.57
N PRO A 555 15.79 -2.38 10.64
CA PRO A 555 15.11 -1.63 11.71
C PRO A 555 16.03 -1.12 12.84
N THR A 556 17.27 -1.59 12.94
CA THR A 556 18.26 -1.19 13.96
C THR A 556 19.46 -0.52 13.26
N PRO A 557 19.38 0.78 12.94
CA PRO A 557 20.46 1.48 12.25
C PRO A 557 21.77 1.44 13.06
N ALA A 558 22.89 1.37 12.35
CA ALA A 558 24.21 1.63 12.91
C ALA A 558 24.71 3.01 12.51
N GLY A 559 25.67 3.55 13.27
CA GLY A 559 26.38 4.77 12.89
C GLY A 559 27.11 4.65 11.56
N GLY A 560 27.49 5.78 10.95
CA GLY A 560 28.04 5.86 9.60
C GLY A 560 27.00 6.24 8.55
N ARG A 561 27.39 6.07 7.28
CA ARG A 561 26.59 6.46 6.12
C ARG A 561 26.16 5.27 5.30
N TYR A 562 24.88 5.20 4.98
CA TYR A 562 24.32 4.25 4.05
C TYR A 562 24.18 4.89 2.66
N THR A 563 24.45 4.10 1.63
CA THR A 563 24.07 4.41 0.25
C THR A 563 23.13 3.32 -0.24
N MET A 564 21.85 3.66 -0.39
CA MET A 564 20.82 2.75 -0.90
C MET A 564 20.56 3.07 -2.36
N ALA A 565 20.92 2.14 -3.25
CA ALA A 565 20.75 2.27 -4.69
C ALA A 565 19.66 1.34 -5.19
N HIS A 566 18.64 1.91 -5.83
CA HIS A 566 17.62 1.16 -6.56
C HIS A 566 17.98 1.15 -8.04
N GLY A 567 18.08 -0.03 -8.63
CA GLY A 567 18.34 -0.23 -10.04
C GLY A 567 17.37 -1.22 -10.66
N PHE A 568 17.59 -1.54 -11.94
CA PHE A 568 16.70 -2.42 -12.68
C PHE A 568 16.85 -3.88 -12.24
N GLY A 569 15.86 -4.39 -11.51
CA GLY A 569 15.81 -5.77 -11.00
C GLY A 569 16.66 -6.02 -9.75
N TYR A 570 17.20 -4.97 -9.13
CA TYR A 570 17.96 -5.12 -7.88
C TYR A 570 17.88 -3.88 -6.98
N SER A 571 18.12 -4.10 -5.69
CA SER A 571 18.43 -3.04 -4.72
C SER A 571 19.75 -3.35 -4.05
N HIS A 572 20.62 -2.35 -3.89
CA HIS A 572 21.93 -2.52 -3.27
C HIS A 572 22.18 -1.44 -2.22
N CYS A 573 22.42 -1.86 -0.99
CA CYS A 573 22.79 -0.97 0.09
C CYS A 573 24.26 -1.17 0.46
N ARG A 574 25.01 -0.09 0.61
CA ARG A 574 26.36 -0.12 1.19
C ARG A 574 26.40 0.76 2.42
N ARG A 575 26.88 0.24 3.55
CA ARG A 575 27.15 1.01 4.76
C ARG A 575 28.64 1.21 4.92
N ARG A 576 29.08 2.46 4.97
CA ARG A 576 30.45 2.83 5.36
C ARG A 576 30.44 3.38 6.79
N PRO A 577 31.16 2.75 7.74
CA PRO A 577 31.26 3.27 9.09
C PRO A 577 32.20 4.47 9.16
N ASP A 578 31.96 5.39 10.10
CA ASP A 578 32.86 6.54 10.32
C ASP A 578 34.13 6.15 11.11
N ALA A 579 34.01 5.18 12.04
CA ALA A 579 35.10 4.71 12.90
C ALA A 579 35.08 3.20 13.20
N ALA A 580 34.19 2.42 12.57
CA ALA A 580 34.03 1.00 12.85
C ALA A 580 34.84 0.10 11.90
N ASP A 581 35.24 -1.06 12.39
CA ASP A 581 36.05 -2.04 11.66
C ASP A 581 35.26 -2.84 10.60
N LEU A 582 33.92 -2.78 10.63
CA LEU A 582 33.06 -3.60 9.78
C LEU A 582 32.27 -2.75 8.79
N GLU A 583 32.56 -2.96 7.51
CA GLU A 583 31.78 -2.42 6.39
C GLU A 583 30.83 -3.50 5.86
N THR A 584 29.60 -3.12 5.53
CA THR A 584 28.59 -4.05 5.00
C THR A 584 28.05 -3.61 3.65
N GLY A 585 27.77 -4.58 2.78
CA GLY A 585 27.06 -4.38 1.53
C GLY A 585 25.98 -5.44 1.34
N THR A 586 24.76 -5.05 0.99
CA THR A 586 23.62 -5.96 0.85
C THR A 586 23.03 -5.81 -0.55
N LEU A 587 23.02 -6.88 -1.34
CA LEU A 587 22.38 -6.95 -2.66
C LEU A 587 21.12 -7.80 -2.57
N LEU A 588 19.98 -7.25 -2.99
CA LEU A 588 18.70 -7.94 -3.11
C LEU A 588 18.28 -8.05 -4.57
N THR A 589 17.87 -9.23 -5.00
CA THR A 589 17.30 -9.48 -6.33
C THR A 589 16.28 -10.62 -6.29
N VAL A 590 15.45 -10.72 -7.32
CA VAL A 590 14.54 -11.85 -7.55
C VAL A 590 15.05 -12.58 -8.79
N ALA A 591 15.21 -13.90 -8.72
CA ALA A 591 15.70 -14.70 -9.84
C ALA A 591 14.84 -14.45 -11.10
N ALA A 592 15.46 -14.52 -12.29
CA ALA A 592 14.81 -14.10 -13.54
C ALA A 592 13.51 -14.88 -13.82
N ASP A 593 13.50 -16.18 -13.56
CA ASP A 593 12.39 -17.08 -13.90
C ASP A 593 11.85 -17.88 -12.70
N ASP A 594 12.64 -18.00 -11.62
CA ASP A 594 12.29 -18.81 -10.46
C ASP A 594 11.70 -17.99 -9.31
N PRO A 595 10.78 -18.55 -8.51
CA PRO A 595 10.14 -17.87 -7.39
C PRO A 595 11.05 -17.80 -6.15
N VAL A 596 12.20 -17.14 -6.29
CA VAL A 596 13.24 -17.04 -5.26
C VAL A 596 13.79 -15.62 -5.19
N ARG A 597 13.67 -15.01 -4.01
CA ARG A 597 14.44 -13.83 -3.62
C ARG A 597 15.80 -14.26 -3.09
N ILE A 598 16.83 -13.58 -3.58
CA ILE A 598 18.23 -13.83 -3.24
C ILE A 598 18.77 -12.56 -2.59
N THR A 599 19.25 -12.70 -1.36
CA THR A 599 19.87 -11.59 -0.62
C THR A 599 21.29 -11.95 -0.22
N THR A 600 22.26 -11.27 -0.80
CA THR A 600 23.69 -11.47 -0.49
C THR A 600 24.19 -10.35 0.39
N VAL A 601 24.67 -10.69 1.59
CA VAL A 601 25.33 -9.79 2.53
C VAL A 601 26.84 -9.99 2.43
N THR A 602 27.56 -8.92 2.16
CA THR A 602 29.02 -8.85 2.17
C THR A 602 29.47 -8.11 3.42
N VAL A 603 30.47 -8.66 4.10
CA VAL A 603 31.06 -8.08 5.31
C VAL A 603 32.55 -7.97 5.08
N THR A 604 33.10 -6.76 5.19
CA THR A 604 34.54 -6.49 5.09
C THR A 604 35.09 -6.11 6.46
N ASN A 605 36.11 -6.84 6.91
CA ASN A 605 36.77 -6.60 8.19
C ASN A 605 38.05 -5.78 7.98
N HIS A 606 37.99 -4.49 8.29
CA HIS A 606 39.11 -3.55 8.21
C HIS A 606 40.05 -3.62 9.43
N SER A 607 39.72 -4.42 10.45
CA SER A 607 40.60 -4.56 11.63
C SER A 607 41.79 -5.49 11.39
N SER A 608 42.75 -5.44 12.32
CA SER A 608 43.94 -6.28 12.34
C SER A 608 43.73 -7.69 12.93
N ARG A 609 42.53 -8.01 13.43
CA ARG A 609 42.22 -9.31 14.05
C ARG A 609 40.98 -9.94 13.38
N PRO A 610 40.89 -11.29 13.30
CA PRO A 610 39.68 -11.94 12.80
C PRO A 610 38.46 -11.58 13.66
N ARG A 611 37.27 -11.60 13.07
CA ARG A 611 35.98 -11.36 13.72
C ARG A 611 35.11 -12.60 13.63
N ASN A 612 34.48 -12.98 14.74
CA ASN A 612 33.44 -14.01 14.78
C ASN A 612 32.10 -13.29 14.78
N LEU A 613 31.29 -13.55 13.76
CA LEU A 613 30.05 -12.79 13.55
C LEU A 613 28.88 -13.75 13.37
N SER A 614 27.71 -13.32 13.81
CA SER A 614 26.43 -13.97 13.51
C SER A 614 25.61 -13.08 12.57
N LEU A 615 25.23 -13.62 11.42
CA LEU A 615 24.28 -12.99 10.51
C LEU A 615 22.89 -13.59 10.71
N PHE A 616 21.88 -12.74 10.93
CA PHE A 616 20.51 -13.16 11.13
C PHE A 616 19.63 -12.70 9.98
N ALA A 617 18.78 -13.59 9.47
CA ALA A 617 17.69 -13.25 8.57
C ALA A 617 16.36 -13.60 9.23
N TYR A 618 15.43 -12.65 9.22
CA TYR A 618 14.13 -12.77 9.88
C TYR A 618 13.00 -12.38 8.92
N GLN A 619 11.96 -13.20 8.82
CA GLN A 619 10.76 -12.95 8.03
C GLN A 619 9.50 -13.38 8.79
N GLN A 620 8.57 -12.46 9.04
CA GLN A 620 7.22 -12.79 9.49
C GLN A 620 6.44 -13.49 8.36
N LEU A 621 5.82 -14.63 8.64
CA LEU A 621 5.08 -15.38 7.62
C LEU A 621 3.58 -15.08 7.67
N VAL A 622 3.00 -14.88 6.49
CA VAL A 622 1.55 -14.73 6.26
C VAL A 622 1.02 -15.92 5.46
N MET A 623 1.63 -16.20 4.30
CA MET A 623 1.20 -17.20 3.32
C MET A 623 -0.30 -17.09 3.00
N GLY A 624 -0.72 -15.88 2.60
CA GLY A 624 -2.11 -15.51 2.33
C GLY A 624 -2.30 -14.00 2.22
N ALA A 625 -3.54 -13.50 2.36
CA ALA A 625 -3.85 -12.10 2.12
C ALA A 625 -3.47 -11.17 3.28
N THR A 626 -3.86 -11.53 4.52
CA THR A 626 -3.60 -10.73 5.73
C THR A 626 -3.00 -11.57 6.86
N PRO A 627 -2.15 -10.98 7.73
CA PRO A 627 -1.56 -11.69 8.87
C PRO A 627 -2.61 -12.31 9.81
N HIS A 628 -3.69 -11.59 10.12
CA HIS A 628 -4.73 -12.08 11.04
C HIS A 628 -5.54 -13.24 10.47
N GLY A 629 -5.87 -13.18 9.18
CA GLY A 629 -6.70 -14.20 8.52
C GLY A 629 -5.95 -15.51 8.24
N HIS A 630 -4.64 -15.44 7.98
CA HIS A 630 -3.90 -16.58 7.42
C HIS A 630 -2.73 -17.06 8.30
N GLY A 631 -2.01 -16.15 8.96
CA GLY A 631 -0.76 -16.50 9.66
C GLY A 631 -0.93 -17.59 10.71
N ARG A 632 -2.06 -17.65 11.42
CA ARG A 632 -2.33 -18.67 12.45
C ARG A 632 -2.35 -20.12 11.93
N PHE A 633 -2.47 -20.32 10.62
CA PHE A 633 -2.55 -21.64 9.99
C PHE A 633 -1.22 -22.10 9.38
N VAL A 634 -0.19 -21.26 9.40
CA VAL A 634 1.13 -21.60 8.87
C VAL A 634 1.83 -22.57 9.81
N ALA A 635 2.40 -23.64 9.26
CA ALA A 635 3.23 -24.58 10.00
C ALA A 635 4.65 -24.59 9.43
N THR A 636 5.64 -24.45 10.30
CA THR A 636 7.07 -24.51 9.94
C THR A 636 7.65 -25.90 10.17
N THR A 637 8.59 -26.33 9.32
CA THR A 637 9.31 -27.61 9.44
C THR A 637 10.78 -27.45 9.02
N PRO A 638 11.68 -28.37 9.38
CA PRO A 638 13.07 -28.32 8.94
C PRO A 638 13.21 -28.36 7.41
N GLY A 639 14.26 -27.69 6.91
CA GLY A 639 14.70 -27.67 5.53
C GLY A 639 15.03 -29.06 4.98
N PHE A 640 15.16 -29.17 3.65
CA PHE A 640 15.45 -30.45 2.99
C PHE A 640 16.83 -31.04 3.32
N ASP A 641 17.74 -30.23 3.87
CA ASP A 641 19.06 -30.60 4.36
C ASP A 641 19.16 -30.64 5.90
N GLY A 642 18.07 -30.30 6.60
CA GLY A 642 18.00 -30.18 8.05
C GLY A 642 18.54 -28.85 8.63
N GLN A 643 19.03 -27.91 7.81
CA GLN A 643 19.58 -26.62 8.25
C GLN A 643 18.74 -25.42 7.80
N GLY A 644 18.02 -25.51 6.68
CA GLY A 644 17.03 -24.49 6.28
C GLY A 644 15.68 -24.62 6.98
N LEU A 645 14.69 -23.88 6.49
CA LEU A 645 13.31 -23.91 6.96
C LEU A 645 12.34 -24.10 5.79
N LEU A 646 11.23 -24.80 6.04
CA LEU A 646 10.07 -24.89 5.16
C LEU A 646 8.83 -24.40 5.89
N ALA A 647 7.86 -23.85 5.16
CA ALA A 647 6.54 -23.52 5.68
C ALA A 647 5.45 -23.89 4.67
N GLN A 648 4.27 -24.20 5.19
CA GLN A 648 3.08 -24.47 4.40
C GLN A 648 1.85 -23.90 5.11
N ASN A 649 0.91 -23.37 4.33
CA ASN A 649 -0.42 -23.01 4.80
C ASN A 649 -1.46 -23.90 4.11
N PRO A 650 -1.98 -24.95 4.77
CA PRO A 650 -2.97 -25.85 4.17
C PRO A 650 -4.30 -25.15 3.86
N THR A 651 -4.51 -23.94 4.37
CA THR A 651 -5.73 -23.15 4.21
C THR A 651 -5.65 -22.10 3.11
N ALA A 652 -4.52 -22.00 2.38
CA ALA A 652 -4.26 -20.96 1.37
C ALA A 652 -4.98 -21.20 0.03
N GLY A 653 -6.16 -21.83 0.04
CA GLY A 653 -7.00 -22.07 -1.14
C GLY A 653 -6.23 -22.68 -2.32
N PRO A 654 -6.05 -21.96 -3.46
CA PRO A 654 -5.24 -22.42 -4.60
C PRO A 654 -3.80 -22.78 -4.24
N PHE A 655 -3.23 -22.10 -3.24
CA PHE A 655 -1.82 -22.19 -2.87
C PHE A 655 -1.58 -23.22 -1.74
N ARG A 656 -2.58 -24.01 -1.34
CA ARG A 656 -2.45 -24.96 -0.23
C ARG A 656 -1.31 -25.97 -0.40
N ASP A 657 -0.99 -26.33 -1.64
CA ASP A 657 0.03 -27.32 -1.98
C ASP A 657 1.43 -26.68 -2.07
N ALA A 658 1.51 -25.35 -2.13
CA ALA A 658 2.74 -24.59 -2.20
C ALA A 658 3.56 -24.70 -0.90
N VAL A 659 4.88 -24.70 -1.04
CA VAL A 659 5.83 -24.85 0.06
C VAL A 659 6.85 -23.73 0.00
N ALA A 660 6.76 -22.80 0.94
CA ALA A 660 7.74 -21.75 1.14
C ALA A 660 9.00 -22.33 1.80
N PHE A 661 10.15 -21.73 1.51
CA PHE A 661 11.43 -22.09 2.10
C PHE A 661 12.30 -20.89 2.39
N ALA A 662 13.13 -21.01 3.42
CA ALA A 662 14.27 -20.13 3.67
C ALA A 662 15.54 -20.94 3.90
N ALA A 663 16.67 -20.45 3.41
CA ALA A 663 17.95 -21.13 3.52
C ALA A 663 19.15 -20.18 3.48
N VAL A 664 20.30 -20.67 3.94
CA VAL A 664 21.60 -20.06 3.69
C VAL A 664 22.29 -20.88 2.60
N ALA A 665 22.84 -20.22 1.58
CA ALA A 665 23.61 -20.92 0.55
C ALA A 665 24.90 -21.48 1.15
N GLN A 666 25.36 -22.61 0.62
CA GLN A 666 26.60 -23.25 1.05
C GLN A 666 27.80 -22.36 0.73
N ASP A 667 28.64 -22.12 1.73
CA ASP A 667 29.85 -21.32 1.63
C ASP A 667 30.85 -21.78 2.71
N ASP A 668 32.13 -21.83 2.38
CA ASP A 668 33.20 -22.34 3.28
C ASP A 668 33.40 -21.45 4.53
N HIS A 669 32.92 -20.20 4.49
CA HIS A 669 32.98 -19.27 5.61
C HIS A 669 31.80 -19.42 6.58
N VAL A 670 30.74 -20.16 6.21
CA VAL A 670 29.59 -20.46 7.07
C VAL A 670 29.89 -21.69 7.93
N LEU A 671 30.08 -21.46 9.22
CA LEU A 671 30.49 -22.49 10.18
C LEU A 671 29.31 -23.33 10.68
N ALA A 672 28.16 -22.69 10.88
CA ALA A 672 26.93 -23.34 11.32
C ALA A 672 25.72 -22.48 10.94
N VAL A 673 24.56 -23.14 10.82
CA VAL A 673 23.26 -22.50 10.63
C VAL A 673 22.31 -22.98 11.71
N HIS A 674 21.73 -22.03 12.46
CA HIS A 674 20.66 -22.28 13.43
C HIS A 674 19.37 -21.66 12.90
N SER A 675 18.23 -22.21 13.29
CA SER A 675 16.94 -21.82 12.72
C SER A 675 15.83 -21.82 13.76
N SER A 676 14.87 -20.91 13.63
CA SER A 676 13.64 -20.87 14.42
C SER A 676 12.43 -20.61 13.53
N GLY A 677 11.27 -21.14 13.93
CA GLY A 677 9.97 -20.87 13.35
C GLY A 677 9.03 -20.09 14.26
N ASP A 678 9.48 -19.63 15.43
CA ASP A 678 8.68 -18.85 16.37
C ASP A 678 9.15 -17.39 16.44
N ARG A 679 8.32 -16.50 15.88
CA ARG A 679 8.51 -15.05 15.89
C ARG A 679 8.61 -14.49 17.30
N ARG A 680 7.89 -15.07 18.25
CA ARG A 680 7.89 -14.59 19.64
C ARG A 680 9.21 -14.91 20.34
N SER A 681 9.78 -16.09 20.10
CA SER A 681 11.13 -16.43 20.57
C SER A 681 12.18 -15.51 19.96
N PHE A 682 12.02 -15.14 18.69
CA PHE A 682 12.94 -14.24 17.99
C PHE A 682 12.86 -12.78 18.49
N LEU A 683 11.67 -12.17 18.49
CA LEU A 683 11.49 -10.75 18.81
C LEU A 683 11.30 -10.47 20.32
N GLY A 684 10.92 -11.48 21.12
CA GLY A 684 10.55 -11.31 22.52
C GLY A 684 9.12 -10.75 22.71
N ALA A 685 8.72 -10.55 23.97
CA ALA A 685 7.34 -10.17 24.32
C ALA A 685 6.89 -8.80 23.80
N ALA A 686 7.83 -7.89 23.54
CA ALA A 686 7.55 -6.58 22.94
C ALA A 686 7.33 -6.67 21.42
N CYS A 687 7.75 -7.77 20.78
CA CYS A 687 7.71 -8.00 19.35
C CYS A 687 8.24 -6.81 18.52
N ASP A 688 9.31 -6.16 19.00
CA ASP A 688 9.92 -4.99 18.37
C ASP A 688 11.10 -5.44 17.47
N PRO A 689 11.00 -5.34 16.14
CA PRO A 689 12.09 -5.72 15.23
C PRO A 689 13.33 -4.85 15.39
N ALA A 690 13.24 -3.66 16.01
CA ALA A 690 14.43 -2.87 16.34
C ALA A 690 15.20 -3.42 17.56
N ARG A 691 14.59 -4.31 18.35
CA ARG A 691 15.15 -4.90 19.58
C ARG A 691 14.82 -6.39 19.70
N PRO A 692 15.30 -7.24 18.78
CA PRO A 692 15.01 -8.67 18.81
C PRO A 692 15.69 -9.36 20.00
N ALA A 693 14.92 -10.09 20.82
CA ALA A 693 15.42 -10.76 22.00
C ALA A 693 16.45 -11.87 21.69
N ALA A 694 16.28 -12.59 20.57
CA ALA A 694 17.16 -13.71 20.20
C ALA A 694 18.58 -13.27 19.81
N LEU A 695 18.83 -12.00 19.49
CA LEU A 695 20.19 -11.52 19.22
C LEU A 695 21.03 -11.43 20.50
N ALA A 696 20.42 -11.52 21.67
CA ALA A 696 21.12 -11.61 22.95
C ALA A 696 21.57 -13.04 23.30
N THR A 697 21.10 -14.05 22.58
CA THR A 697 21.41 -15.47 22.86
C THR A 697 22.42 -16.02 21.85
N PRO A 698 23.32 -16.94 22.24
CA PRO A 698 24.31 -17.50 21.31
C PRO A 698 23.68 -18.19 20.10
N GLU A 699 22.59 -18.91 20.31
CA GLU A 699 21.87 -19.68 19.28
C GLU A 699 20.36 -19.33 19.30
N LEU A 700 19.70 -19.55 18.17
CA LEU A 700 18.25 -19.44 18.04
C LEU A 700 17.51 -20.60 18.75
N ASP A 701 16.32 -20.31 19.28
CA ASP A 701 15.37 -21.32 19.75
C ASP A 701 14.91 -22.21 18.57
N PRO A 702 15.16 -23.54 18.58
CA PRO A 702 14.87 -24.42 17.45
C PRO A 702 13.38 -24.79 17.30
N SER A 703 12.47 -24.07 17.95
CA SER A 703 11.03 -24.31 17.90
C SER A 703 10.47 -24.19 16.48
N LEU A 704 9.78 -25.26 16.03
CA LEU A 704 9.12 -25.38 14.73
C LEU A 704 7.77 -26.09 14.89
N GLY A 705 6.83 -25.81 13.98
CA GLY A 705 5.53 -26.48 13.94
C GLY A 705 4.36 -25.54 13.62
N GLY A 706 3.15 -26.07 13.69
CA GLY A 706 1.90 -25.31 13.60
C GLY A 706 1.43 -24.82 14.98
N GLY A 707 0.66 -23.73 15.01
CA GLY A 707 0.16 -23.11 16.25
C GLY A 707 1.15 -22.16 16.94
N LEU A 708 2.34 -21.97 16.35
CA LEU A 708 3.32 -20.93 16.74
C LEU A 708 2.90 -19.55 16.18
N ASP A 709 3.67 -18.51 16.51
CA ASP A 709 3.64 -17.24 15.79
C ASP A 709 4.66 -17.34 14.63
N PRO A 710 4.24 -17.66 13.40
CA PRO A 710 5.14 -18.20 12.40
C PRO A 710 6.13 -17.15 11.87
N CYS A 711 7.40 -17.52 11.82
CA CYS A 711 8.43 -16.81 11.07
C CYS A 711 9.36 -17.78 10.36
N PHE A 712 10.19 -17.25 9.46
CA PHE A 712 11.52 -17.81 9.23
C PHE A 712 12.54 -16.96 9.97
N ALA A 713 13.34 -17.60 10.82
CA ALA A 713 14.52 -16.99 11.41
C ALA A 713 15.72 -17.91 11.18
N LEU A 714 16.77 -17.40 10.53
CA LEU A 714 18.02 -18.10 10.28
C LEU A 714 19.18 -17.33 10.91
N GLN A 715 20.13 -18.04 11.52
CA GLN A 715 21.38 -17.51 12.03
C GLN A 715 22.53 -18.25 11.38
N ALA A 716 23.37 -17.54 10.63
CA ALA A 716 24.61 -18.06 10.07
C ALA A 716 25.80 -17.59 10.91
N LEU A 717 26.54 -18.53 11.49
CA LEU A 717 27.81 -18.25 12.17
C LEU A 717 28.92 -18.14 11.13
N ILE A 718 29.64 -17.02 11.10
CA ILE A 718 30.74 -16.79 10.16
C ILE A 718 31.99 -16.31 10.86
N ARG A 719 33.13 -16.57 10.23
CA ARG A 719 34.41 -15.99 10.63
C ARG A 719 34.99 -15.18 9.49
N VAL A 720 35.23 -13.90 9.74
CA VAL A 720 35.82 -12.96 8.75
C VAL A 720 37.27 -12.69 9.15
N PRO A 721 38.26 -13.17 8.37
CA PRO A 721 39.67 -12.89 8.65
C PRO A 721 39.99 -11.39 8.61
N ALA A 722 41.13 -11.02 9.19
CA ALA A 722 41.60 -9.63 9.19
C ALA A 722 41.90 -9.16 7.76
N GLY A 723 41.34 -8.02 7.36
CA GLY A 723 41.53 -7.45 6.01
C GLY A 723 40.75 -8.13 4.89
N GLU A 724 39.92 -9.13 5.18
CA GLU A 724 39.18 -9.89 4.19
C GLU A 724 37.69 -9.50 4.10
N THR A 725 37.08 -9.89 2.98
CA THR A 725 35.65 -9.76 2.72
C THR A 725 35.03 -11.13 2.54
N VAL A 726 33.93 -11.38 3.26
CA VAL A 726 33.13 -12.61 3.15
C VAL A 726 31.73 -12.26 2.65
N ALA A 727 31.14 -13.15 1.84
CA ALA A 727 29.77 -13.01 1.35
C ALA A 727 28.90 -14.17 1.85
N VAL A 728 27.71 -13.88 2.34
CA VAL A 728 26.71 -14.87 2.77
C VAL A 728 25.41 -14.61 2.03
N THR A 729 24.82 -15.65 1.44
CA THR A 729 23.58 -15.53 0.67
C THR A 729 22.42 -16.19 1.40
N PHE A 730 21.38 -15.41 1.69
CA PHE A 730 20.09 -15.86 2.19
C PHE A 730 19.10 -16.01 1.05
N LEU A 731 18.26 -17.04 1.14
CA LEU A 731 17.24 -17.39 0.15
C LEU A 731 15.87 -17.34 0.82
N LEU A 732 14.90 -16.75 0.13
CA LEU A 732 13.48 -16.86 0.45
C LEU A 732 12.73 -17.18 -0.83
N GLY A 733 12.03 -18.31 -0.89
CA GLY A 733 11.29 -18.70 -2.08
C GLY A 733 10.09 -19.58 -1.76
N GLU A 734 9.30 -19.89 -2.77
CA GLU A 734 8.18 -20.82 -2.65
C GLU A 734 8.01 -21.63 -3.92
N GLY A 735 7.94 -22.96 -3.78
CA GLY A 735 7.57 -23.83 -4.89
C GLY A 735 6.07 -24.09 -4.90
N GLY A 736 5.47 -24.19 -6.09
CA GLY A 736 4.04 -24.52 -6.24
C GLY A 736 3.65 -25.88 -5.64
N ASP A 737 4.63 -26.76 -5.42
CA ASP A 737 4.49 -27.97 -4.61
C ASP A 737 5.82 -28.28 -3.89
N ARG A 738 5.82 -29.35 -3.09
CA ARG A 738 6.99 -29.80 -2.32
C ARG A 738 8.18 -30.20 -3.20
N ASP A 739 7.96 -30.82 -4.35
CA ASP A 739 9.06 -31.27 -5.23
C ASP A 739 9.67 -30.10 -5.99
N HIS A 740 8.85 -29.16 -6.44
CA HIS A 740 9.29 -27.89 -7.00
C HIS A 740 10.12 -27.10 -5.96
N ALA A 741 9.61 -26.93 -4.73
CA ALA A 741 10.33 -26.25 -3.65
C ALA A 741 11.68 -26.92 -3.36
N LYS A 742 11.72 -28.25 -3.38
CA LYS A 742 12.97 -29.02 -3.19
C LYS A 742 13.96 -28.82 -4.34
N SER A 743 13.48 -28.71 -5.57
CA SER A 743 14.32 -28.44 -6.75
C SER A 743 14.97 -27.06 -6.63
N LEU A 744 14.16 -26.02 -6.36
CA LEU A 744 14.62 -24.65 -6.15
C LEU A 744 15.63 -24.57 -5.00
N TYR A 745 15.28 -25.14 -3.85
CA TYR A 745 16.15 -25.20 -2.67
C TYR A 745 17.53 -25.76 -2.99
N ARG A 746 17.58 -26.91 -3.69
CA ARG A 746 18.84 -27.59 -4.06
C ARG A 746 19.64 -26.87 -5.14
N HIS A 747 18.97 -26.07 -5.98
CA HIS A 747 19.65 -25.29 -7.01
C HIS A 747 20.33 -24.07 -6.39
N TYR A 748 19.58 -23.29 -5.62
CA TYR A 748 20.03 -22.00 -5.11
C TYR A 748 20.95 -22.10 -3.89
N THR A 749 20.93 -23.21 -3.12
CA THR A 749 21.90 -23.41 -2.03
C THR A 749 23.29 -23.79 -2.50
N ARG A 750 23.50 -24.07 -3.79
CA ARG A 750 24.84 -24.36 -4.32
C ARG A 750 25.70 -23.09 -4.34
N PRO A 751 27.02 -23.20 -4.07
CA PRO A 751 27.93 -22.08 -4.18
C PRO A 751 27.84 -21.41 -5.57
N GLY A 752 27.76 -20.08 -5.61
CA GLY A 752 27.74 -19.29 -6.84
C GLY A 752 26.39 -19.15 -7.55
N SER A 753 25.37 -19.98 -7.24
CA SER A 753 24.04 -19.89 -7.87
C SER A 753 23.39 -18.51 -7.69
N GLY A 754 23.50 -17.93 -6.49
CA GLY A 754 22.97 -16.59 -6.21
C GLY A 754 23.58 -15.50 -7.08
N SER A 755 24.91 -15.51 -7.25
CA SER A 755 25.63 -14.57 -8.11
C SER A 755 25.30 -14.75 -9.59
N GLN A 756 25.13 -15.99 -10.03
CA GLN A 756 24.70 -16.30 -11.40
C GLN A 756 23.29 -15.76 -11.67
N ALA A 757 22.34 -15.98 -10.76
CA ALA A 757 20.99 -15.45 -10.88
C ALA A 757 20.96 -13.92 -10.91
N ALA A 758 21.74 -13.25 -10.04
CA ALA A 758 21.87 -11.80 -10.06
C ALA A 758 22.45 -11.27 -11.39
N ALA A 759 23.40 -11.99 -12.00
CA ALA A 759 23.94 -11.64 -13.30
C ALA A 759 22.90 -11.78 -14.42
N LEU A 760 22.11 -12.87 -14.42
CA LEU A 760 21.03 -13.09 -15.38
C LEU A 760 19.95 -12.01 -15.31
N VAL A 761 19.56 -11.58 -14.10
CA VAL A 761 18.58 -10.50 -13.91
C VAL A 761 19.10 -9.17 -14.45
N ARG A 762 20.36 -8.83 -14.17
CA ARG A 762 21.00 -7.62 -14.71
C ARG A 762 21.10 -7.66 -16.22
N GLU A 763 21.42 -8.82 -16.78
CA GLU A 763 21.48 -9.03 -18.22
C GLU A 763 20.10 -8.90 -18.87
N PHE A 764 19.05 -9.51 -18.29
CA PHE A 764 17.67 -9.38 -18.76
C PHE A 764 17.26 -7.91 -18.88
N TRP A 765 17.42 -7.13 -17.81
CA TRP A 765 17.03 -5.73 -17.80
C TRP A 765 17.89 -4.86 -18.72
N ARG A 766 19.22 -5.04 -18.68
CA ARG A 766 20.13 -4.30 -19.55
C ARG A 766 19.79 -4.57 -21.02
N ASN A 767 19.63 -5.83 -21.40
CA ASN A 767 19.35 -6.19 -22.78
C ASN A 767 17.97 -5.68 -23.18
N GLY A 768 16.91 -5.91 -22.39
CA GLY A 768 15.56 -5.48 -22.74
C GLY A 768 15.40 -3.97 -22.86
N LEU A 769 15.87 -3.20 -21.87
CA LEU A 769 15.74 -1.73 -21.86
C LEU A 769 16.61 -1.05 -22.93
N GLN A 770 17.71 -1.68 -23.37
CA GLN A 770 18.48 -1.22 -24.54
C GLN A 770 17.73 -1.37 -25.88
N GLY A 771 16.53 -1.96 -25.88
CA GLY A 771 15.67 -2.04 -27.06
C GLY A 771 15.31 -0.67 -27.64
N LEU A 772 15.18 0.35 -26.79
CA LEU A 772 14.96 1.74 -27.20
C LEU A 772 15.85 2.64 -26.35
N GLN A 773 16.70 3.44 -27.00
CA GLN A 773 17.57 4.40 -26.34
C GLN A 773 17.50 5.74 -27.07
N ILE A 774 17.33 6.83 -26.34
CA ILE A 774 17.23 8.18 -26.85
C ILE A 774 18.36 9.04 -26.29
N SER A 775 18.76 10.05 -27.04
CA SER A 775 19.59 11.15 -26.58
C SER A 775 18.97 12.45 -27.08
N THR A 776 18.52 13.25 -26.12
CA THR A 776 17.80 14.50 -26.38
C THR A 776 18.43 15.66 -25.60
N PRO A 777 18.08 16.92 -25.92
CA PRO A 777 18.41 18.06 -25.09
C PRO A 777 17.80 18.02 -23.68
N SER A 778 16.76 17.20 -23.43
CA SER A 778 16.22 16.98 -22.08
C SER A 778 16.81 15.71 -21.46
N ARG A 779 17.88 15.87 -20.70
CA ARG A 779 18.50 14.76 -19.96
C ARG A 779 17.54 14.04 -18.99
N PRO A 780 16.60 14.71 -18.29
CA PRO A 780 15.55 14.04 -17.52
C PRO A 780 14.68 13.09 -18.36
N LEU A 781 14.33 13.48 -19.59
CA LEU A 781 13.55 12.63 -20.48
C LEU A 781 14.35 11.39 -20.90
N ASP A 782 15.63 11.56 -21.20
CA ASP A 782 16.53 10.45 -21.55
C ASP A 782 16.60 9.40 -20.44
N LEU A 783 16.79 9.81 -19.18
CA LEU A 783 16.86 8.88 -18.04
C LEU A 783 15.55 8.07 -17.86
N MET A 784 14.41 8.72 -18.08
CA MET A 784 13.10 8.08 -17.95
C MET A 784 12.84 7.10 -19.10
N VAL A 785 13.03 7.51 -20.35
CA VAL A 785 12.77 6.67 -21.54
C VAL A 785 13.76 5.52 -21.67
N ASN A 786 15.04 5.75 -21.36
CA ASN A 786 16.10 4.74 -21.55
C ASN A 786 16.10 3.62 -20.51
N GLY A 787 15.24 3.68 -19.50
CA GLY A 787 15.16 2.64 -18.49
C GLY A 787 13.93 2.69 -17.60
N TRP A 788 13.76 3.75 -16.81
CA TRP A 788 12.83 3.77 -15.69
C TRP A 788 11.36 3.60 -16.07
N LEU A 789 10.90 4.16 -17.20
CA LEU A 789 9.51 4.00 -17.65
C LEU A 789 9.22 2.54 -18.04
N GLY A 790 10.07 1.95 -18.89
CA GLY A 790 9.93 0.54 -19.28
C GLY A 790 10.08 -0.42 -18.10
N TYR A 791 10.99 -0.11 -17.17
CA TYR A 791 11.18 -0.86 -15.94
C TYR A 791 9.94 -0.81 -15.04
N GLN A 792 9.41 0.39 -14.77
CA GLN A 792 8.21 0.58 -13.98
C GLN A 792 7.02 -0.18 -14.59
N THR A 793 6.78 -0.04 -15.90
CA THR A 793 5.67 -0.74 -16.56
C THR A 793 5.83 -2.26 -16.49
N LEU A 794 6.99 -2.82 -16.84
CA LEU A 794 7.15 -4.28 -16.83
C LEU A 794 7.20 -4.86 -15.40
N ALA A 795 8.05 -4.32 -14.52
CA ALA A 795 8.27 -4.88 -13.19
C ALA A 795 7.04 -4.68 -12.29
N CYS A 796 6.46 -3.49 -12.27
CA CYS A 796 5.37 -3.15 -11.36
C CYS A 796 3.99 -3.48 -11.93
N ARG A 797 3.70 -3.07 -13.18
CA ARG A 797 2.35 -3.17 -13.75
C ARG A 797 2.06 -4.54 -14.33
N ILE A 798 2.93 -5.07 -15.17
CA ILE A 798 2.70 -6.36 -15.84
C ILE A 798 2.98 -7.53 -14.89
N ARG A 799 4.16 -7.55 -14.23
CA ARG A 799 4.62 -8.70 -13.42
C ARG A 799 4.11 -8.69 -11.98
N ALA A 800 4.54 -7.71 -11.18
CA ALA A 800 4.20 -7.67 -9.76
C ALA A 800 2.72 -7.43 -9.49
N ARG A 801 2.09 -6.60 -10.33
CA ARG A 801 0.77 -6.01 -10.11
C ARG A 801 0.64 -5.41 -8.70
N SER A 802 1.71 -4.76 -8.22
CA SER A 802 1.86 -4.31 -6.84
C SER A 802 2.90 -3.20 -6.69
N ALA A 803 2.71 -2.34 -5.69
CA ALA A 803 3.61 -1.31 -5.22
C ALA A 803 3.31 -0.95 -3.75
N PHE A 804 3.97 0.09 -3.22
CA PHE A 804 3.79 0.54 -1.84
C PHE A 804 2.36 1.02 -1.55
N TYR A 805 1.80 1.85 -2.44
CA TYR A 805 0.47 2.44 -2.25
C TYR A 805 -0.67 1.55 -2.74
N GLN A 806 -0.42 0.56 -3.59
CA GLN A 806 -1.46 -0.36 -4.06
C GLN A 806 -0.87 -1.74 -4.30
N SER A 807 -1.42 -2.74 -3.63
CA SER A 807 -1.05 -4.15 -3.82
C SER A 807 -2.27 -4.91 -4.34
N GLY A 808 -2.36 -4.95 -5.68
CA GLY A 808 -3.54 -5.40 -6.41
C GLY A 808 -3.52 -6.89 -6.72
N GLY A 809 -2.47 -7.40 -7.37
CA GLY A 809 -2.34 -8.80 -7.79
C GLY A 809 -3.24 -9.24 -8.95
N ALA A 810 -4.33 -8.50 -9.23
CA ALA A 810 -5.27 -8.77 -10.31
C ALA A 810 -4.79 -8.25 -11.67
N PHE A 811 -5.16 -8.95 -12.74
CA PHE A 811 -5.17 -8.39 -14.09
C PHE A 811 -6.38 -7.48 -14.22
N GLY A 812 -6.17 -6.18 -14.44
CA GLY A 812 -7.21 -5.26 -14.89
C GLY A 812 -7.36 -5.34 -16.40
N PHE A 813 -8.58 -5.52 -16.90
CA PHE A 813 -8.83 -5.80 -18.31
C PHE A 813 -8.32 -4.67 -19.22
N ARG A 814 -8.71 -3.42 -18.92
CA ARG A 814 -8.17 -2.27 -19.63
C ARG A 814 -6.69 -2.01 -19.35
N ASP A 815 -6.25 -2.30 -18.12
CA ASP A 815 -4.97 -1.87 -17.60
C ASP A 815 -3.83 -2.59 -18.31
N GLN A 816 -3.90 -3.92 -18.36
CA GLN A 816 -2.84 -4.77 -18.89
C GLN A 816 -2.72 -4.66 -20.41
N LEU A 817 -3.83 -4.42 -21.11
CA LEU A 817 -3.82 -4.13 -22.54
C LEU A 817 -3.12 -2.80 -22.84
N GLN A 818 -3.40 -1.74 -22.08
CA GLN A 818 -2.71 -0.45 -22.25
C GLN A 818 -1.22 -0.54 -21.87
N ASP A 819 -0.92 -1.18 -20.74
CA ASP A 819 0.45 -1.32 -20.24
C ASP A 819 1.31 -2.11 -21.24
N SER A 820 0.80 -3.21 -21.80
CA SER A 820 1.53 -3.98 -22.80
C SER A 820 1.76 -3.23 -24.12
N LEU A 821 0.75 -2.51 -24.63
CA LEU A 821 0.90 -1.67 -25.82
C LEU A 821 2.02 -0.62 -25.69
N SER A 822 2.26 -0.10 -24.48
CA SER A 822 3.35 0.85 -24.27
C SER A 822 4.75 0.23 -24.43
N LEU A 823 4.86 -1.08 -24.23
CA LEU A 823 6.11 -1.85 -24.28
C LEU A 823 6.40 -2.43 -25.68
N MET A 824 5.58 -2.15 -26.69
CA MET A 824 5.79 -2.58 -28.08
C MET A 824 7.22 -2.40 -28.63
N PRO A 825 7.94 -1.27 -28.40
CA PRO A 825 9.30 -1.14 -28.90
C PRO A 825 10.34 -2.00 -28.16
N LEU A 826 9.99 -2.56 -27.00
CA LEU A 826 10.90 -3.33 -26.13
C LEU A 826 10.57 -4.84 -26.13
N TRP A 827 9.30 -5.19 -25.97
CA TRP A 827 8.78 -6.55 -25.74
C TRP A 827 7.39 -6.75 -26.41
N PRO A 828 7.30 -6.73 -27.75
CA PRO A 828 6.02 -6.81 -28.47
C PRO A 828 5.27 -8.13 -28.24
N GLU A 829 5.98 -9.21 -27.91
CA GLU A 829 5.40 -10.51 -27.55
C GLU A 829 4.50 -10.44 -26.31
N LEU A 830 4.75 -9.51 -25.39
CA LEU A 830 3.89 -9.32 -24.22
C LEU A 830 2.50 -8.85 -24.64
N THR A 831 2.40 -7.90 -25.56
CA THR A 831 1.11 -7.42 -26.08
C THR A 831 0.34 -8.53 -26.78
N ARG A 832 1.03 -9.33 -27.61
CA ARG A 832 0.42 -10.49 -28.27
C ARG A 832 -0.18 -11.46 -27.24
N ASN A 833 0.57 -11.78 -26.20
CA ASN A 833 0.12 -12.70 -25.15
C ASN A 833 -1.03 -12.10 -24.32
N GLN A 834 -1.00 -10.79 -24.05
CA GLN A 834 -2.09 -10.11 -23.36
C GLN A 834 -3.38 -10.09 -24.19
N ILE A 835 -3.31 -9.86 -25.50
CA ILE A 835 -4.49 -9.93 -26.39
C ILE A 835 -5.14 -11.32 -26.31
N LEU A 836 -4.35 -12.39 -26.38
CA LEU A 836 -4.86 -13.76 -26.26
C LEU A 836 -5.46 -14.04 -24.88
N LEU A 837 -4.78 -13.60 -23.82
CA LEU A 837 -5.26 -13.74 -22.44
C LEU A 837 -6.59 -13.00 -22.24
N HIS A 838 -6.72 -11.78 -22.74
CA HIS A 838 -7.94 -10.99 -22.56
C HIS A 838 -9.09 -11.50 -23.43
N ALA A 839 -8.81 -11.96 -24.64
CA ALA A 839 -9.80 -12.69 -25.45
C ALA A 839 -10.30 -13.94 -24.72
N SER A 840 -9.41 -14.68 -24.02
CA SER A 840 -9.80 -15.86 -23.25
C SER A 840 -10.61 -15.55 -21.98
N HIS A 841 -10.72 -14.28 -21.59
CA HIS A 841 -11.47 -13.79 -20.43
C HIS A 841 -12.74 -13.00 -20.82
N GLN A 842 -13.18 -13.14 -22.07
CA GLN A 842 -14.48 -12.63 -22.53
C GLN A 842 -15.57 -13.68 -22.30
N PHE A 843 -16.73 -13.25 -21.81
CA PHE A 843 -17.92 -14.09 -21.71
C PHE A 843 -18.59 -14.29 -23.07
N ILE A 844 -19.38 -15.36 -23.22
CA ILE A 844 -20.15 -15.62 -24.46
C ILE A 844 -21.13 -14.50 -24.82
N GLU A 845 -21.56 -13.68 -23.84
CA GLU A 845 -22.43 -12.52 -24.07
C GLU A 845 -21.67 -11.29 -24.61
N GLY A 846 -20.34 -11.35 -24.67
CA GLY A 846 -19.45 -10.33 -25.22
C GLY A 846 -18.86 -9.34 -24.21
N ASP A 847 -19.37 -9.32 -22.98
CA ASP A 847 -18.76 -8.58 -21.88
C ASP A 847 -17.64 -9.37 -21.19
N VAL A 848 -16.97 -8.74 -20.22
CA VAL A 848 -15.70 -9.20 -19.67
C VAL A 848 -15.67 -9.05 -18.16
N LEU A 849 -14.69 -9.67 -17.51
CA LEU A 849 -14.32 -9.28 -16.15
C LEU A 849 -13.61 -7.93 -16.21
N HIS A 850 -13.97 -7.02 -15.31
CA HIS A 850 -13.28 -5.75 -15.12
C HIS A 850 -11.85 -5.99 -14.60
N TRP A 851 -11.71 -6.94 -13.68
CA TRP A 851 -10.42 -7.50 -13.27
C TRP A 851 -10.57 -8.92 -12.70
N TRP A 852 -9.47 -9.69 -12.68
CA TRP A 852 -9.44 -11.06 -12.12
C TRP A 852 -8.12 -11.42 -11.45
N HIS A 853 -8.17 -12.36 -10.50
CA HIS A 853 -7.00 -12.86 -9.76
C HIS A 853 -6.55 -14.25 -10.25
N PRO A 854 -5.28 -14.43 -10.65
CA PRO A 854 -4.71 -15.76 -10.83
C PRO A 854 -4.55 -16.46 -9.46
N PRO A 855 -4.54 -17.82 -9.43
CA PRO A 855 -4.62 -18.75 -10.57
C PRO A 855 -6.03 -19.28 -10.88
N HIS A 856 -7.05 -18.86 -10.13
CA HIS A 856 -8.44 -19.34 -10.32
C HIS A 856 -9.31 -18.43 -11.18
N ASP A 857 -8.76 -17.31 -11.63
CA ASP A 857 -9.40 -16.31 -12.48
C ASP A 857 -10.76 -15.81 -11.97
N GLY A 858 -10.92 -15.83 -10.64
CA GLY A 858 -12.04 -15.20 -9.95
C GLY A 858 -11.90 -13.68 -9.99
N GLY A 859 -12.96 -12.98 -10.33
CA GLY A 859 -12.90 -11.55 -10.62
C GLY A 859 -14.23 -10.84 -10.51
N ILE A 860 -14.19 -9.52 -10.68
CA ILE A 860 -15.40 -8.68 -10.68
C ILE A 860 -15.91 -8.52 -12.12
N ARG A 861 -17.18 -8.85 -12.34
CA ARG A 861 -17.94 -8.52 -13.56
C ARG A 861 -18.74 -7.24 -13.28
N THR A 862 -18.64 -6.23 -14.15
CA THR A 862 -19.31 -4.92 -13.99
C THR A 862 -20.13 -4.55 -15.24
N ARG A 863 -20.74 -3.36 -15.25
CA ARG A 863 -21.26 -2.72 -16.47
C ARG A 863 -20.36 -1.58 -16.95
N PHE A 864 -19.06 -1.69 -16.75
CA PHE A 864 -18.11 -0.71 -17.24
C PHE A 864 -17.96 -0.95 -18.74
N VAL A 865 -18.35 0.03 -19.53
CA VAL A 865 -18.51 -0.14 -20.98
C VAL A 865 -17.20 0.07 -21.73
N ASP A 866 -16.18 0.68 -21.11
CA ASP A 866 -14.88 0.92 -21.74
C ASP A 866 -14.04 -0.35 -21.83
N ASP A 867 -14.17 -1.25 -20.85
CA ASP A 867 -13.43 -2.52 -20.81
C ASP A 867 -13.58 -3.31 -22.12
N LEU A 868 -14.77 -3.29 -22.72
CA LEU A 868 -15.08 -3.96 -23.99
C LEU A 868 -14.18 -3.50 -25.14
N LEU A 869 -13.80 -2.23 -25.12
CA LEU A 869 -13.19 -1.54 -26.26
C LEU A 869 -11.66 -1.60 -26.26
N TRP A 870 -11.04 -1.96 -25.13
CA TRP A 870 -9.59 -2.04 -25.05
C TRP A 870 -9.01 -3.23 -25.82
N LEU A 871 -9.72 -4.36 -25.91
CA LEU A 871 -9.29 -5.52 -26.70
C LEU A 871 -9.21 -5.19 -28.21
N PRO A 872 -10.27 -4.67 -28.87
CA PRO A 872 -10.17 -4.28 -30.28
C PRO A 872 -9.19 -3.13 -30.50
N PHE A 873 -9.07 -2.18 -29.56
CA PHE A 873 -8.05 -1.12 -29.64
C PHE A 873 -6.63 -1.70 -29.67
N ALA A 874 -6.32 -2.62 -28.75
CA ALA A 874 -5.01 -3.25 -28.66
C ALA A 874 -4.69 -4.09 -29.90
N LEU A 875 -5.65 -4.85 -30.41
CA LEU A 875 -5.47 -5.66 -31.62
C LEU A 875 -5.18 -4.80 -32.85
N VAL A 876 -5.95 -3.73 -33.07
CA VAL A 876 -5.74 -2.80 -34.20
C VAL A 876 -4.34 -2.21 -34.14
N ASP A 877 -3.93 -1.73 -32.96
CA ASP A 877 -2.64 -1.09 -32.78
C ASP A 877 -1.48 -2.10 -32.95
N TYR A 878 -1.62 -3.31 -32.38
CA TYR A 878 -0.65 -4.39 -32.52
C TYR A 878 -0.46 -4.80 -33.98
N VAL A 879 -1.54 -5.09 -34.71
CA VAL A 879 -1.48 -5.51 -36.12
C VAL A 879 -0.91 -4.39 -36.99
N ARG A 880 -1.27 -3.13 -36.71
CA ARG A 880 -0.70 -1.98 -37.41
C ARG A 880 0.81 -1.88 -37.20
N GLN A 881 1.29 -2.02 -35.96
CA GLN A 881 2.71 -1.84 -35.65
C GLN A 881 3.58 -3.01 -36.08
N THR A 882 3.09 -4.24 -35.97
CA THR A 882 3.88 -5.46 -36.24
C THR A 882 3.67 -6.04 -37.64
N GLY A 883 2.53 -5.76 -38.27
CA GLY A 883 2.09 -6.46 -39.46
C GLY A 883 1.61 -7.91 -39.22
N ASP A 884 1.59 -8.40 -37.97
CA ASP A 884 1.17 -9.76 -37.64
C ASP A 884 -0.35 -9.91 -37.70
N ALA A 885 -0.87 -10.05 -38.92
CA ALA A 885 -2.28 -10.32 -39.16
C ALA A 885 -2.70 -11.75 -38.76
N ALA A 886 -1.77 -12.67 -38.49
CA ALA A 886 -2.11 -14.04 -38.14
C ALA A 886 -2.81 -14.12 -36.77
N LEU A 887 -2.52 -13.17 -35.87
CA LEU A 887 -3.18 -13.07 -34.56
C LEU A 887 -4.70 -12.94 -34.68
N LEU A 888 -5.22 -12.34 -35.76
CA LEU A 888 -6.67 -12.21 -36.00
C LEU A 888 -7.37 -13.57 -36.05
N ASP A 889 -6.68 -14.61 -36.51
CA ASP A 889 -7.21 -15.96 -36.74
C ASP A 889 -6.95 -16.92 -35.58
N GLU A 890 -6.15 -16.53 -34.59
CA GLU A 890 -5.88 -17.38 -33.43
C GLU A 890 -7.13 -17.58 -32.59
N SER A 891 -7.31 -18.81 -32.11
CA SER A 891 -8.50 -19.18 -31.34
C SER A 891 -8.30 -18.95 -29.85
N ALA A 892 -9.26 -18.27 -29.23
CA ALA A 892 -9.37 -18.13 -27.79
C ALA A 892 -10.73 -18.68 -27.29
N PRO A 893 -10.79 -19.24 -26.07
CA PRO A 893 -12.04 -19.72 -25.49
C PRO A 893 -12.88 -18.57 -24.91
N TYR A 894 -14.20 -18.75 -24.82
CA TYR A 894 -15.06 -17.87 -24.03
C TYR A 894 -15.31 -18.43 -22.62
N LEU A 895 -15.69 -17.53 -21.71
CA LEU A 895 -16.19 -17.84 -20.37
C LEU A 895 -17.72 -17.90 -20.31
N THR A 896 -18.26 -18.56 -19.28
CA THR A 896 -19.65 -18.49 -18.86
C THR A 896 -19.72 -18.23 -17.35
N GLY A 897 -20.75 -17.51 -16.91
CA GLY A 897 -20.94 -17.15 -15.52
C GLY A 897 -22.21 -16.33 -15.34
N THR A 898 -22.61 -16.10 -14.09
CA THR A 898 -23.82 -15.32 -13.77
C THR A 898 -23.74 -13.92 -14.38
N GLU A 899 -24.78 -13.53 -15.13
CA GLU A 899 -24.96 -12.15 -15.61
C GLU A 899 -25.39 -11.23 -14.46
N LEU A 900 -25.19 -9.92 -14.63
CA LEU A 900 -25.64 -8.95 -13.63
C LEU A 900 -27.15 -8.75 -13.73
N GLU A 901 -27.86 -8.97 -12.62
CA GLU A 901 -29.30 -8.72 -12.51
C GLU A 901 -29.63 -7.22 -12.72
N PRO A 902 -30.83 -6.85 -13.19
CA PRO A 902 -31.23 -5.45 -13.32
C PRO A 902 -30.99 -4.66 -12.02
N GLY A 903 -30.22 -3.56 -12.10
CA GLY A 903 -29.86 -2.70 -10.95
C GLY A 903 -28.65 -3.15 -10.11
N GLN A 904 -28.04 -4.30 -10.41
CA GLN A 904 -26.81 -4.78 -9.76
C GLN A 904 -25.57 -4.22 -10.46
N ASP A 905 -24.77 -3.38 -9.82
CA ASP A 905 -23.67 -2.68 -10.50
C ASP A 905 -22.44 -3.57 -10.79
N GLU A 906 -22.17 -4.52 -9.88
CA GLU A 906 -21.03 -5.44 -9.94
C GLU A 906 -21.33 -6.76 -9.23
N VAL A 907 -20.59 -7.81 -9.58
CA VAL A 907 -20.63 -9.11 -8.92
C VAL A 907 -19.26 -9.79 -8.99
N PHE A 908 -18.82 -10.37 -7.88
CA PHE A 908 -17.65 -11.25 -7.87
C PHE A 908 -18.05 -12.64 -8.35
N VAL A 909 -17.37 -13.14 -9.38
CA VAL A 909 -17.68 -14.41 -10.02
C VAL A 909 -16.42 -15.26 -10.17
N HIS A 910 -16.62 -16.58 -10.10
CA HIS A 910 -15.65 -17.57 -10.55
C HIS A 910 -16.15 -18.14 -11.88
N PRO A 911 -15.77 -17.54 -13.02
CA PRO A 911 -16.26 -17.96 -14.32
C PRO A 911 -15.84 -19.41 -14.61
N GLN A 912 -16.59 -20.06 -15.49
CA GLN A 912 -16.28 -21.38 -15.99
C GLN A 912 -15.95 -21.32 -17.49
N PRO A 913 -15.13 -22.22 -18.03
CA PRO A 913 -14.98 -22.35 -19.48
C PRO A 913 -16.34 -22.65 -20.13
N SER A 914 -16.70 -21.90 -21.17
CA SER A 914 -17.98 -22.08 -21.88
C SER A 914 -18.01 -23.34 -22.76
N GLY A 915 -16.84 -23.92 -23.09
CA GLY A 915 -16.68 -24.94 -24.12
C GLY A 915 -16.77 -24.41 -25.56
N GLN A 916 -16.95 -23.11 -25.75
CA GLN A 916 -16.95 -22.43 -27.04
C GLN A 916 -15.66 -21.63 -27.23
N SER A 917 -15.25 -21.46 -28.48
CA SER A 917 -14.06 -20.69 -28.85
C SER A 917 -14.30 -19.98 -30.17
N ALA A 918 -13.66 -18.84 -30.37
CA ALA A 918 -13.67 -18.13 -31.64
C ALA A 918 -12.29 -17.53 -31.94
N SER A 919 -12.11 -17.01 -33.15
CA SER A 919 -10.91 -16.27 -33.49
C SER A 919 -10.86 -14.94 -32.73
N VAL A 920 -9.69 -14.41 -32.42
CA VAL A 920 -9.51 -13.09 -31.77
C VAL A 920 -10.27 -11.97 -32.51
N TYR A 921 -10.34 -12.03 -33.85
CA TYR A 921 -11.18 -11.12 -34.65
C TYR A 921 -12.66 -11.14 -34.23
N GLU A 922 -13.24 -12.32 -34.01
CA GLU A 922 -14.65 -12.49 -33.62
C GLU A 922 -14.89 -12.06 -32.17
N HIS A 923 -13.93 -12.29 -31.26
CA HIS A 923 -13.99 -11.72 -29.90
C HIS A 923 -14.09 -10.18 -29.94
N CYS A 924 -13.27 -9.55 -30.79
CA CYS A 924 -13.30 -8.10 -31.01
C CYS A 924 -14.60 -7.63 -31.66
N CYS A 925 -15.11 -8.34 -32.67
CA CYS A 925 -16.40 -8.03 -33.28
C CYS A 925 -17.55 -8.14 -32.27
N LEU A 926 -17.55 -9.16 -31.42
CA LEU A 926 -18.58 -9.34 -30.40
C LEU A 926 -18.58 -8.19 -29.39
N ALA A 927 -17.39 -7.75 -28.95
CA ALA A 927 -17.25 -6.58 -28.09
C ALA A 927 -17.75 -5.30 -28.78
N LEU A 928 -17.32 -5.04 -30.02
CA LEU A 928 -17.74 -3.88 -30.79
C LEU A 928 -19.25 -3.85 -31.03
N ASP A 929 -19.84 -5.00 -31.40
CA ASP A 929 -21.26 -5.15 -31.67
C ASP A 929 -22.10 -4.82 -30.44
N ARG A 930 -21.61 -5.21 -29.25
CA ARG A 930 -22.22 -4.87 -27.96
C ARG A 930 -22.11 -3.39 -27.63
N SER A 931 -21.04 -2.71 -28.05
CA SER A 931 -20.79 -1.29 -27.79
C SER A 931 -21.50 -0.31 -28.73
N LEU A 932 -22.25 -0.77 -29.74
CA LEU A 932 -22.97 0.12 -30.67
C LEU A 932 -24.26 0.74 -30.10
N GLY A 933 -24.66 0.37 -28.86
CA GLY A 933 -25.84 0.92 -28.20
C GLY A 933 -25.66 2.40 -27.82
N THR A 934 -26.70 3.21 -28.03
CA THR A 934 -26.69 4.65 -27.72
C THR A 934 -27.83 5.04 -26.80
N GLY A 935 -27.63 6.12 -26.03
CA GLY A 935 -28.69 6.73 -25.22
C GLY A 935 -29.59 7.68 -26.02
N GLY A 936 -30.31 8.54 -25.29
CA GLY A 936 -31.33 9.43 -25.84
C GLY A 936 -30.80 10.51 -26.80
N HIS A 937 -29.52 10.86 -26.69
CA HIS A 937 -28.86 11.86 -27.52
C HIS A 937 -28.04 11.24 -28.66
N GLY A 938 -28.03 9.92 -28.80
CA GLY A 938 -27.28 9.21 -29.83
C GLY A 938 -25.79 9.05 -29.51
N LEU A 939 -25.39 9.24 -28.25
CA LEU A 939 -24.03 9.00 -27.75
C LEU A 939 -23.95 7.61 -27.10
N PRO A 940 -22.75 7.00 -26.97
CA PRO A 940 -22.60 5.71 -26.30
C PRO A 940 -23.03 5.77 -24.84
N LEU A 941 -23.63 4.68 -24.35
CA LEU A 941 -24.04 4.58 -22.95
C LEU A 941 -22.83 4.63 -22.01
N PHE A 942 -22.98 5.29 -20.87
CA PHE A 942 -21.96 5.40 -19.81
C PHE A 942 -21.88 4.11 -18.97
N GLY A 943 -22.99 3.38 -18.85
CA GLY A 943 -23.10 2.22 -17.96
C GLY A 943 -22.79 2.60 -16.51
N THR A 944 -22.18 1.68 -15.76
CA THR A 944 -21.71 1.96 -14.39
C THR A 944 -20.26 2.44 -14.35
N GLY A 945 -19.71 2.88 -15.48
CA GLY A 945 -18.34 3.39 -15.56
C GLY A 945 -17.81 3.41 -17.00
N ASP A 946 -16.95 4.37 -17.27
CA ASP A 946 -15.99 4.32 -18.37
C ASP A 946 -14.57 4.31 -17.80
N TRP A 947 -13.58 4.89 -18.49
CA TRP A 947 -12.20 4.92 -17.99
C TRP A 947 -12.05 5.59 -16.61
N ASN A 948 -12.91 6.55 -16.27
CA ASN A 948 -12.92 7.11 -14.92
C ASN A 948 -13.79 6.25 -13.99
N ASP A 949 -13.16 5.31 -13.29
CA ASP A 949 -13.83 4.38 -12.38
C ASP A 949 -14.68 5.09 -11.31
N GLY A 950 -14.30 6.32 -10.92
CA GLY A 950 -15.00 7.10 -9.92
C GLY A 950 -16.35 7.65 -10.38
N MET A 951 -16.61 7.69 -11.69
CA MET A 951 -17.86 8.16 -12.30
C MET A 951 -18.89 7.02 -12.45
N ASN A 952 -18.98 6.15 -11.45
CA ASN A 952 -19.70 4.88 -11.55
C ASN A 952 -21.23 4.96 -11.45
N ARG A 953 -21.80 6.15 -11.27
CA ARG A 953 -23.24 6.36 -11.13
C ARG A 953 -23.86 7.31 -12.16
N VAL A 954 -23.09 7.72 -13.17
CA VAL A 954 -23.58 8.62 -14.23
C VAL A 954 -24.67 7.95 -15.08
N GLY A 955 -24.48 6.68 -15.46
CA GLY A 955 -25.40 5.93 -16.33
C GLY A 955 -25.91 4.62 -15.71
N ARG A 956 -25.99 4.55 -14.38
CA ARG A 956 -26.35 3.34 -13.63
C ARG A 956 -27.70 2.76 -14.02
N GLU A 957 -28.66 3.61 -14.38
CA GLU A 957 -29.99 3.20 -14.86
C GLU A 957 -30.03 2.86 -16.36
N GLY A 958 -28.87 2.83 -17.02
CA GLY A 958 -28.71 2.44 -18.41
C GLY A 958 -29.13 3.50 -19.43
N ARG A 959 -29.19 4.77 -19.04
CA ARG A 959 -29.61 5.89 -19.92
C ARG A 959 -28.56 6.99 -20.04
N GLY A 960 -27.68 7.14 -19.04
CA GLY A 960 -26.57 8.09 -19.11
C GLY A 960 -25.60 7.79 -20.26
N GLU A 961 -24.96 8.82 -20.78
CA GLU A 961 -24.17 8.78 -22.02
C GLU A 961 -22.78 9.39 -21.83
N SER A 962 -21.76 8.82 -22.48
CA SER A 962 -20.35 9.25 -22.40
C SER A 962 -19.86 9.84 -23.73
N VAL A 963 -19.42 11.10 -23.71
CA VAL A 963 -18.83 11.77 -24.90
C VAL A 963 -17.42 11.25 -25.16
N TRP A 964 -16.61 11.05 -24.12
CA TRP A 964 -15.28 10.45 -24.25
C TRP A 964 -15.35 9.08 -24.92
N MET A 965 -16.29 8.24 -24.52
CA MET A 965 -16.49 6.92 -25.11
C MET A 965 -16.80 7.01 -26.61
N GLY A 966 -17.57 8.02 -27.04
CA GLY A 966 -17.85 8.23 -28.45
C GLY A 966 -16.59 8.51 -29.26
N PHE A 967 -15.69 9.37 -28.78
CA PHE A 967 -14.41 9.61 -29.44
C PHE A 967 -13.51 8.36 -29.46
N PHE A 968 -13.48 7.61 -28.36
CA PHE A 968 -12.70 6.38 -28.27
C PHE A 968 -13.22 5.30 -29.24
N LEU A 969 -14.54 5.08 -29.27
CA LEU A 969 -15.19 4.11 -30.16
C LEU A 969 -14.99 4.45 -31.64
N VAL A 970 -15.06 5.73 -32.03
CA VAL A 970 -14.76 6.14 -33.42
C VAL A 970 -13.31 5.80 -33.79
N THR A 971 -12.36 6.03 -32.89
CA THR A 971 -10.94 5.69 -33.12
C THR A 971 -10.76 4.19 -33.40
N ILE A 972 -11.47 3.35 -32.65
CA ILE A 972 -11.41 1.89 -32.83
C ILE A 972 -12.10 1.47 -34.13
N ILE A 973 -13.29 2.01 -34.43
CA ILE A 973 -14.01 1.72 -35.67
C ILE A 973 -13.16 2.08 -36.90
N ASP A 974 -12.56 3.27 -36.91
CA ASP A 974 -11.75 3.75 -38.04
C ASP A 974 -10.53 2.83 -38.27
N GLY A 975 -9.97 2.22 -37.22
CA GLY A 975 -8.89 1.23 -37.31
C GLY A 975 -9.35 -0.21 -37.62
N PHE A 976 -10.56 -0.59 -37.20
CA PHE A 976 -11.05 -1.98 -37.32
C PHE A 976 -11.76 -2.23 -38.66
N VAL A 977 -12.44 -1.22 -39.23
CA VAL A 977 -13.13 -1.33 -40.54
C VAL A 977 -12.21 -1.84 -41.65
N PRO A 978 -10.96 -1.36 -41.82
CA PRO A 978 -10.02 -1.92 -42.79
C PRO A 978 -9.71 -3.41 -42.58
N LEU A 979 -9.75 -3.91 -41.33
CA LEU A 979 -9.55 -5.32 -41.03
C LEU A 979 -10.77 -6.15 -41.48
N CYS A 980 -11.99 -5.67 -41.21
CA CYS A 980 -13.21 -6.28 -41.72
C CYS A 980 -13.18 -6.41 -43.24
N GLU A 981 -12.79 -5.33 -43.95
CA GLU A 981 -12.73 -5.32 -45.40
C GLU A 981 -11.69 -6.28 -45.98
N LYS A 982 -10.49 -6.31 -45.40
CA LYS A 982 -9.45 -7.25 -45.80
C LYS A 982 -9.87 -8.71 -45.61
N ARG A 983 -10.74 -8.99 -44.64
CA ARG A 983 -11.30 -10.32 -44.38
C ARG A 983 -12.57 -10.62 -45.20
N GLY A 984 -13.11 -9.65 -45.92
CA GLY A 984 -14.35 -9.79 -46.69
C GLY A 984 -15.65 -9.66 -45.88
N ASP A 985 -15.57 -9.20 -44.63
CA ASP A 985 -16.71 -8.94 -43.74
C ASP A 985 -17.33 -7.55 -44.02
N HIS A 986 -17.87 -7.41 -45.22
CA HIS A 986 -18.39 -6.12 -45.71
C HIS A 986 -19.65 -5.65 -44.97
N ASP A 987 -20.43 -6.57 -44.39
CA ASP A 987 -21.64 -6.24 -43.64
C ASP A 987 -21.30 -5.54 -42.32
N ARG A 988 -20.36 -6.09 -41.53
CA ARG A 988 -19.88 -5.41 -40.33
C ARG A 988 -19.18 -4.10 -40.67
N ALA A 989 -18.35 -4.07 -41.72
CA ALA A 989 -17.70 -2.84 -42.18
C ALA A 989 -18.72 -1.73 -42.51
N ALA A 990 -19.82 -2.06 -43.21
CA ALA A 990 -20.88 -1.11 -43.52
C ALA A 990 -21.63 -0.64 -42.26
N ARG A 991 -21.95 -1.56 -41.35
CA ARG A 991 -22.62 -1.23 -40.07
C ARG A 991 -21.77 -0.31 -39.20
N TYR A 992 -20.48 -0.60 -39.04
CA TYR A 992 -19.57 0.21 -38.25
C TYR A 992 -19.38 1.59 -38.86
N ARG A 993 -19.27 1.72 -40.18
CA ARG A 993 -19.24 3.03 -40.86
C ARG A 993 -20.50 3.86 -40.63
N ALA A 994 -21.68 3.23 -40.74
CA ALA A 994 -22.93 3.91 -40.50
C ALA A 994 -23.01 4.44 -39.06
N HIS A 995 -22.63 3.61 -38.09
CA HIS A 995 -22.58 4.01 -36.68
C HIS A 995 -21.56 5.12 -36.42
N ARG A 996 -20.35 5.03 -36.99
CA ARG A 996 -19.32 6.08 -36.94
C ARG A 996 -19.83 7.41 -37.48
N GLY A 997 -20.60 7.39 -38.56
CA GLY A 997 -21.26 8.58 -39.11
C GLY A 997 -22.26 9.20 -38.13
N HIS A 998 -23.12 8.39 -37.51
CA HIS A 998 -24.06 8.87 -36.49
C HIS A 998 -23.35 9.45 -35.26
N LEU A 999 -22.32 8.77 -34.73
CA LEU A 999 -21.53 9.25 -33.60
C LEU A 999 -20.84 10.58 -33.91
N THR A 1000 -20.29 10.73 -35.12
CA THR A 1000 -19.63 11.98 -35.55
C THR A 1000 -20.58 13.16 -35.44
N THR A 1001 -21.84 12.99 -35.86
CA THR A 1001 -22.89 14.00 -35.74
C THR A 1001 -23.23 14.27 -34.26
N ALA A 1002 -23.52 13.22 -33.48
CA ALA A 1002 -23.90 13.37 -32.07
C ALA A 1002 -22.80 14.07 -31.24
N LEU A 1003 -21.53 13.65 -31.41
CA LEU A 1003 -20.38 14.26 -30.72
C LEU A 1003 -20.27 15.76 -31.02
N ASN A 1004 -20.52 16.16 -32.26
CA ASN A 1004 -20.40 17.55 -32.68
C ASN A 1004 -21.67 18.39 -32.45
N ASP A 1005 -22.84 17.79 -32.29
CA ASP A 1005 -24.07 18.53 -32.07
C ASP A 1005 -24.39 18.61 -30.58
N VAL A 1006 -24.65 17.47 -29.96
CA VAL A 1006 -25.04 17.35 -28.55
C VAL A 1006 -23.83 17.19 -27.62
N GLY A 1007 -22.70 16.67 -28.11
CA GLY A 1007 -21.47 16.61 -27.32
C GLY A 1007 -20.81 17.98 -27.13
N TRP A 1008 -21.12 18.97 -27.95
CA TRP A 1008 -20.51 20.32 -27.89
C TRP A 1008 -21.25 21.26 -26.94
N ASP A 1009 -20.53 21.87 -25.98
CA ASP A 1009 -21.09 22.79 -24.98
C ASP A 1009 -21.01 24.27 -25.38
N GLY A 1010 -20.36 24.60 -26.49
CA GLY A 1010 -20.20 25.97 -26.98
C GLY A 1010 -18.73 26.39 -27.10
N SER A 1011 -17.91 26.06 -26.10
CA SER A 1011 -16.46 26.34 -26.08
C SER A 1011 -15.59 25.11 -25.86
N TRP A 1012 -16.18 24.00 -25.38
CA TRP A 1012 -15.53 22.71 -25.16
C TRP A 1012 -16.56 21.58 -25.30
N TYR A 1013 -16.10 20.32 -25.30
CA TYR A 1013 -16.96 19.15 -25.32
C TYR A 1013 -17.41 18.78 -23.90
N ARG A 1014 -18.69 18.43 -23.75
CA ARG A 1014 -19.24 17.88 -22.50
C ARG A 1014 -18.54 16.57 -22.15
N ARG A 1015 -18.56 16.23 -20.86
CA ARG A 1015 -18.13 14.91 -20.39
C ARG A 1015 -19.14 13.82 -20.75
N GLY A 1016 -20.42 14.14 -20.68
CA GLY A 1016 -21.53 13.21 -20.85
C GLY A 1016 -22.87 13.74 -20.35
N TYR A 1017 -23.81 12.83 -20.16
CA TYR A 1017 -25.14 13.08 -19.62
C TYR A 1017 -25.49 12.05 -18.55
N TYR A 1018 -26.16 12.48 -17.49
CA TYR A 1018 -26.72 11.60 -16.47
C TYR A 1018 -27.95 10.84 -16.97
N ASP A 1019 -28.40 9.82 -16.23
CA ASP A 1019 -29.59 9.02 -16.54
C ASP A 1019 -30.90 9.82 -16.67
N ASP A 1020 -30.98 11.03 -16.11
CA ASP A 1020 -32.11 11.95 -16.22
C ASP A 1020 -31.97 12.97 -17.36
N GLY A 1021 -30.86 12.91 -18.11
CA GLY A 1021 -30.53 13.82 -19.20
C GLY A 1021 -29.83 15.11 -18.76
N ALA A 1022 -29.50 15.29 -17.49
CA ALA A 1022 -28.72 16.45 -17.04
C ALA A 1022 -27.29 16.39 -17.62
N PRO A 1023 -26.72 17.53 -18.07
CA PRO A 1023 -25.37 17.57 -18.62
C PRO A 1023 -24.30 17.43 -17.53
N LEU A 1024 -23.20 16.78 -17.89
CA LEU A 1024 -21.96 16.63 -17.11
C LEU A 1024 -20.79 17.22 -17.90
N GLY A 1025 -19.87 17.94 -17.24
CA GLY A 1025 -18.75 18.58 -17.96
C GLY A 1025 -19.18 19.80 -18.77
N SER A 1026 -20.19 20.53 -18.30
CA SER A 1026 -20.77 21.68 -18.99
C SER A 1026 -20.50 22.98 -18.24
N SER A 1027 -20.41 24.07 -18.99
CA SER A 1027 -20.40 25.45 -18.49
C SER A 1027 -21.56 25.78 -17.55
N ALA A 1028 -22.68 25.07 -17.65
CA ALA A 1028 -23.86 25.17 -16.78
C ALA A 1028 -23.69 24.49 -15.41
N ASN A 1029 -22.70 23.61 -15.24
CA ASN A 1029 -22.43 22.96 -13.96
C ASN A 1029 -21.67 23.92 -13.00
N SER A 1030 -21.82 23.74 -11.69
CA SER A 1030 -21.02 24.45 -10.68
C SER A 1030 -19.69 23.76 -10.37
N GLU A 1031 -19.65 22.44 -10.55
CA GLU A 1031 -18.52 21.52 -10.33
C GLU A 1031 -18.37 20.63 -11.56
N CYS A 1032 -17.16 20.15 -11.85
CA CYS A 1032 -16.83 19.44 -13.09
C CYS A 1032 -17.39 20.17 -14.32
N ARG A 1033 -16.99 21.44 -14.48
CA ARG A 1033 -17.40 22.28 -15.62
C ARG A 1033 -16.73 21.86 -16.92
N ILE A 1034 -15.49 21.37 -16.80
CA ILE A 1034 -14.67 20.86 -17.88
C ILE A 1034 -13.85 19.69 -17.35
N ASP A 1035 -13.65 18.68 -18.20
CA ASP A 1035 -12.79 17.53 -17.95
C ASP A 1035 -11.74 17.40 -19.07
N ALA A 1036 -10.60 16.77 -18.76
CA ALA A 1036 -9.49 16.60 -19.69
C ALA A 1036 -9.71 15.52 -20.76
N LEU A 1037 -10.48 14.47 -20.44
CA LEU A 1037 -10.65 13.28 -21.29
C LEU A 1037 -11.35 13.64 -22.59
N ALA A 1038 -12.53 14.25 -22.50
CA ALA A 1038 -13.34 14.57 -23.67
C ALA A 1038 -12.59 15.53 -24.61
N GLN A 1039 -11.84 16.50 -24.08
CA GLN A 1039 -11.11 17.45 -24.92
C GLN A 1039 -9.93 16.79 -25.62
N ALA A 1040 -9.10 16.04 -24.88
CA ALA A 1040 -7.95 15.35 -25.47
C ALA A 1040 -8.40 14.38 -26.57
N TRP A 1041 -9.42 13.57 -26.30
CA TRP A 1041 -9.91 12.58 -27.26
C TRP A 1041 -10.70 13.16 -28.43
N SER A 1042 -11.22 14.39 -28.30
CA SER A 1042 -11.79 15.11 -29.45
C SER A 1042 -10.74 15.34 -30.56
N VAL A 1043 -9.48 15.54 -30.16
CA VAL A 1043 -8.32 15.67 -31.05
C VAL A 1043 -7.82 14.30 -31.49
N LEU A 1044 -7.56 13.39 -30.53
CA LEU A 1044 -6.92 12.09 -30.81
C LEU A 1044 -7.76 11.21 -31.75
N SER A 1045 -9.09 11.34 -31.70
CA SER A 1045 -10.00 10.64 -32.61
C SER A 1045 -10.07 11.23 -34.02
N GLY A 1046 -9.63 12.48 -34.22
CA GLY A 1046 -9.77 13.21 -35.48
C GLY A 1046 -11.21 13.56 -35.86
N VAL A 1047 -12.17 13.44 -34.94
CA VAL A 1047 -13.60 13.66 -35.19
C VAL A 1047 -14.00 15.13 -35.04
N ALA A 1048 -13.33 15.86 -34.14
CA ALA A 1048 -13.60 17.28 -33.93
C ALA A 1048 -13.17 18.10 -35.15
N PRO A 1049 -14.01 19.02 -35.65
CA PRO A 1049 -13.58 20.07 -36.57
C PRO A 1049 -12.39 20.84 -36.01
N ALA A 1050 -11.45 21.25 -36.87
CA ALA A 1050 -10.20 21.86 -36.45
C ALA A 1050 -10.39 23.11 -35.58
N ASP A 1051 -11.37 23.95 -35.89
CA ASP A 1051 -11.71 25.15 -35.11
C ASP A 1051 -12.23 24.82 -33.70
N ARG A 1052 -12.97 23.72 -33.55
CA ARG A 1052 -13.46 23.23 -32.25
C ARG A 1052 -12.38 22.52 -31.45
N ALA A 1053 -11.52 21.74 -32.11
CA ALA A 1053 -10.36 21.13 -31.48
C ALA A 1053 -9.45 22.21 -30.86
N GLU A 1054 -9.16 23.29 -31.59
CA GLU A 1054 -8.43 24.45 -31.09
C GLU A 1054 -9.14 25.11 -29.89
N GLN A 1055 -10.45 25.36 -29.98
CA GLN A 1055 -11.22 25.96 -28.88
C GLN A 1055 -11.24 25.07 -27.63
N ALA A 1056 -11.49 23.77 -27.79
CA ALA A 1056 -11.54 22.82 -26.68
C ALA A 1056 -10.19 22.71 -25.96
N MET A 1057 -9.10 22.64 -26.71
CA MET A 1057 -7.76 22.58 -26.14
C MET A 1057 -7.33 23.92 -25.53
N ALA A 1058 -7.76 25.06 -26.07
CA ALA A 1058 -7.54 26.36 -25.44
C ALA A 1058 -8.27 26.47 -24.09
N ALA A 1059 -9.54 26.06 -24.03
CA ALA A 1059 -10.31 26.02 -22.78
C ALA A 1059 -9.69 25.06 -21.75
N LEU A 1060 -9.23 23.88 -22.20
CA LEU A 1060 -8.49 22.96 -21.33
C LEU A 1060 -7.24 23.61 -20.75
N GLN A 1061 -6.43 24.28 -21.57
CA GLN A 1061 -5.22 24.94 -21.09
C GLN A 1061 -5.52 26.04 -20.08
N GLU A 1062 -6.56 26.83 -20.32
CA GLU A 1062 -6.98 27.90 -19.42
C GLU A 1062 -7.45 27.37 -18.06
N HIS A 1063 -8.20 26.26 -18.05
CA HIS A 1063 -8.90 25.81 -16.85
C HIS A 1063 -8.24 24.63 -16.11
N LEU A 1064 -7.41 23.84 -16.81
CA LEU A 1064 -6.89 22.57 -16.28
C LEU A 1064 -5.36 22.53 -16.18
N ILE A 1065 -4.63 23.40 -16.89
CA ILE A 1065 -3.16 23.45 -16.76
C ILE A 1065 -2.75 24.52 -15.75
N ASP A 1066 -2.16 24.07 -14.67
CA ASP A 1066 -1.65 24.89 -13.58
C ASP A 1066 -0.12 24.89 -13.63
N ARG A 1067 0.44 25.83 -14.40
CA ARG A 1067 1.90 25.93 -14.60
C ARG A 1067 2.63 26.40 -13.34
N GLU A 1068 1.95 27.10 -12.43
CA GLU A 1068 2.52 27.55 -11.17
C GLU A 1068 2.87 26.35 -10.29
N HIS A 1069 1.97 25.37 -10.21
CA HIS A 1069 2.16 24.17 -9.42
C HIS A 1069 2.62 22.95 -10.23
N GLY A 1070 2.87 23.12 -11.53
CA GLY A 1070 3.40 22.08 -12.41
C GLY A 1070 2.45 20.91 -12.66
N LEU A 1071 1.14 21.13 -12.77
CA LEU A 1071 0.15 20.05 -12.87
C LEU A 1071 -0.92 20.27 -13.95
N ILE A 1072 -1.46 19.17 -14.47
CA ILE A 1072 -2.55 19.10 -15.46
C ILE A 1072 -3.74 18.35 -14.83
N ARG A 1073 -4.75 19.11 -14.42
CA ARG A 1073 -5.93 18.61 -13.69
C ARG A 1073 -6.81 17.73 -14.58
N LEU A 1074 -7.40 16.70 -13.99
CA LEU A 1074 -8.38 15.85 -14.67
C LEU A 1074 -9.70 16.58 -14.95
N LEU A 1075 -10.15 17.38 -13.99
CA LEU A 1075 -11.40 18.15 -14.07
C LEU A 1075 -11.35 19.37 -13.15
N ALA A 1076 -12.19 20.37 -13.43
CA ALA A 1076 -12.30 21.55 -12.57
C ALA A 1076 -13.69 22.22 -12.66
N PRO A 1077 -14.20 22.81 -11.56
CA PRO A 1077 -13.79 22.59 -10.16
C PRO A 1077 -14.05 21.13 -9.71
N PRO A 1078 -13.44 20.64 -8.62
CA PRO A 1078 -13.72 19.31 -8.08
C PRO A 1078 -15.15 19.16 -7.56
N PHE A 1079 -15.64 17.91 -7.49
CA PHE A 1079 -16.92 17.57 -6.87
C PHE A 1079 -16.84 17.71 -5.35
N VAL A 1080 -17.75 18.49 -4.77
CA VAL A 1080 -17.90 18.68 -3.33
C VAL A 1080 -19.36 18.51 -2.94
N ASP A 1081 -20.21 19.37 -3.49
CA ASP A 1081 -21.62 19.54 -3.12
C ASP A 1081 -22.58 19.35 -4.31
N SER A 1082 -22.09 18.85 -5.46
CA SER A 1082 -22.91 18.61 -6.67
C SER A 1082 -24.24 17.90 -6.36
N PRO A 1083 -25.38 18.40 -6.88
CA PRO A 1083 -26.69 17.80 -6.65
C PRO A 1083 -26.87 16.46 -7.38
N HIS A 1084 -26.20 16.26 -8.51
CA HIS A 1084 -26.18 14.97 -9.22
C HIS A 1084 -25.06 14.09 -8.65
N ASP A 1085 -25.31 12.79 -8.55
CA ASP A 1085 -24.37 11.80 -8.01
C ASP A 1085 -23.49 11.23 -9.13
N PRO A 1086 -22.23 11.70 -9.30
CA PRO A 1086 -21.33 11.10 -10.29
C PRO A 1086 -20.87 9.70 -9.89
N GLY A 1087 -20.98 9.31 -8.62
CA GLY A 1087 -20.36 8.11 -8.08
C GLY A 1087 -19.36 8.40 -6.99
N TYR A 1088 -18.54 7.40 -6.65
CA TYR A 1088 -17.63 7.49 -5.51
C TYR A 1088 -16.53 8.54 -5.66
N ILE A 1089 -16.30 9.09 -6.87
CA ILE A 1089 -15.39 10.22 -7.10
C ILE A 1089 -15.70 11.42 -6.18
N LYS A 1090 -16.97 11.68 -5.88
CA LYS A 1090 -17.40 12.73 -4.95
C LYS A 1090 -17.00 12.43 -3.49
N GLY A 1091 -16.77 11.16 -3.18
CA GLY A 1091 -16.29 10.69 -1.89
C GLY A 1091 -14.84 11.08 -1.62
N TYR A 1092 -13.98 11.19 -2.65
CA TYR A 1092 -12.64 11.73 -2.46
C TYR A 1092 -12.68 13.17 -1.97
N VAL A 1093 -11.71 13.54 -1.15
CA VAL A 1093 -11.49 14.96 -0.83
C VAL A 1093 -11.12 15.74 -2.09
N ALA A 1094 -11.51 17.02 -2.13
CA ALA A 1094 -11.28 17.87 -3.29
C ALA A 1094 -9.78 17.97 -3.64
N GLY A 1095 -9.46 17.91 -4.93
CA GLY A 1095 -8.09 17.99 -5.45
C GLY A 1095 -7.28 16.70 -5.33
N VAL A 1096 -7.85 15.62 -4.78
CA VAL A 1096 -7.17 14.33 -4.65
C VAL A 1096 -7.64 13.40 -5.76
N ARG A 1097 -6.68 12.69 -6.38
CA ARG A 1097 -6.95 11.64 -7.35
C ARG A 1097 -7.83 12.14 -8.51
N GLU A 1098 -8.84 11.38 -8.91
CA GLU A 1098 -9.73 11.72 -10.01
C GLU A 1098 -10.59 12.97 -9.71
N ASN A 1099 -10.76 13.34 -8.43
CA ASN A 1099 -11.58 14.48 -8.02
C ASN A 1099 -10.82 15.82 -8.05
N GLY A 1100 -10.37 16.21 -9.25
CA GLY A 1100 -9.76 17.52 -9.51
C GLY A 1100 -8.26 17.62 -9.20
N GLY A 1101 -7.60 16.50 -8.91
CA GLY A 1101 -6.14 16.37 -8.99
C GLY A 1101 -5.68 16.20 -10.43
N GLN A 1102 -4.37 16.20 -10.65
CA GLN A 1102 -3.80 15.62 -11.87
C GLN A 1102 -3.92 14.10 -11.74
N TYR A 1103 -4.60 13.47 -12.69
CA TYR A 1103 -4.45 12.04 -12.92
C TYR A 1103 -3.52 11.88 -14.11
N THR A 1104 -2.27 11.50 -13.85
CA THR A 1104 -1.14 11.65 -14.78
C THR A 1104 -1.38 10.93 -16.11
N HIS A 1105 -2.08 9.80 -16.09
CA HIS A 1105 -2.48 9.07 -17.29
C HIS A 1105 -3.32 9.95 -18.25
N ALA A 1106 -4.32 10.67 -17.73
CA ALA A 1106 -5.13 11.57 -18.54
C ALA A 1106 -4.33 12.82 -18.99
N ALA A 1107 -3.45 13.33 -18.13
CA ALA A 1107 -2.53 14.41 -18.48
C ALA A 1107 -1.64 14.05 -19.69
N LEU A 1108 -1.22 12.79 -19.79
CA LEU A 1108 -0.44 12.30 -20.93
C LEU A 1108 -1.26 12.25 -22.23
N TRP A 1109 -2.57 12.01 -22.16
CA TRP A 1109 -3.44 12.15 -23.34
C TRP A 1109 -3.59 13.61 -23.78
N VAL A 1110 -3.63 14.56 -22.84
CA VAL A 1110 -3.61 16.00 -23.17
C VAL A 1110 -2.32 16.35 -23.90
N ILE A 1111 -1.17 15.91 -23.40
CA ILE A 1111 0.13 16.14 -24.03
C ILE A 1111 0.18 15.51 -25.42
N ARG A 1112 -0.33 14.27 -25.55
CA ARG A 1112 -0.46 13.59 -26.84
C ARG A 1112 -1.30 14.40 -27.82
N ALA A 1113 -2.47 14.87 -27.41
CA ALA A 1113 -3.36 15.67 -28.25
C ALA A 1113 -2.68 16.94 -28.76
N LEU A 1114 -1.97 17.66 -27.89
CA LEU A 1114 -1.17 18.84 -28.28
C LEU A 1114 -0.08 18.49 -29.30
N ALA A 1115 0.60 17.35 -29.13
CA ALA A 1115 1.59 16.88 -30.09
C ALA A 1115 0.97 16.52 -31.45
N GLU A 1116 -0.19 15.84 -31.48
CA GLU A 1116 -0.87 15.51 -32.75
C GLU A 1116 -1.40 16.76 -33.48
N MET A 1117 -1.72 17.83 -32.75
CA MET A 1117 -2.05 19.16 -33.32
C MET A 1117 -0.82 19.90 -33.86
N GLY A 1118 0.39 19.40 -33.63
CA GLY A 1118 1.63 20.06 -34.01
C GLY A 1118 2.04 21.21 -33.08
N ARG A 1119 1.49 21.28 -31.86
CA ARG A 1119 1.86 22.27 -30.82
C ARG A 1119 3.14 21.84 -30.09
N ARG A 1120 4.21 21.71 -30.88
CA ARG A 1120 5.52 21.12 -30.54
C ARG A 1120 6.13 21.60 -29.23
N ASN A 1121 6.29 22.91 -29.10
CA ASN A 1121 6.92 23.52 -27.91
C ASN A 1121 6.11 23.19 -26.64
N GLU A 1122 4.79 23.32 -26.72
CA GLU A 1122 3.91 23.14 -25.57
C GLU A 1122 3.79 21.69 -25.14
N ALA A 1123 3.71 20.75 -26.09
CA ALA A 1123 3.66 19.33 -25.77
C ALA A 1123 4.94 18.87 -25.05
N ALA A 1124 6.11 19.28 -25.55
CA ALA A 1124 7.38 18.94 -24.92
C ALA A 1124 7.56 19.62 -23.55
N ASP A 1125 7.19 20.91 -23.44
CA ASP A 1125 7.26 21.64 -22.17
C ASP A 1125 6.39 20.99 -21.10
N LEU A 1126 5.18 20.55 -21.44
CA LEU A 1126 4.28 19.88 -20.50
C LEU A 1126 4.74 18.45 -20.16
N LEU A 1127 5.32 17.71 -21.11
CA LEU A 1127 5.91 16.40 -20.84
C LEU A 1127 7.09 16.51 -19.86
N ASP A 1128 7.93 17.53 -20.02
CA ASP A 1128 9.03 17.80 -19.11
C ASP A 1128 8.50 18.29 -17.75
N MET A 1129 7.49 19.17 -17.74
CA MET A 1129 6.87 19.69 -16.51
C MET A 1129 6.38 18.59 -15.56
N ILE A 1130 5.73 17.54 -16.09
CA ILE A 1130 5.19 16.44 -15.27
C ILE A 1130 6.21 15.32 -14.98
N ASN A 1131 7.46 15.47 -15.45
CA ASN A 1131 8.51 14.48 -15.22
C ASN A 1131 8.90 14.47 -13.73
N PRO A 1132 8.94 13.32 -13.05
CA PRO A 1132 9.24 13.23 -11.62
C PRO A 1132 10.60 13.84 -11.27
N ILE A 1133 11.59 13.78 -12.17
CA ILE A 1133 12.91 14.41 -11.97
C ILE A 1133 12.76 15.95 -11.85
N ARG A 1134 11.82 16.56 -12.58
CA ARG A 1134 11.53 18.01 -12.51
C ARG A 1134 10.80 18.39 -11.23
N HIS A 1135 9.98 17.49 -10.68
CA HIS A 1135 9.32 17.70 -9.39
C HIS A 1135 10.25 17.55 -8.18
N THR A 1136 11.52 17.21 -8.40
CA THR A 1136 12.45 16.88 -7.31
C THR A 1136 13.84 17.47 -7.53
N GLN A 1137 13.97 18.60 -8.22
CA GLN A 1137 15.30 19.15 -8.55
C GLN A 1137 16.02 19.73 -7.33
N THR A 1138 15.26 20.30 -6.40
CA THR A 1138 15.77 20.89 -5.17
C THR A 1138 15.20 20.19 -3.92
N PRO A 1139 15.83 20.37 -2.75
CA PRO A 1139 15.27 19.87 -1.49
C PRO A 1139 13.86 20.41 -1.19
N GLU A 1140 13.55 21.62 -1.64
CA GLU A 1140 12.22 22.24 -1.52
C GLU A 1140 11.19 21.53 -2.40
N ASP A 1141 11.56 21.22 -3.65
CA ASP A 1141 10.68 20.46 -4.56
C ASP A 1141 10.42 19.05 -4.02
N VAL A 1142 11.45 18.39 -3.46
CA VAL A 1142 11.30 17.08 -2.80
C VAL A 1142 10.32 17.15 -1.62
N LYS A 1143 10.35 18.21 -0.81
CA LYS A 1143 9.40 18.39 0.30
C LYS A 1143 7.98 18.62 -0.19
N LEU A 1144 7.81 19.24 -1.36
CA LEU A 1144 6.49 19.48 -1.96
C LEU A 1144 5.94 18.20 -2.61
N TYR A 1145 6.72 17.55 -3.47
CA TYR A 1145 6.30 16.38 -4.24
C TYR A 1145 6.25 15.09 -3.41
N GLU A 1146 7.15 14.95 -2.43
CA GLU A 1146 7.30 13.85 -1.48
C GLU A 1146 7.67 12.46 -2.06
N LEU A 1147 7.27 12.14 -3.29
CA LEU A 1147 7.46 10.83 -3.93
C LEU A 1147 8.81 10.67 -4.65
N GLU A 1148 9.05 9.45 -5.15
CA GLU A 1148 10.27 9.07 -5.85
C GLU A 1148 10.54 9.89 -7.13
N PRO A 1149 11.80 10.29 -7.39
CA PRO A 1149 12.17 11.07 -8.57
C PRO A 1149 12.39 10.21 -9.84
N TYR A 1150 12.34 8.88 -9.72
CA TYR A 1150 12.70 7.92 -10.76
C TYR A 1150 11.52 7.08 -11.27
N VAL A 1151 10.29 7.37 -10.83
CA VAL A 1151 9.07 6.70 -11.33
C VAL A 1151 7.91 7.68 -11.45
N MET A 1152 6.97 7.37 -12.35
CA MET A 1152 5.75 8.14 -12.50
C MET A 1152 4.78 7.89 -11.34
N ALA A 1153 4.20 8.97 -10.81
CA ALA A 1153 3.03 8.92 -9.97
C ALA A 1153 1.74 8.81 -10.79
N ALA A 1154 0.76 8.06 -10.27
CA ALA A 1154 -0.59 7.99 -10.80
C ALA A 1154 -1.27 9.36 -10.77
N ASP A 1155 -0.99 10.12 -9.71
CA ASP A 1155 -1.66 11.38 -9.45
C ASP A 1155 -0.79 12.39 -8.68
N VAL A 1156 -1.11 13.67 -8.87
CA VAL A 1156 -0.55 14.82 -8.15
C VAL A 1156 -1.72 15.68 -7.67
N TYR A 1157 -1.73 16.03 -6.40
CA TYR A 1157 -2.87 16.71 -5.79
C TYR A 1157 -2.97 18.16 -6.22
N GLY A 1158 -4.22 18.60 -6.46
CA GLY A 1158 -4.53 19.89 -7.06
C GLY A 1158 -5.20 20.90 -6.13
N ALA A 1159 -5.53 20.57 -4.88
CA ALA A 1159 -6.19 21.52 -3.98
C ALA A 1159 -5.48 21.62 -2.63
N ASP A 1160 -5.68 22.78 -1.98
CA ASP A 1160 -5.11 23.04 -0.66
C ASP A 1160 -5.55 22.00 0.39
N PRO A 1161 -4.67 21.67 1.35
CA PRO A 1161 -3.30 22.18 1.53
C PRO A 1161 -2.21 21.35 0.81
N HIS A 1162 -2.58 20.48 -0.15
CA HIS A 1162 -1.66 19.48 -0.72
C HIS A 1162 -1.27 19.76 -2.17
N ILE A 1163 -1.48 20.98 -2.69
CA ILE A 1163 -1.21 21.29 -4.09
C ILE A 1163 0.26 20.93 -4.44
N GLY A 1164 0.48 20.17 -5.51
CA GLY A 1164 1.81 19.75 -5.97
C GLY A 1164 2.36 18.49 -5.29
N ARG A 1165 1.71 17.97 -4.25
CA ARG A 1165 2.10 16.72 -3.59
C ARG A 1165 1.73 15.52 -4.45
N GLY A 1166 2.68 14.58 -4.62
CA GLY A 1166 2.44 13.32 -5.29
C GLY A 1166 1.52 12.40 -4.47
N GLY A 1167 0.63 11.68 -5.16
CA GLY A 1167 -0.26 10.67 -4.57
C GLY A 1167 0.34 9.27 -4.59
N TRP A 1168 -0.12 8.41 -5.50
CA TRP A 1168 0.36 7.02 -5.56
C TRP A 1168 1.48 6.85 -6.59
N SER A 1169 2.69 6.47 -6.17
CA SER A 1169 3.79 6.11 -7.08
C SER A 1169 3.74 4.65 -7.56
N TRP A 1170 4.54 4.34 -8.59
CA TRP A 1170 4.77 2.99 -9.15
C TRP A 1170 3.59 2.33 -9.87
N TYR A 1171 2.52 1.98 -9.17
CA TYR A 1171 1.39 1.21 -9.72
C TYR A 1171 0.45 2.10 -10.53
N THR A 1172 0.90 2.52 -11.71
CA THR A 1172 0.10 3.28 -12.67
C THR A 1172 0.46 3.03 -14.12
N GLY A 1173 -0.55 3.04 -15.00
CA GLY A 1173 -0.36 3.05 -16.46
C GLY A 1173 0.24 4.36 -17.00
N SER A 1174 0.42 5.38 -16.14
CA SER A 1174 1.10 6.64 -16.51
C SER A 1174 2.54 6.42 -16.98
N SER A 1175 3.22 5.41 -16.44
CA SER A 1175 4.57 5.04 -16.90
C SER A 1175 4.59 4.61 -18.37
N GLY A 1176 3.68 3.72 -18.74
CA GLY A 1176 3.53 3.25 -20.11
C GLY A 1176 3.08 4.36 -21.05
N TRP A 1177 2.11 5.18 -20.64
CA TRP A 1177 1.68 6.31 -21.46
C TRP A 1177 2.75 7.39 -21.63
N MET A 1178 3.59 7.65 -20.62
CA MET A 1178 4.69 8.60 -20.77
C MET A 1178 5.73 8.07 -21.76
N LEU A 1179 6.07 6.78 -21.68
CA LEU A 1179 6.96 6.14 -22.64
C LEU A 1179 6.41 6.29 -24.06
N ARG A 1180 5.13 5.92 -24.24
CA ARG A 1180 4.44 5.97 -25.51
C ARG A 1180 4.34 7.38 -26.10
N VAL A 1181 3.95 8.37 -25.30
CA VAL A 1181 3.89 9.77 -25.74
C VAL A 1181 5.28 10.28 -26.13
N ALA A 1182 6.32 9.93 -25.37
CA ALA A 1182 7.68 10.33 -25.69
C ALA A 1182 8.14 9.77 -27.04
N TYR A 1183 8.05 8.46 -27.27
CA TYR A 1183 8.57 7.87 -28.51
C TYR A 1183 7.62 8.06 -29.71
N GLU A 1184 6.29 7.90 -29.56
CA GLU A 1184 5.35 7.97 -30.68
C GLU A 1184 4.98 9.39 -31.09
N SER A 1185 4.82 10.30 -30.12
CA SER A 1185 4.21 11.62 -30.37
C SER A 1185 5.23 12.75 -30.31
N ILE A 1186 6.21 12.73 -29.41
CA ILE A 1186 7.26 13.76 -29.36
C ILE A 1186 8.40 13.43 -30.33
N LEU A 1187 9.02 12.26 -30.20
CA LEU A 1187 10.10 11.85 -31.10
C LEU A 1187 9.55 11.37 -32.45
N GLY A 1188 8.34 10.79 -32.46
CA GLY A 1188 7.62 10.49 -33.70
C GLY A 1188 7.91 9.12 -34.30
N LEU A 1189 8.53 8.20 -33.56
CA LEU A 1189 8.85 6.84 -33.97
C LEU A 1189 7.57 5.98 -34.03
N ARG A 1190 7.17 5.55 -35.22
CA ARG A 1190 5.97 4.72 -35.44
C ARG A 1190 6.24 3.64 -36.49
N PRO A 1191 6.44 2.37 -36.10
CA PRO A 1191 6.39 1.28 -37.07
C PRO A 1191 4.95 1.08 -37.56
N GLU A 1192 4.79 0.88 -38.86
CA GLU A 1192 3.53 0.63 -39.57
C GLU A 1192 3.74 -0.56 -40.54
N GLY A 1193 3.65 -1.78 -40.02
CA GLY A 1193 3.87 -3.01 -40.80
C GLY A 1193 5.28 -3.07 -41.37
N ASP A 1194 5.42 -2.92 -42.69
CA ASP A 1194 6.71 -2.92 -43.42
C ASP A 1194 7.30 -1.51 -43.60
N THR A 1195 6.71 -0.50 -42.95
CA THR A 1195 7.13 0.90 -43.07
C THR A 1195 7.51 1.45 -41.70
N LEU A 1196 8.69 2.06 -41.60
CA LEU A 1196 9.09 2.87 -40.46
C LEU A 1196 8.73 4.33 -40.72
N VAL A 1197 7.83 4.88 -39.90
CA VAL A 1197 7.46 6.30 -39.94
C VAL A 1197 8.18 7.04 -38.82
N VAL A 1198 8.80 8.17 -39.17
CA VAL A 1198 9.34 9.12 -38.20
C VAL A 1198 8.76 10.50 -38.47
N LYS A 1199 7.89 10.97 -37.58
CA LYS A 1199 7.24 12.29 -37.65
C LYS A 1199 7.50 13.08 -36.36
N PRO A 1200 8.64 13.76 -36.23
CA PRO A 1200 9.01 14.44 -34.99
C PRO A 1200 8.06 15.61 -34.66
N CYS A 1201 7.75 15.78 -33.38
CA CYS A 1201 7.00 16.90 -32.81
C CYS A 1201 7.82 17.53 -31.67
N VAL A 1202 9.10 17.78 -31.93
CA VAL A 1202 10.06 18.31 -30.95
C VAL A 1202 10.08 19.84 -30.95
N PRO A 1203 10.51 20.51 -29.87
CA PRO A 1203 10.63 21.96 -29.83
C PRO A 1203 11.55 22.54 -30.90
N ASP A 1204 11.24 23.75 -31.34
CA ASP A 1204 12.09 24.51 -32.28
C ASP A 1204 13.47 24.82 -31.68
N SER A 1205 13.56 24.89 -30.35
CA SER A 1205 14.80 25.12 -29.60
C SER A 1205 15.74 23.93 -29.57
N TRP A 1206 15.27 22.71 -29.90
CA TRP A 1206 16.13 21.53 -29.93
C TRP A 1206 17.00 21.58 -31.19
N PRO A 1207 18.34 21.50 -31.07
CA PRO A 1207 19.23 21.43 -32.24
C PRO A 1207 19.07 20.11 -33.02
N GLY A 1208 18.51 19.09 -32.38
CA GLY A 1208 18.33 17.75 -32.89
C GLY A 1208 18.22 16.75 -31.74
N TYR A 1209 18.03 15.48 -32.09
CA TYR A 1209 18.08 14.36 -31.16
C TYR A 1209 18.52 13.09 -31.90
N SER A 1210 18.86 12.05 -31.15
CA SER A 1210 19.07 10.73 -31.74
C SER A 1210 18.32 9.66 -30.97
N LEU A 1211 17.94 8.59 -31.65
CA LEU A 1211 17.44 7.38 -31.01
C LEU A 1211 18.01 6.13 -31.68
N THR A 1212 18.21 5.08 -30.88
CA THR A 1212 18.52 3.74 -31.33
C THR A 1212 17.36 2.84 -30.96
N TRP A 1213 16.80 2.17 -31.95
CA TRP A 1213 15.75 1.18 -31.77
C TRP A 1213 16.24 -0.17 -32.28
N ARG A 1214 16.16 -1.19 -31.44
CA ARG A 1214 16.47 -2.57 -31.78
C ARG A 1214 15.16 -3.31 -31.95
N ILE A 1215 14.94 -3.84 -33.15
CA ILE A 1215 13.75 -4.66 -33.42
C ILE A 1215 13.89 -5.96 -32.63
N PRO A 1216 12.92 -6.30 -31.76
CA PRO A 1216 12.95 -7.55 -31.01
C PRO A 1216 12.85 -8.77 -31.95
N GLY A 1217 13.75 -9.73 -31.81
CA GLY A 1217 13.80 -10.92 -32.67
C GLY A 1217 15.09 -11.74 -32.52
N PRO A 1218 15.18 -12.91 -33.16
CA PRO A 1218 16.36 -13.79 -33.10
C PRO A 1218 17.58 -13.21 -33.85
N ASP A 1219 17.34 -12.46 -34.92
CA ASP A 1219 18.36 -11.72 -35.67
C ASP A 1219 18.26 -10.24 -35.29
N GLU A 1220 19.29 -9.70 -34.62
CA GLU A 1220 19.29 -8.34 -34.10
C GLU A 1220 19.35 -7.31 -35.24
N THR A 1221 18.21 -6.72 -35.60
CA THR A 1221 18.16 -5.57 -36.51
C THR A 1221 18.12 -4.29 -35.69
N ARG A 1222 18.98 -3.33 -36.03
CA ARG A 1222 19.14 -2.07 -35.29
C ARG A 1222 18.95 -0.89 -36.21
N TYR A 1223 18.18 0.09 -35.78
CA TYR A 1223 18.06 1.40 -36.43
C TYR A 1223 18.69 2.46 -35.54
N THR A 1224 19.66 3.21 -36.06
CA THR A 1224 20.13 4.45 -35.45
C THR A 1224 19.59 5.62 -36.25
N ILE A 1225 18.73 6.41 -35.63
CA ILE A 1225 18.04 7.55 -36.24
C ILE A 1225 18.63 8.83 -35.64
N THR A 1226 19.19 9.68 -36.49
CA THR A 1226 19.67 11.01 -36.13
C THR A 1226 18.78 12.04 -36.79
N VAL A 1227 18.25 12.96 -35.99
CA VAL A 1227 17.37 14.02 -36.44
C VAL A 1227 18.02 15.36 -36.14
N ASP A 1228 18.33 16.12 -37.18
CA ASP A 1228 18.96 17.44 -37.08
C ASP A 1228 17.93 18.55 -37.34
N ASN A 1229 17.99 19.63 -36.57
CA ASN A 1229 17.18 20.83 -36.74
C ASN A 1229 18.08 22.07 -36.97
N PRO A 1230 18.76 22.15 -38.12
CA PRO A 1230 19.79 23.16 -38.38
C PRO A 1230 19.22 24.58 -38.47
N THR A 1231 17.92 24.73 -38.77
CA THR A 1231 17.27 26.03 -38.95
C THR A 1231 16.51 26.49 -37.70
N GLY A 1232 16.48 25.69 -36.62
CA GLY A 1232 15.64 25.99 -35.46
C GLY A 1232 14.15 26.03 -35.81
N CYS A 1233 13.71 25.18 -36.74
CA CYS A 1233 12.33 25.08 -37.20
C CYS A 1233 11.99 23.61 -37.42
N SER A 1234 11.07 23.11 -36.61
CA SER A 1234 10.74 21.68 -36.49
C SER A 1234 9.37 21.32 -37.10
N GLU A 1235 8.85 22.16 -37.99
CA GLU A 1235 7.51 22.00 -38.57
C GLU A 1235 7.34 20.72 -39.40
N ALA A 1236 8.36 20.34 -40.17
CA ALA A 1236 8.30 19.21 -41.07
C ALA A 1236 9.68 18.57 -41.30
N VAL A 1237 9.67 17.30 -41.66
CA VAL A 1237 10.82 16.62 -42.25
C VAL A 1237 11.05 17.15 -43.68
N VAL A 1238 12.25 17.70 -43.94
CA VAL A 1238 12.62 18.30 -45.24
C VAL A 1238 13.67 17.49 -46.01
N ALA A 1239 14.39 16.58 -45.34
CA ALA A 1239 15.30 15.63 -45.97
C ALA A 1239 15.39 14.34 -45.16
N VAL A 1240 15.55 13.21 -45.86
CA VAL A 1240 15.70 11.87 -45.26
C VAL A 1240 16.76 11.08 -46.03
N ALA A 1241 17.59 10.32 -45.32
CA ALA A 1241 18.47 9.33 -45.91
C ALA A 1241 18.45 8.03 -45.09
N LEU A 1242 18.44 6.89 -45.78
CA LEU A 1242 18.58 5.54 -45.21
C LEU A 1242 19.85 4.91 -45.78
N ASP A 1243 20.79 4.53 -44.92
CA ASP A 1243 22.08 3.93 -45.28
C ASP A 1243 22.85 4.76 -46.34
N GLY A 1244 22.78 6.09 -46.21
CA GLY A 1244 23.40 7.05 -47.12
C GLY A 1244 22.63 7.31 -48.42
N SER A 1245 21.53 6.61 -48.67
CA SER A 1245 20.65 6.81 -49.83
C SER A 1245 19.54 7.79 -49.51
N ALA A 1246 19.42 8.87 -50.29
CA ALA A 1246 18.38 9.88 -50.09
C ALA A 1246 16.97 9.35 -50.43
N LEU A 1247 15.99 9.75 -49.64
CA LEU A 1247 14.58 9.44 -49.81
C LEU A 1247 13.73 10.72 -49.70
N ASP A 1248 12.61 10.75 -50.41
CA ASP A 1248 11.71 11.90 -50.39
C ASP A 1248 10.84 11.88 -49.11
N PRO A 1249 10.78 12.98 -48.33
CA PRO A 1249 9.82 13.12 -47.25
C PRO A 1249 8.38 13.07 -47.78
N VAL A 1250 7.47 12.44 -47.04
CA VAL A 1250 6.06 12.31 -47.40
C VAL A 1250 5.22 13.04 -46.35
N ASN A 1251 4.47 14.06 -46.78
CA ASN A 1251 3.59 14.86 -45.90
C ASN A 1251 4.29 15.36 -44.63
N GLY A 1252 5.53 15.82 -44.75
CA GLY A 1252 6.34 16.31 -43.63
C GLY A 1252 6.85 15.23 -42.66
N SER A 1253 6.80 13.95 -43.06
CA SER A 1253 7.33 12.82 -42.28
C SER A 1253 8.36 12.02 -43.07
N ALA A 1254 9.26 11.34 -42.37
CA ALA A 1254 10.10 10.30 -42.97
C ALA A 1254 9.31 8.99 -43.02
N ARG A 1255 9.22 8.38 -44.20
CA ARG A 1255 8.62 7.04 -44.40
C ARG A 1255 9.65 6.16 -45.08
N LEU A 1256 10.10 5.12 -44.39
CA LEU A 1256 11.23 4.28 -44.75
C LEU A 1256 10.79 2.83 -44.83
N PRO A 1257 11.37 2.00 -45.72
CA PRO A 1257 11.21 0.55 -45.62
C PRO A 1257 11.73 0.05 -44.27
N LEU A 1258 10.89 -0.69 -43.53
CA LEU A 1258 11.26 -1.37 -42.30
C LEU A 1258 11.74 -2.78 -42.65
N ALA A 1259 13.01 -3.07 -42.37
CA ALA A 1259 13.63 -4.37 -42.54
C ALA A 1259 13.83 -5.02 -41.17
N SER A 1260 13.77 -6.35 -41.13
CA SER A 1260 14.19 -7.17 -39.99
C SER A 1260 15.15 -8.23 -40.53
N ASP A 1261 16.37 -7.81 -40.88
CA ASP A 1261 17.37 -8.59 -41.64
C ASP A 1261 18.67 -8.86 -40.88
N GLY A 1262 18.71 -8.53 -39.58
CA GLY A 1262 19.86 -8.69 -38.70
C GLY A 1262 20.97 -7.66 -38.92
N ARG A 1263 20.69 -6.54 -39.61
CA ARG A 1263 21.69 -5.49 -39.89
C ARG A 1263 21.50 -4.25 -39.04
N HIS A 1264 22.52 -3.39 -39.08
CA HIS A 1264 22.47 -2.05 -38.55
C HIS A 1264 22.17 -1.06 -39.68
N HIS A 1265 21.01 -0.40 -39.59
CA HIS A 1265 20.57 0.66 -40.48
C HIS A 1265 20.80 2.04 -39.85
N VAL A 1266 21.26 2.99 -40.65
CA VAL A 1266 21.49 4.38 -40.25
C VAL A 1266 20.50 5.28 -40.97
N VAL A 1267 19.72 6.04 -40.22
CA VAL A 1267 18.72 6.98 -40.72
C VAL A 1267 19.14 8.40 -40.34
N ALA A 1268 19.26 9.27 -41.33
CA ALA A 1268 19.49 10.70 -41.11
C ALA A 1268 18.25 11.50 -41.56
N ILE A 1269 17.75 12.38 -40.69
CA ILE A 1269 16.55 13.19 -40.92
C ILE A 1269 16.92 14.65 -40.67
N THR A 1270 16.48 15.55 -41.54
CA THR A 1270 16.61 17.00 -41.33
C THR A 1270 15.23 17.63 -41.21
N LEU A 1271 15.04 18.44 -40.19
CA LEU A 1271 13.85 19.25 -39.95
C LEU A 1271 13.98 20.65 -40.56
N GLY A 1272 12.84 21.24 -40.92
CA GLY A 1272 12.76 22.61 -41.42
C GLY A 1272 11.31 23.09 -41.52
N ALA A 1273 11.14 24.28 -42.11
CA ALA A 1273 9.82 24.84 -42.39
C ALA A 1273 9.04 23.97 -43.38
N ALA A 1274 7.73 23.87 -43.19
CA ALA A 1274 6.88 23.15 -44.13
C ALA A 1274 6.96 23.80 -45.52
N ARG A 1275 7.25 23.02 -46.56
CA ARG A 1275 7.14 23.51 -47.94
C ARG A 1275 5.65 23.74 -48.20
N GLY A 1276 5.26 25.01 -48.40
CA GLY A 1276 3.90 25.35 -48.84
C GLY A 1276 3.52 24.58 -50.11
N PRO A 1277 2.23 24.39 -50.40
CA PRO A 1277 1.81 23.75 -51.65
C PRO A 1277 2.43 24.53 -52.80
N VAL A 1278 3.25 23.85 -53.61
CA VAL A 1278 3.79 24.45 -54.84
C VAL A 1278 2.59 24.81 -55.71
N PRO A 1279 2.47 26.06 -56.20
CA PRO A 1279 1.31 26.53 -56.97
C PRO A 1279 0.96 25.67 -58.18
#